data_AF-Q54ID9-F1
#
_entry.id   AF-Q54ID9-F1
#
_cell.length_a   1.000
_cell.length_b   1.000
_cell.length_c   1.000
_cell.angle_alpha   90.00
_cell.angle_beta   90.00
_cell.angle_gamma   90.00
#
_symmetry.space_group_name_H-M   'P 1'
#
loop_
_entity.id
_entity.type
_entity.pdbx_description
1 polymer ?
#
loop_
_entity_poly.entity_id
_entity_poly.type
_entity_poly.pdbx_seq_one_letter_code
_entity_poly.pdbx_strand_id
1 'polypeptide(L)'
;MKQILKSLLIFLIFWINNFCLSQRSYVFLDYTDPSTLNTYPPTSNDDQCKYFIKILVSGQLPPDSLDFDGNNIIYPNIVLASNNETASLFTVSFISEYGNYFISLGVNPWGEISYNYSCIEIDKSKINVETNKLYFSEYTNFASFFKLDGLIYPLELSYDQNLYSISSLGNYYYLVKFKTIAYINSQTNPWRVDILFPGSTMISIFFNDYNESIPEIDSQEIVDIQLRPTNEFYSEMGFQHGPLTTFKSTSKALQTQLFFWDMQGSLHLMAKPLFGIPGNLTYTVLTFPSLQNINYSLSYPNNNNGFTKGFVNSLLTNVIYGGSINDGAATLSHYYDNSSLLNIYSGGYFGLKNYSSKYFYYSFQQRSSEEIGVSLPFPFGFVWGNNSYYHMNVSKLSSLYLADEFTLIFKDPITGQEMKLANIIPVNIVTNYDFPEIINFQTIDIGKFKFIVRINIKSQWGVNFFSIDPIEQIKIIINHEHLISGTIYNGIWEFTLNGLIEQYEKITLVTLCDSFHLFYFGDLFSINYPSETINLPKTKFKNFNYIKDLKNISFFYNNISATNQTISNIMFLNFTNINDYKDQTIGLNLIDSKSLRDLTYDSYFGAGGSLNDAQLKQYYFAEFDSVNNQFQIRFNIPANTIPGRLDFVLSFSNKVHIYSPSLPNSYQLYVYPLNIDIQGPVFTNIIKNPNGNLGWLVTIEDSVNGLDYGVISVYGLIDSSTYNFTIKPSNAVKGDKWKGDYEIYLSNSICITQDYIIKFVQLFDTQGNSATFIKYMDLSDSGPIFFRTITNPFIYFYNDTNINKISITCKNEIFGSNSIPPQLLSFSSSTSQLDVGLINKVDFDFDSFDDLGIKENQFPIVYLSTRKYETIQCISRNTSIFDKSTRFRCSIEIPIGFGYPNGILLSVYGFINNGGYFSGFCSQQLLEMNFSNFISTNGTFTLDQPYIKSSNKISNLGGNLWIFGRGFGVNCTVWVRYIDDIGFNQCVTTTIYSSSILIARIKPTNNSFTIVIKTQSTKSNEFIINPIGFYYNYTAPTSPPLPTNPPKKCLGNPECGGRNNGYCNNGIGCVCYTPWLGEDCTSKVIVIPQPSTNTTNPTTEIPINGGNNTKDNNLYRSLISLVSLRELDFNNKQVKLFNFEKWVYSEINNTTNKYLTTISNKNSVGEIVETNITVVLQWFEKNDTVIFAGQTLRMNPSSIKYTVNITSYSFAQNLNHLQLIMSASLQSSKTDDICSSKLFGNTSDGDNSNFMKLKVNDHSVYGRFIKRAIVDNKIISVDNSILDDSINPDSNSHKSETFIGISIPFYSDSVLVDPDFSLLIDNSPASSNDENSICASSSSKLSKVQIAGIIIGSVGFTAVAIISTIYIIRKRKEQQTIINKMKRVSQSVN
;
A
#
# COMPACT_ATOMS: atom_id res chain seq x y z
N MET A 1 -60.92 71.53 31.77
CA MET A 1 -61.49 70.16 31.73
C MET A 1 -60.93 69.31 30.58
N LYS A 2 -61.09 69.68 29.30
CA LYS A 2 -60.54 68.92 28.15
C LYS A 2 -59.02 68.64 28.22
N GLN A 3 -58.22 69.59 28.71
CA GLN A 3 -56.77 69.42 28.84
C GLN A 3 -56.38 68.42 29.94
N ILE A 4 -57.11 68.40 31.06
CA ILE A 4 -56.93 67.42 32.13
C ILE A 4 -57.30 66.02 31.64
N LEU A 5 -58.40 65.88 30.89
CA LEU A 5 -58.80 64.59 30.30
C LEU A 5 -57.75 64.06 29.31
N LYS A 6 -57.12 64.94 28.53
CA LYS A 6 -56.06 64.59 27.58
C LYS A 6 -54.79 64.11 28.29
N SER A 7 -54.38 64.80 29.35
CA SER A 7 -53.25 64.36 30.20
C SER A 7 -53.54 63.05 30.92
N LEU A 8 -54.77 62.83 31.39
CA LEU A 8 -55.18 61.57 32.03
C LEU A 8 -55.20 60.41 31.04
N LEU A 9 -55.66 60.64 29.81
CA LEU A 9 -55.62 59.63 28.74
C LEU A 9 -54.18 59.30 28.32
N ILE A 10 -53.31 60.31 28.19
CA ILE A 10 -51.89 60.10 27.91
C ILE A 10 -51.24 59.33 29.06
N PHE A 11 -51.54 59.68 30.31
CA PHE A 11 -51.03 58.95 31.47
C PHE A 11 -51.55 57.52 31.51
N LEU A 12 -52.82 57.27 31.18
CA LEU A 12 -53.39 55.93 31.13
C LEU A 12 -52.79 55.09 29.98
N ILE A 13 -52.59 55.68 28.80
CA ILE A 13 -51.91 55.01 27.68
C ILE A 13 -50.46 54.72 28.04
N PHE A 14 -49.77 55.65 28.71
CA PHE A 14 -48.42 55.44 29.22
C PHE A 14 -48.39 54.34 30.29
N TRP A 15 -49.38 54.29 31.17
CA TRP A 15 -49.50 53.25 32.20
C TRP A 15 -49.83 51.88 31.59
N ILE A 16 -50.77 51.80 30.65
CA ILE A 16 -51.12 50.56 29.94
C ILE A 16 -49.94 50.08 29.10
N ASN A 17 -49.24 50.98 28.38
CA ASN A 17 -48.03 50.59 27.67
C ASN A 17 -46.95 50.11 28.64
N ASN A 18 -46.72 50.77 29.79
CA ASN A 18 -45.76 50.26 30.77
C ASN A 18 -46.21 48.95 31.43
N PHE A 19 -47.51 48.76 31.67
CA PHE A 19 -48.05 47.53 32.26
C PHE A 19 -47.97 46.36 31.28
N CYS A 20 -48.29 46.60 30.00
CA CYS A 20 -48.10 45.62 28.93
C CYS A 20 -46.61 45.35 28.63
N LEU A 21 -45.72 46.34 28.79
CA LEU A 21 -44.26 46.16 28.67
C LEU A 21 -43.67 45.40 29.89
N SER A 22 -44.30 45.47 31.06
CA SER A 22 -43.85 44.77 32.29
C SER A 22 -44.19 43.27 32.34
N GLN A 23 -44.98 42.74 31.40
CA GLN A 23 -45.33 41.31 31.33
C GLN A 23 -44.56 40.51 30.28
N ARG A 24 -43.43 41.03 29.77
CA ARG A 24 -42.55 40.22 28.91
C ARG A 24 -41.84 39.18 29.78
N SER A 25 -42.25 37.92 29.65
CA SER A 25 -41.50 36.77 30.16
C SER A 25 -40.94 36.00 28.96
N TYR A 26 -39.62 35.85 28.91
CA TYR A 26 -38.98 34.96 27.92
C TYR A 26 -38.85 33.55 28.49
N VAL A 27 -39.09 32.54 27.65
CA VAL A 27 -38.84 31.14 27.97
C VAL A 27 -37.53 30.73 27.30
N PHE A 28 -36.58 30.25 28.11
CA PHE A 28 -35.27 29.77 27.69
C PHE A 28 -35.31 28.24 27.58
N LEU A 29 -34.96 27.72 26.42
CA LEU A 29 -34.79 26.29 26.16
C LEU A 29 -33.32 26.03 25.86
N ASP A 30 -32.70 25.17 26.68
CA ASP A 30 -31.28 24.82 26.60
C ASP A 30 -31.05 23.63 25.67
N TYR A 31 -30.15 23.82 24.70
CA TYR A 31 -29.70 22.80 23.75
C TYR A 31 -28.18 22.57 23.84
N THR A 32 -27.54 23.06 24.89
CA THR A 32 -26.12 22.85 25.16
C THR A 32 -25.88 21.40 25.56
N ASP A 33 -24.84 20.76 25.02
CA ASP A 33 -24.43 19.44 25.50
C ASP A 33 -23.78 19.60 26.88
N PRO A 34 -24.39 19.08 27.97
CA PRO A 34 -23.85 19.26 29.32
C PRO A 34 -22.45 18.67 29.50
N SER A 35 -22.07 17.68 28.66
CA SER A 35 -20.74 17.06 28.72
C SER A 35 -19.62 18.00 28.28
N THR A 36 -19.95 19.08 27.56
CA THR A 36 -18.97 20.08 27.07
C THR A 36 -18.70 21.21 28.06
N LEU A 37 -19.47 21.31 29.15
CA LEU A 37 -19.30 22.35 30.18
C LEU A 37 -18.16 22.05 31.15
N ASN A 38 -17.65 20.81 31.18
CA ASN A 38 -16.47 20.43 31.93
C ASN A 38 -15.46 19.82 30.96
N THR A 39 -14.32 20.47 30.76
CA THR A 39 -13.32 20.03 29.77
C THR A 39 -11.91 20.49 30.15
N TYR A 40 -10.93 19.91 29.46
CA TYR A 40 -9.58 20.46 29.37
C TYR A 40 -9.52 21.61 28.35
N PRO A 41 -8.45 22.43 28.38
CA PRO A 41 -8.10 23.33 27.29
C PRO A 41 -8.01 22.60 25.93
N PRO A 42 -8.23 23.30 24.81
CA PRO A 42 -8.24 22.69 23.47
C PRO A 42 -6.96 21.90 23.16
N THR A 43 -5.79 22.48 23.47
CA THR A 43 -4.50 21.81 23.35
C THR A 43 -3.80 21.65 24.70
N SER A 44 -2.89 20.69 24.80
CA SER A 44 -2.17 20.39 26.04
C SER A 44 -1.31 21.53 26.58
N ASN A 45 -0.95 22.52 25.74
CA ASN A 45 -0.15 23.70 26.11
C ASN A 45 -0.99 24.97 26.33
N ASP A 46 -2.31 24.91 26.14
CA ASP A 46 -3.19 26.03 26.42
C ASP A 46 -3.54 26.09 27.92
N ASP A 47 -3.70 27.30 28.43
CA ASP A 47 -4.13 27.61 29.80
C ASP A 47 -5.60 28.06 29.89
N GLN A 48 -6.33 27.99 28.78
CA GLN A 48 -7.69 28.49 28.63
C GLN A 48 -8.60 27.49 27.94
N CYS A 49 -9.82 27.33 28.46
CA CYS A 49 -10.87 26.50 27.87
C CYS A 49 -11.83 27.33 27.03
N LYS A 50 -12.30 26.77 25.92
CA LYS A 50 -13.30 27.38 25.04
C LYS A 50 -14.65 26.68 25.22
N TYR A 51 -15.71 27.47 25.40
CA TYR A 51 -17.07 26.99 25.64
C TYR A 51 -18.03 27.45 24.55
N PHE A 52 -19.08 26.66 24.34
CA PHE A 52 -20.17 26.95 23.41
C PHE A 52 -21.51 26.60 24.07
N ILE A 53 -22.34 27.60 24.33
CA ILE A 53 -23.70 27.47 24.87
C ILE A 53 -24.70 27.71 23.74
N LYS A 54 -25.79 26.92 23.74
CA LYS A 54 -26.81 26.91 22.70
C LYS A 54 -28.19 27.06 23.33
N ILE A 55 -28.86 28.18 23.06
CA ILE A 55 -30.15 28.49 23.69
C ILE A 55 -31.16 29.05 22.70
N LEU A 56 -32.40 28.56 22.82
CA LEU A 56 -33.55 29.12 22.14
C LEU A 56 -34.34 29.96 23.13
N VAL A 57 -34.57 31.22 22.78
CA VAL A 57 -35.28 32.19 23.62
C VAL A 57 -36.57 32.57 22.91
N SER A 58 -37.70 32.20 23.51
CA SER A 58 -39.03 32.41 22.95
C SER A 58 -39.85 33.39 23.79
N GLY A 59 -40.62 34.25 23.13
CA GLY A 59 -41.42 35.30 23.76
C GLY A 59 -42.51 35.84 22.83
N GLN A 60 -43.14 36.95 23.21
CA GLN A 60 -44.12 37.63 22.34
C GLN A 60 -43.47 38.28 21.11
N LEU A 61 -42.19 38.65 21.21
CA LEU A 61 -41.34 39.15 20.14
C LEU A 61 -39.97 38.49 20.29
N PRO A 62 -39.30 38.12 19.18
CA PRO A 62 -37.96 37.55 19.23
C PRO A 62 -37.01 38.58 19.87
N PRO A 63 -36.14 38.18 20.81
CA PRO A 63 -35.09 39.07 21.28
C PRO A 63 -34.00 39.21 20.21
N ASP A 64 -33.53 40.43 19.95
CA ASP A 64 -32.47 40.68 18.96
C ASP A 64 -31.06 40.45 19.53
N SER A 65 -30.94 40.41 20.86
CA SER A 65 -29.67 40.22 21.57
C SER A 65 -29.89 39.56 22.92
N LEU A 66 -28.81 39.03 23.49
CA LEU A 66 -28.76 38.53 24.86
C LEU A 66 -27.73 39.33 25.65
N ASP A 67 -28.08 39.64 26.89
CA ASP A 67 -27.14 40.09 27.88
C ASP A 67 -26.48 38.87 28.54
N PHE A 68 -25.24 39.04 28.97
CA PHE A 68 -24.55 38.04 29.79
C PHE A 68 -23.97 38.72 31.03
N ASP A 69 -23.96 37.98 32.14
CA ASP A 69 -23.26 38.32 33.37
C ASP A 69 -22.46 37.08 33.82
N GLY A 70 -21.28 37.29 34.38
CA GLY A 70 -20.44 36.19 34.82
C GLY A 70 -19.00 36.61 35.10
N ASN A 71 -18.31 35.78 35.88
CA ASN A 71 -16.95 36.05 36.32
C ASN A 71 -15.93 35.31 35.44
N ASN A 72 -14.81 35.96 35.15
CA ASN A 72 -13.66 35.42 34.40
C ASN A 72 -13.98 34.95 32.96
N ILE A 73 -14.86 35.68 32.28
CA ILE A 73 -15.23 35.44 30.87
C ILE A 73 -14.36 36.31 29.98
N ILE A 74 -13.62 35.68 29.07
CA ILE A 74 -12.74 36.33 28.10
C ILE A 74 -13.36 36.18 26.70
N TYR A 75 -13.38 37.27 25.93
CA TYR A 75 -13.91 37.32 24.55
C TYR A 75 -15.30 36.67 24.34
N PRO A 76 -16.34 37.08 25.11
CA PRO A 76 -17.69 36.59 24.86
C PRO A 76 -18.19 37.04 23.50
N ASN A 77 -18.66 36.10 22.70
CA ASN A 77 -19.26 36.32 21.40
C ASN A 77 -20.64 35.65 21.36
N ILE A 78 -21.68 36.47 21.25
CA ILE A 78 -23.08 36.04 21.15
C ILE A 78 -23.50 36.20 19.70
N VAL A 79 -23.80 35.08 19.05
CA VAL A 79 -24.23 35.04 17.66
C VAL A 79 -25.69 34.65 17.60
N LEU A 80 -26.51 35.50 16.98
CA LEU A 80 -27.88 35.14 16.60
C LEU A 80 -27.81 34.16 15.42
N ALA A 81 -28.07 32.88 15.67
CA ALA A 81 -27.98 31.82 14.67
C ALA A 81 -29.20 31.78 13.74
N SER A 82 -30.39 32.00 14.28
CA SER A 82 -31.65 31.99 13.54
C SER A 82 -32.75 32.66 14.36
N ASN A 83 -33.73 33.31 13.72
CA ASN A 83 -34.92 33.84 14.39
C ASN A 83 -36.18 33.65 13.54
N ASN A 84 -37.33 33.76 14.19
CA ASN A 84 -38.63 33.86 13.56
C ASN A 84 -39.48 34.93 14.28
N GLU A 85 -40.79 35.01 13.99
CA GLU A 85 -41.69 36.02 14.56
C GLU A 85 -41.86 35.95 16.09
N THR A 86 -41.44 34.88 16.76
CA THR A 86 -41.68 34.67 18.20
C THR A 86 -40.46 34.20 19.00
N ALA A 87 -39.36 33.82 18.34
CA ALA A 87 -38.21 33.25 19.02
C ALA A 87 -36.89 33.51 18.29
N SER A 88 -35.80 33.50 19.06
CA SER A 88 -34.41 33.67 18.60
C SER A 88 -33.53 32.57 19.15
N LEU A 89 -32.73 31.97 18.29
CA LEU A 89 -31.76 30.93 18.59
C LEU A 89 -30.37 31.55 18.66
N PHE A 90 -29.69 31.43 19.79
CA PHE A 90 -28.36 32.00 20.00
C PHE A 90 -27.31 30.91 20.26
N THR A 91 -26.11 31.17 19.72
CA THR A 91 -24.89 30.48 20.12
C THR A 91 -24.02 31.48 20.88
N VAL A 92 -23.64 31.15 22.11
CA VAL A 92 -22.74 31.95 22.93
C VAL A 92 -21.41 31.21 23.03
N SER A 93 -20.33 31.84 22.58
CA SER A 93 -18.98 31.30 22.72
C SER A 93 -18.13 32.22 23.57
N PHE A 94 -17.30 31.65 24.43
CA PHE A 94 -16.43 32.41 25.31
C PHE A 94 -15.26 31.54 25.77
N ILE A 95 -14.26 32.20 26.36
CA ILE A 95 -13.05 31.57 26.86
C ILE A 95 -12.96 31.82 28.37
N SER A 96 -12.40 30.87 29.12
CA SER A 96 -12.13 31.03 30.55
C SER A 96 -10.79 30.40 30.92
N GLU A 97 -10.15 30.96 31.94
CA GLU A 97 -8.99 30.35 32.61
C GLU A 97 -9.42 29.14 33.46
N TYR A 98 -8.46 28.42 34.04
CA TYR A 98 -8.70 27.31 34.97
C TYR A 98 -9.61 27.69 36.15
N GLY A 99 -10.49 26.77 36.55
CA GLY A 99 -11.36 26.93 37.69
C GLY A 99 -12.82 26.59 37.40
N ASN A 100 -13.65 26.75 38.42
CA ASN A 100 -15.10 26.56 38.35
C ASN A 100 -15.77 27.92 38.37
N TYR A 101 -16.57 28.21 37.35
CA TYR A 101 -17.21 29.50 37.16
C TYR A 101 -18.67 29.31 36.78
N PHE A 102 -19.39 30.43 36.69
CA PHE A 102 -20.74 30.46 36.18
C PHE A 102 -20.91 31.63 35.21
N ILE A 103 -21.84 31.45 34.27
CA ILE A 103 -22.31 32.48 33.36
C ILE A 103 -23.84 32.49 33.36
N SER A 104 -24.43 33.66 33.48
CA SER A 104 -25.85 33.92 33.38
C SER A 104 -26.12 34.63 32.05
N LEU A 105 -27.05 34.09 31.26
CA LEU A 105 -27.49 34.63 29.98
C LEU A 105 -28.95 35.05 30.12
N GLY A 106 -29.31 36.25 29.69
CA GLY A 106 -30.67 36.73 29.86
C GLY A 106 -31.06 37.82 28.88
N VAL A 107 -32.34 38.15 28.87
CA VAL A 107 -32.84 39.36 28.20
C VAL A 107 -33.22 40.30 29.33
N ASN A 108 -32.35 41.23 29.74
CA ASN A 108 -32.62 41.99 30.96
C ASN A 108 -33.80 42.96 30.79
N PRO A 109 -34.71 43.07 31.78
CA PRO A 109 -34.83 42.31 33.03
C PRO A 109 -35.89 41.17 32.95
N TRP A 110 -36.20 40.67 31.76
CA TRP A 110 -37.35 39.82 31.43
C TRP A 110 -37.13 38.30 31.58
N GLY A 111 -35.91 37.87 31.92
CA GLY A 111 -35.58 36.49 32.28
C GLY A 111 -34.11 36.14 32.04
N GLU A 112 -33.62 35.14 32.75
CA GLU A 112 -32.23 34.67 32.70
C GLU A 112 -32.14 33.14 32.85
N ILE A 113 -31.06 32.55 32.34
CA ILE A 113 -30.63 31.15 32.49
C ILE A 113 -29.16 31.13 32.88
N SER A 114 -28.77 30.26 33.82
CA SER A 114 -27.39 30.20 34.33
C SER A 114 -26.75 28.84 34.10
N TYR A 115 -25.46 28.85 33.76
CA TYR A 115 -24.63 27.68 33.48
C TYR A 115 -23.43 27.64 34.41
N ASN A 116 -23.21 26.50 35.05
CA ASN A 116 -21.95 26.22 35.73
C ASN A 116 -21.01 25.51 34.75
N TYR A 117 -19.77 25.98 34.65
CA TYR A 117 -18.75 25.37 33.80
C TYR A 117 -17.41 25.31 34.51
N SER A 118 -16.60 24.33 34.13
CA SER A 118 -15.30 24.08 34.77
C SER A 118 -14.21 23.89 33.73
N CYS A 119 -13.15 24.70 33.83
CA CYS A 119 -11.92 24.52 33.07
C CYS A 119 -10.93 23.78 33.96
N ILE A 120 -10.66 22.52 33.63
CA ILE A 120 -9.90 21.62 34.49
C ILE A 120 -8.43 21.66 34.07
N GLU A 121 -7.54 21.96 35.01
CA GLU A 121 -6.10 21.84 34.77
C GLU A 121 -5.71 20.37 34.63
N ILE A 122 -4.86 20.07 33.64
CA ILE A 122 -4.40 18.71 33.39
C ILE A 122 -3.37 18.31 34.46
N ASP A 123 -3.76 17.41 35.35
CA ASP A 123 -2.87 16.87 36.38
C ASP A 123 -1.89 15.85 35.79
N LYS A 124 -0.70 16.35 35.41
CA LYS A 124 0.39 15.55 34.82
C LYS A 124 0.83 14.39 35.70
N SER A 125 0.67 14.50 37.03
CA SER A 125 1.06 13.43 37.95
C SER A 125 0.20 12.18 37.85
N LYS A 126 -1.02 12.32 37.28
CA LYS A 126 -1.94 11.21 37.04
C LYS A 126 -1.80 10.60 35.64
N ILE A 127 -1.00 11.21 34.76
CA ILE A 127 -0.82 10.72 33.40
C ILE A 127 0.22 9.60 33.41
N ASN A 128 -0.22 8.40 33.05
CA ASN A 128 0.65 7.26 32.77
C ASN A 128 0.77 7.06 31.26
N VAL A 129 1.96 6.72 30.78
CA VAL A 129 2.23 6.52 29.35
C VAL A 129 2.45 5.04 29.07
N GLU A 130 1.63 4.45 28.21
CA GLU A 130 1.89 3.13 27.62
C GLU A 130 2.42 3.33 26.19
N THR A 131 3.60 2.81 25.86
CA THR A 131 4.21 2.93 24.52
C THR A 131 4.20 1.59 23.79
N ASN A 132 3.96 1.63 22.49
CA ASN A 132 4.23 0.50 21.60
C ASN A 132 5.67 0.56 21.06
N LYS A 133 6.10 -0.49 20.36
CA LYS A 133 7.39 -0.53 19.66
C LYS A 133 7.41 0.48 18.53
N LEU A 134 8.60 1.01 18.21
CA LEU A 134 8.82 1.74 16.98
C LEU A 134 8.76 0.75 15.81
N TYR A 135 8.13 1.16 14.70
CA TYR A 135 8.08 0.40 13.46
C TYR A 135 8.38 1.31 12.27
N PHE A 136 8.70 0.70 11.13
CA PHE A 136 8.96 1.38 9.86
C PHE A 136 8.02 0.88 8.77
N SER A 137 7.52 1.79 7.95
CA SER A 137 6.93 1.50 6.64
C SER A 137 7.28 2.58 5.64
N GLU A 138 7.25 2.26 4.36
CA GLU A 138 7.47 3.27 3.30
C GLU A 138 6.43 4.39 3.31
N TYR A 139 5.26 4.16 3.91
CA TYR A 139 4.17 5.14 4.03
C TYR A 139 4.30 6.03 5.26
N THR A 140 4.65 5.44 6.41
CA THR A 140 4.70 6.17 7.70
C THR A 140 6.10 6.66 8.06
N ASN A 141 7.12 6.26 7.29
CA ASN A 141 8.52 6.29 7.73
C ASN A 141 8.64 5.57 9.08
N PHE A 142 9.27 6.21 10.07
CA PHE A 142 9.32 5.71 11.44
C PHE A 142 8.09 6.19 12.21
N ALA A 143 7.37 5.27 12.82
CA ALA A 143 6.18 5.59 13.58
C ALA A 143 6.01 4.68 14.78
N SER A 144 5.25 5.16 15.77
CA SER A 144 4.84 4.36 16.91
C SER A 144 3.51 4.85 17.44
N PHE A 145 2.96 4.11 18.40
CA PHE A 145 1.75 4.47 19.10
C PHE A 145 2.03 4.58 20.58
N PHE A 146 1.37 5.52 21.24
CA PHE A 146 1.36 5.61 22.69
C PHE A 146 -0.03 5.91 23.18
N LYS A 147 -0.27 5.63 24.45
CA LYS A 147 -1.52 5.88 25.15
C LYS A 147 -1.26 6.72 26.38
N LEU A 148 -2.12 7.70 26.62
CA LEU A 148 -2.10 8.52 27.83
C LEU A 148 -3.24 8.10 28.76
N ASP A 149 -2.93 7.27 29.74
CA ASP A 149 -3.87 6.88 30.80
C ASP A 149 -3.98 7.98 31.87
N GLY A 150 -5.18 8.17 32.43
CA GLY A 150 -5.46 9.17 33.46
C GLY A 150 -6.10 10.47 32.94
N LEU A 151 -6.23 10.62 31.62
CA LEU A 151 -7.05 11.68 31.03
C LEU A 151 -8.55 11.39 31.24
N ILE A 152 -9.33 12.42 31.56
CA ILE A 152 -10.77 12.34 31.80
C ILE A 152 -11.55 12.81 30.56
N TYR A 153 -10.97 13.75 29.80
CA TYR A 153 -11.52 14.31 28.58
C TYR A 153 -10.53 14.17 27.42
N PRO A 154 -11.00 14.09 26.16
CA PRO A 154 -10.13 14.13 24.98
C PRO A 154 -9.22 15.36 24.99
N LEU A 155 -8.00 15.21 24.47
CA LEU A 155 -6.99 16.26 24.47
C LEU A 155 -6.21 16.26 23.15
N GLU A 156 -6.09 17.42 22.51
CA GLU A 156 -5.11 17.61 21.43
C GLU A 156 -3.74 17.91 22.03
N LEU A 157 -2.69 17.25 21.53
CA LEU A 157 -1.36 17.38 22.11
C LEU A 157 -0.58 18.47 21.39
N SER A 158 0.09 19.32 22.16
CA SER A 158 1.05 20.32 21.69
C SER A 158 2.47 19.74 21.73
N TYR A 159 3.24 19.95 20.67
CA TYR A 159 4.56 19.36 20.47
C TYR A 159 5.38 20.10 19.41
N ASP A 160 6.68 19.78 19.27
CA ASP A 160 7.53 20.32 18.21
C ASP A 160 7.25 19.66 16.86
N GLN A 161 6.49 20.37 16.02
CA GLN A 161 6.13 19.93 14.67
C GLN A 161 7.32 19.79 13.71
N ASN A 162 8.53 20.23 14.08
CA ASN A 162 9.72 20.09 13.23
C ASN A 162 10.27 18.66 13.23
N LEU A 163 10.09 17.90 14.31
CA LEU A 163 10.70 16.58 14.49
C LEU A 163 9.74 15.44 14.23
N TYR A 164 8.46 15.61 14.57
CA TYR A 164 7.45 14.56 14.47
C TYR A 164 6.05 15.17 14.34
N SER A 165 5.08 14.35 13.92
CA SER A 165 3.66 14.67 13.94
C SER A 165 2.91 13.67 14.82
N ILE A 166 1.90 14.15 15.54
CA ILE A 166 1.06 13.32 16.42
C ILE A 166 -0.39 13.48 16.00
N SER A 167 -1.07 12.35 15.78
CA SER A 167 -2.51 12.30 15.51
C SER A 167 -3.24 11.43 16.55
N SER A 168 -4.43 11.87 16.97
CA SER A 168 -5.27 11.09 17.88
C SER A 168 -5.97 9.96 17.15
N LEU A 169 -5.93 8.76 17.76
CA LEU A 169 -6.63 7.56 17.30
C LEU A 169 -7.90 7.28 18.12
N GLY A 170 -8.27 8.17 19.04
CA GLY A 170 -9.35 7.95 20.01
C GLY A 170 -8.92 7.11 21.22
N ASN A 171 -9.75 7.12 22.28
CA ASN A 171 -9.49 6.41 23.56
C ASN A 171 -8.10 6.69 24.16
N TYR A 172 -7.63 7.93 24.03
CA TYR A 172 -6.31 8.40 24.49
C TYR A 172 -5.11 7.71 23.82
N TYR A 173 -5.31 6.99 22.71
CA TYR A 173 -4.24 6.53 21.86
C TYR A 173 -3.86 7.61 20.85
N TYR A 174 -2.56 7.70 20.58
CA TYR A 174 -1.96 8.64 19.66
C TYR A 174 -0.95 7.92 18.78
N LEU A 175 -0.96 8.23 17.49
CA LEU A 175 0.05 7.85 16.51
C LEU A 175 1.08 8.96 16.45
N VAL A 176 2.35 8.63 16.64
CA VAL A 176 3.47 9.52 16.31
C VAL A 176 4.14 9.05 15.03
N LYS A 177 4.34 9.97 14.07
CA LYS A 177 5.17 9.77 12.87
C LYS A 177 6.40 10.68 12.99
N PHE A 178 7.59 10.09 12.96
CA PHE A 178 8.85 10.82 13.04
C PHE A 178 9.28 11.27 11.64
N LYS A 179 9.75 12.52 11.53
CA LYS A 179 10.35 13.00 10.28
C LYS A 179 11.73 12.37 10.11
N THR A 180 12.12 12.11 8.87
CA THR A 180 13.41 11.48 8.52
C THR A 180 14.61 12.19 9.13
N ILE A 181 14.58 13.53 9.21
CA ILE A 181 15.65 14.35 9.80
C ILE A 181 15.87 14.05 11.29
N ALA A 182 14.79 13.78 12.03
CA ALA A 182 14.87 13.47 13.46
C ALA A 182 15.64 12.17 13.70
N TYR A 183 15.65 11.25 12.72
CA TYR A 183 16.32 9.97 12.80
C TYR A 183 17.76 9.99 12.30
N ILE A 184 18.00 10.52 11.09
CA ILE A 184 19.36 10.55 10.51
C ILE A 184 20.30 11.39 11.38
N ASN A 185 19.77 12.41 12.06
CA ASN A 185 20.54 13.24 12.98
C ASN A 185 20.48 12.76 14.45
N SER A 186 19.53 11.91 14.85
CA SER A 186 19.53 11.35 16.20
C SER A 186 20.60 10.27 16.31
N GLN A 187 21.70 10.61 16.97
CA GLN A 187 22.57 9.60 17.59
C GLN A 187 21.99 9.11 18.93
N THR A 188 20.80 9.59 19.31
CA THR A 188 20.19 9.39 20.64
C THR A 188 19.15 8.28 20.59
N ASN A 189 19.55 7.10 21.05
CA ASN A 189 18.65 6.05 21.53
C ASN A 189 18.52 6.23 23.06
N PRO A 190 17.30 6.23 23.66
CA PRO A 190 15.99 5.99 23.06
C PRO A 190 15.38 7.20 22.35
N TRP A 191 14.43 6.92 21.44
CA TRP A 191 13.65 7.92 20.74
C TRP A 191 12.77 8.69 21.71
N ARG A 192 12.72 10.01 21.57
CA ARG A 192 12.05 10.91 22.50
C ARG A 192 10.99 11.76 21.81
N VAL A 193 9.80 11.80 22.38
CA VAL A 193 8.72 12.71 22.01
C VAL A 193 8.37 13.55 23.23
N ASP A 194 8.35 14.85 23.02
CA ASP A 194 8.05 15.83 24.05
C ASP A 194 6.66 16.43 23.82
N ILE A 195 5.78 16.24 24.81
CA ILE A 195 4.45 16.84 24.87
C ILE A 195 4.52 18.07 25.78
N LEU A 196 4.16 19.23 25.24
CA LEU A 196 4.24 20.52 25.91
C LEU A 196 2.98 20.79 26.72
N PHE A 197 3.19 21.42 27.88
CA PHE A 197 2.16 21.89 28.79
C PHE A 197 2.47 23.31 29.29
N PRO A 198 1.47 24.06 29.79
CA PRO A 198 1.67 25.43 30.26
C PRO A 198 2.81 25.56 31.26
N GLY A 199 3.45 26.74 31.27
CA GLY A 199 4.57 27.03 32.17
C GLY A 199 5.89 26.37 31.78
N SER A 200 6.10 26.08 30.49
CA SER A 200 7.34 25.45 29.97
C SER A 200 7.62 24.05 30.56
N THR A 201 6.56 23.33 30.90
CA THR A 201 6.66 21.95 31.41
C THR A 201 6.33 20.95 30.30
N MET A 202 6.79 19.72 30.46
CA MET A 202 6.67 18.71 29.41
C MET A 202 6.59 17.29 29.98
N ILE A 203 5.93 16.39 29.24
CA ILE A 203 6.06 14.95 29.42
C ILE A 203 6.94 14.43 28.28
N SER A 204 8.05 13.79 28.63
CA SER A 204 8.93 13.11 27.67
C SER A 204 8.57 11.64 27.59
N ILE A 205 8.16 11.22 26.41
CA ILE A 205 7.79 9.84 26.07
C ILE A 205 8.99 9.21 25.37
N PHE A 206 9.45 8.08 25.89
CA PHE A 206 10.56 7.34 25.34
C PHE A 206 10.08 6.08 24.64
N PHE A 207 10.47 5.89 23.38
CA PHE A 207 10.19 4.69 22.61
C PHE A 207 11.46 3.83 22.55
N ASN A 208 11.31 2.55 22.92
CA ASN A 208 12.37 1.57 22.78
C ASN A 208 12.68 1.32 21.29
N ASP A 209 13.91 0.86 21.02
CA ASP A 209 14.46 0.70 19.68
C ASP A 209 13.56 -0.02 18.66
N TYR A 210 13.80 0.33 17.41
CA TYR A 210 13.34 -0.42 16.26
C TYR A 210 13.93 -1.84 16.30
N ASN A 211 13.09 -2.82 16.66
CA ASN A 211 13.51 -4.21 16.87
C ASN A 211 13.60 -5.06 15.60
N GLU A 212 13.20 -4.54 14.43
CA GLU A 212 13.47 -5.25 13.20
C GLU A 212 14.91 -4.97 12.81
N SER A 213 15.71 -6.03 12.65
CA SER A 213 17.04 -5.91 12.06
C SER A 213 16.89 -5.31 10.66
N ILE A 214 17.21 -4.01 10.51
CA ILE A 214 17.44 -3.45 9.18
C ILE A 214 18.65 -4.22 8.64
N PRO A 215 18.56 -4.87 7.47
CA PRO A 215 19.72 -5.53 6.90
C PRO A 215 20.87 -4.52 6.81
N GLU A 216 22.00 -4.83 7.42
CA GLU A 216 23.24 -4.05 7.26
C GLU A 216 23.59 -4.00 5.76
N ILE A 217 24.11 -2.86 5.32
CA ILE A 217 24.58 -2.68 3.95
C ILE A 217 26.04 -2.26 4.02
N ASP A 218 26.93 -3.07 3.45
CA ASP A 218 28.30 -2.63 3.24
C ASP A 218 28.31 -1.57 2.13
N SER A 219 29.10 -0.52 2.31
CA SER A 219 29.48 0.42 1.24
C SER A 219 29.83 -0.25 -0.09
N GLN A 220 30.45 -1.44 -0.07
CA GLN A 220 30.84 -2.20 -1.26
C GLN A 220 29.64 -2.82 -2.00
N GLU A 221 28.49 -2.97 -1.33
CA GLU A 221 27.27 -3.47 -1.94
C GLU A 221 26.51 -2.38 -2.72
N ILE A 222 26.92 -1.11 -2.57
CA ILE A 222 26.36 0.02 -3.29
C ILE A 222 27.30 0.33 -4.47
N VAL A 223 26.81 0.11 -5.69
CA VAL A 223 27.61 0.26 -6.92
C VAL A 223 26.86 1.08 -7.97
N ASP A 224 27.57 1.48 -9.03
CA ASP A 224 26.98 2.15 -10.21
C ASP A 224 26.18 3.42 -9.87
N ILE A 225 26.66 4.20 -8.90
CA ILE A 225 26.05 5.50 -8.54
C ILE A 225 26.25 6.45 -9.71
N GLN A 226 25.16 6.83 -10.36
CA GLN A 226 25.10 7.71 -11.52
C GLN A 226 24.14 8.85 -11.26
N LEU A 227 24.66 10.06 -11.34
CA LEU A 227 23.86 11.28 -11.39
C LEU A 227 23.37 11.51 -12.83
N ARG A 228 22.12 11.92 -12.99
CA ARG A 228 21.47 12.21 -14.27
C ARG A 228 20.84 13.60 -14.23
N PRO A 229 21.31 14.55 -15.07
CA PRO A 229 22.41 14.42 -16.02
C PRO A 229 23.77 14.27 -15.32
N THR A 230 24.78 13.80 -16.05
CA THR A 230 26.18 13.77 -15.57
C THR A 230 26.88 15.12 -15.67
N ASN A 231 26.26 16.10 -16.35
CA ASN A 231 26.88 17.39 -16.65
C ASN A 231 26.64 18.42 -15.52
N GLU A 232 27.64 19.25 -15.23
CA GLU A 232 27.54 20.38 -14.28
C GLU A 232 26.59 21.50 -14.75
N PHE A 233 26.30 21.58 -16.04
CA PHE A 233 25.33 22.53 -16.59
C PHE A 233 24.16 21.75 -17.22
N TYR A 234 22.98 21.89 -16.61
CA TYR A 234 21.75 21.21 -17.00
C TYR A 234 20.64 22.22 -17.33
N SER A 235 19.89 21.96 -18.40
CA SER A 235 18.61 22.61 -18.66
C SER A 235 17.51 21.57 -18.56
N GLU A 236 16.44 21.85 -17.81
CA GLU A 236 15.32 20.91 -17.66
C GLU A 236 14.69 20.53 -19.00
N MET A 237 14.67 19.23 -19.28
CA MET A 237 14.04 18.69 -20.49
C MET A 237 12.52 18.90 -20.44
N GLY A 238 11.92 18.89 -19.25
CA GLY A 238 10.55 19.28 -18.94
C GLY A 238 10.45 19.91 -17.55
N PHE A 239 9.53 20.85 -17.38
CA PHE A 239 9.30 21.54 -16.12
C PHE A 239 8.99 20.53 -15.01
N GLN A 240 9.68 20.62 -13.87
CA GLN A 240 9.57 19.70 -12.72
C GLN A 240 10.03 18.25 -13.03
N HIS A 241 10.82 18.05 -14.09
CA HIS A 241 11.64 16.84 -14.30
C HIS A 241 13.09 17.13 -13.91
N GLY A 242 13.31 17.45 -12.63
CA GLY A 242 14.62 17.81 -12.08
C GLY A 242 15.65 16.65 -12.14
N PRO A 243 16.91 16.89 -11.76
CA PRO A 243 17.93 15.86 -11.78
C PRO A 243 17.61 14.68 -10.85
N LEU A 244 18.25 13.54 -11.08
CA LEU A 244 18.10 12.35 -10.25
C LEU A 244 19.40 11.59 -10.09
N THR A 245 19.46 10.75 -9.08
CA THR A 245 20.57 9.82 -8.87
C THR A 245 20.04 8.39 -8.93
N THR A 246 20.68 7.56 -9.73
CA THR A 246 20.45 6.11 -9.76
C THR A 246 21.65 5.39 -9.18
N PHE A 247 21.45 4.25 -8.54
CA PHE A 247 22.52 3.37 -8.10
C PHE A 247 22.02 1.93 -8.04
N LYS A 248 22.91 0.97 -7.85
CA LYS A 248 22.56 -0.45 -7.68
C LYS A 248 22.96 -0.95 -6.31
N SER A 249 22.11 -1.80 -5.75
CA SER A 249 22.46 -2.63 -4.60
C SER A 249 22.74 -4.05 -5.05
N THR A 250 23.90 -4.58 -4.65
CA THR A 250 24.26 -6.00 -4.81
C THR A 250 23.88 -6.85 -3.61
N SER A 251 23.25 -6.27 -2.59
CA SER A 251 22.79 -7.02 -1.44
C SER A 251 21.64 -7.95 -1.85
N LYS A 252 21.73 -9.21 -1.41
CA LYS A 252 20.74 -10.26 -1.67
C LYS A 252 19.63 -10.30 -0.62
N ALA A 253 19.63 -9.34 0.32
CA ALA A 253 18.59 -9.25 1.34
C ALA A 253 17.20 -9.21 0.66
N LEU A 254 16.30 -10.07 1.13
CA LEU A 254 14.93 -10.12 0.63
C LEU A 254 14.03 -9.04 1.25
N GLN A 255 14.55 -8.24 2.17
CA GLN A 255 13.87 -7.11 2.80
C GLN A 255 14.29 -5.81 2.12
N THR A 256 13.36 -4.85 2.02
CA THR A 256 13.63 -3.52 1.49
C THR A 256 14.75 -2.82 2.27
N GLN A 257 15.81 -2.47 1.56
CA GLN A 257 16.92 -1.67 2.08
C GLN A 257 16.54 -0.19 2.14
N LEU A 258 16.97 0.49 3.21
CA LEU A 258 16.68 1.91 3.45
C LEU A 258 17.87 2.75 3.02
N PHE A 259 17.71 3.48 1.91
CA PHE A 259 18.70 4.44 1.45
C PHE A 259 18.11 5.85 1.50
N PHE A 260 18.85 6.80 2.07
CA PHE A 260 18.45 8.20 2.12
C PHE A 260 19.44 9.07 1.36
N TRP A 261 18.94 9.93 0.48
CA TRP A 261 19.68 10.93 -0.25
C TRP A 261 19.58 12.26 0.47
N ASP A 262 20.69 12.67 1.07
CA ASP A 262 20.75 13.82 1.95
C ASP A 262 21.27 15.03 1.18
N MET A 263 20.56 16.15 1.29
CA MET A 263 20.97 17.45 0.75
C MET A 263 21.53 18.30 1.90
N GLN A 264 22.85 18.43 2.02
CA GLN A 264 23.54 19.26 3.03
C GLN A 264 23.00 19.13 4.48
N GLY A 265 22.42 17.97 4.82
CA GLY A 265 21.83 17.69 6.15
C GLY A 265 20.49 18.38 6.47
N SER A 266 19.85 19.06 5.51
CA SER A 266 18.56 19.74 5.72
C SER A 266 17.36 18.98 5.16
N LEU A 267 17.55 18.24 4.06
CA LEU A 267 16.50 17.45 3.41
C LEU A 267 16.99 16.03 3.15
N HIS A 268 16.16 15.05 3.48
CA HIS A 268 16.49 13.62 3.43
C HIS A 268 15.41 12.89 2.62
N LEU A 269 15.77 12.37 1.45
CA LEU A 269 14.85 11.72 0.53
C LEU A 269 15.09 10.23 0.49
N MET A 270 14.06 9.42 0.66
CA MET A 270 14.20 7.96 0.55
C MET A 270 14.39 7.55 -0.91
N ALA A 271 15.48 6.85 -1.24
CA ALA A 271 15.65 6.25 -2.55
C ALA A 271 14.76 5.02 -2.70
N LYS A 272 14.21 4.82 -3.90
CA LYS A 272 13.22 3.78 -4.18
C LYS A 272 13.78 2.71 -5.11
N PRO A 273 13.51 1.42 -4.86
CA PRO A 273 13.90 0.35 -5.77
C PRO A 273 13.05 0.43 -7.03
N LEU A 274 13.66 0.66 -8.18
CA LEU A 274 12.98 0.93 -9.45
C LEU A 274 12.69 -0.35 -10.24
N PHE A 275 13.71 -1.18 -10.46
CA PHE A 275 13.60 -2.48 -11.13
C PHE A 275 14.85 -3.34 -10.90
N GLY A 276 14.71 -4.66 -11.09
CA GLY A 276 15.82 -5.61 -11.04
C GLY A 276 15.48 -6.89 -10.29
N ILE A 277 16.50 -7.55 -9.75
CA ILE A 277 16.37 -8.76 -8.93
C ILE A 277 17.12 -8.55 -7.60
N PRO A 278 16.77 -9.24 -6.50
CA PRO A 278 17.59 -9.24 -5.29
C PRO A 278 19.05 -9.61 -5.60
N GLY A 279 19.99 -8.79 -5.15
CA GLY A 279 21.42 -8.88 -5.52
C GLY A 279 21.84 -8.10 -6.77
N ASN A 280 20.90 -7.47 -7.48
CA ASN A 280 21.16 -6.54 -8.59
C ASN A 280 19.94 -5.61 -8.79
N LEU A 281 19.61 -4.84 -7.75
CA LEU A 281 18.44 -3.98 -7.71
C LEU A 281 18.83 -2.54 -8.00
N THR A 282 18.20 -1.90 -8.99
CA THR A 282 18.44 -0.49 -9.31
C THR A 282 17.55 0.39 -8.43
N TYR A 283 18.16 1.33 -7.71
CA TYR A 283 17.50 2.37 -6.94
C TYR A 283 17.56 3.71 -7.66
N THR A 284 16.60 4.58 -7.34
CA THR A 284 16.52 5.95 -7.88
C THR A 284 16.00 6.91 -6.83
N VAL A 285 16.47 8.17 -6.89
CA VAL A 285 16.06 9.23 -5.97
C VAL A 285 16.12 10.59 -6.66
N LEU A 286 15.16 11.46 -6.34
CA LEU A 286 15.17 12.85 -6.79
C LEU A 286 16.43 13.56 -6.29
N THR A 287 17.05 14.36 -7.14
CA THR A 287 18.12 15.28 -6.75
C THR A 287 17.60 16.70 -6.99
N PHE A 288 17.65 17.56 -5.98
CA PHE A 288 17.17 18.93 -6.14
C PHE A 288 18.13 19.75 -7.00
N PRO A 289 17.63 20.64 -7.88
CA PRO A 289 18.47 21.63 -8.52
C PRO A 289 18.88 22.74 -7.53
N SER A 290 20.05 23.35 -7.73
CA SER A 290 20.57 24.43 -6.89
C SER A 290 21.51 25.37 -7.65
N LEU A 291 21.32 26.68 -7.47
CA LEU A 291 22.18 27.76 -7.99
C LEU A 291 23.55 27.84 -7.29
N GLN A 292 23.75 27.09 -6.21
CA GLN A 292 25.02 26.95 -5.49
C GLN A 292 25.45 25.49 -5.48
N ASN A 293 26.76 25.22 -5.43
CA ASN A 293 27.28 23.86 -5.27
C ASN A 293 26.77 23.28 -3.94
N ILE A 294 25.85 22.32 -4.02
CA ILE A 294 25.33 21.58 -2.86
C ILE A 294 25.93 20.18 -2.86
N ASN A 295 26.42 19.76 -1.69
CA ASN A 295 26.88 18.40 -1.46
C ASN A 295 25.69 17.50 -1.12
N TYR A 296 25.58 16.42 -1.86
CA TYR A 296 24.66 15.32 -1.59
C TYR A 296 25.42 14.14 -1.01
N SER A 297 24.83 13.43 -0.05
CA SER A 297 25.38 12.19 0.49
C SER A 297 24.32 11.08 0.51
N LEU A 298 24.74 9.84 0.28
CA LEU A 298 23.90 8.67 0.43
C LEU A 298 24.07 8.08 1.83
N SER A 299 23.02 8.13 2.63
CA SER A 299 22.92 7.49 3.93
C SER A 299 22.36 6.07 3.80
N TYR A 300 22.99 5.10 4.46
CA TYR A 300 22.58 3.69 4.49
C TYR A 300 22.74 3.08 5.90
N PRO A 301 22.03 1.99 6.25
CA PRO A 301 21.97 1.44 7.60
C PRO A 301 23.31 0.82 8.03
N ASN A 302 23.66 0.93 9.32
CA ASN A 302 24.88 0.38 9.91
C ASN A 302 24.62 -0.50 11.15
N ASN A 303 25.69 -1.10 11.68
CA ASN A 303 25.67 -2.04 12.82
C ASN A 303 25.04 -1.53 14.13
N ASN A 304 24.89 -0.21 14.30
CA ASN A 304 24.36 0.37 15.55
C ASN A 304 22.88 0.74 15.46
N ASN A 305 22.10 0.15 14.53
CA ASN A 305 20.76 0.64 14.16
C ASN A 305 20.77 2.12 13.71
N GLY A 306 21.91 2.62 13.24
CA GLY A 306 22.10 3.99 12.76
C GLY A 306 22.29 4.06 11.25
N PHE A 307 22.61 5.25 10.75
CA PHE A 307 22.92 5.49 9.34
C PHE A 307 24.35 5.99 9.17
N THR A 308 25.09 5.38 8.25
CA THR A 308 26.38 5.87 7.80
C THR A 308 26.18 6.71 6.55
N LYS A 309 26.73 7.93 6.54
CA LYS A 309 26.79 8.80 5.35
C LYS A 309 27.99 8.40 4.49
N GLY A 310 27.74 7.99 3.25
CA GLY A 310 28.76 7.72 2.23
C GLY A 310 28.47 8.48 0.93
N PHE A 311 29.42 8.42 -0.02
CA PHE A 311 29.31 8.93 -1.39
C PHE A 311 28.88 10.40 -1.50
N VAL A 312 29.85 11.33 -1.56
CA VAL A 312 29.57 12.76 -1.68
C VAL A 312 29.71 13.24 -3.13
N ASN A 313 28.62 13.74 -3.70
CA ASN A 313 28.65 14.44 -5.00
C ASN A 313 28.22 15.90 -4.82
N SER A 314 28.91 16.83 -5.48
CA SER A 314 28.50 18.24 -5.55
C SER A 314 27.74 18.51 -6.84
N LEU A 315 26.57 19.16 -6.75
CA LEU A 315 25.80 19.60 -7.92
C LEU A 315 25.66 21.12 -7.95
N LEU A 316 25.90 21.73 -9.11
CA LEU A 316 25.44 23.06 -9.48
C LEU A 316 24.44 22.88 -10.63
N THR A 317 23.28 23.52 -10.59
CA THR A 317 22.33 23.53 -11.72
C THR A 317 21.65 24.89 -11.84
N ASN A 318 21.55 25.38 -13.08
CA ASN A 318 20.81 26.60 -13.41
C ASN A 318 19.53 26.20 -14.15
N VAL A 319 18.37 26.47 -13.58
CA VAL A 319 17.08 26.26 -14.27
C VAL A 319 16.73 27.50 -15.07
N ILE A 320 16.63 27.36 -16.40
CA ILE A 320 16.12 28.42 -17.28
C ILE A 320 14.62 28.18 -17.49
N TYR A 321 13.78 28.92 -16.76
CA TYR A 321 12.33 28.94 -17.00
C TYR A 321 12.01 29.78 -18.25
N GLY A 322 11.03 29.35 -19.06
CA GLY A 322 10.63 30.05 -20.29
C GLY A 322 10.08 31.46 -20.07
N GLY A 323 9.95 32.25 -21.15
CA GLY A 323 9.64 33.70 -21.12
C GLY A 323 8.38 34.14 -20.35
N SER A 324 8.43 35.35 -19.79
CA SER A 324 7.45 35.98 -18.89
C SER A 324 6.32 36.77 -19.61
N ILE A 325 5.17 36.95 -18.94
CA ILE A 325 3.97 37.69 -19.43
C ILE A 325 4.17 39.22 -19.53
N ASN A 326 5.21 39.80 -18.92
CA ASN A 326 5.28 41.25 -18.69
C ASN A 326 5.53 42.14 -19.92
N ASP A 327 5.76 41.57 -21.11
CA ASP A 327 6.10 42.36 -22.30
C ASP A 327 4.92 42.58 -23.27
N GLY A 328 3.68 42.40 -22.83
CA GLY A 328 2.49 42.49 -23.69
C GLY A 328 1.60 43.72 -23.49
N ALA A 329 0.71 43.96 -24.46
CA ALA A 329 -0.42 44.87 -24.32
C ALA A 329 -1.69 44.08 -23.99
N ALA A 330 -2.56 44.66 -23.18
CA ALA A 330 -3.75 44.00 -22.66
C ALA A 330 -4.99 44.76 -23.12
N THR A 331 -6.08 44.05 -23.45
CA THR A 331 -7.33 44.64 -23.92
C THR A 331 -8.50 44.16 -23.08
N LEU A 332 -9.48 45.03 -22.87
CA LEU A 332 -10.73 44.69 -22.20
C LEU A 332 -11.89 45.23 -23.04
N SER A 333 -12.84 44.35 -23.37
CA SER A 333 -14.09 44.72 -24.02
C SER A 333 -15.29 44.22 -23.23
N HIS A 334 -16.39 44.94 -23.36
CA HIS A 334 -17.65 44.65 -22.67
C HIS A 334 -18.78 44.69 -23.68
N TYR A 335 -19.61 43.66 -23.67
CA TYR A 335 -20.84 43.56 -24.44
C TYR A 335 -22.01 43.33 -23.48
N TYR A 336 -23.07 44.11 -23.65
CA TYR A 336 -24.27 44.01 -22.84
C TYR A 336 -25.52 44.10 -23.71
N ASP A 337 -26.43 43.15 -23.54
CA ASP A 337 -27.75 43.14 -24.16
C ASP A 337 -28.86 42.98 -23.10
N ASN A 338 -29.67 44.02 -22.96
CA ASN A 338 -30.83 44.05 -22.07
C ASN A 338 -31.89 42.99 -22.39
N SER A 339 -32.05 42.64 -23.68
CA SER A 339 -33.16 41.78 -24.12
C SER A 339 -32.91 40.31 -23.81
N SER A 340 -31.67 39.86 -23.94
CA SER A 340 -31.23 38.50 -23.61
C SER A 340 -30.67 38.35 -22.20
N LEU A 341 -30.55 39.46 -21.45
CA LEU A 341 -29.85 39.54 -20.16
C LEU A 341 -28.39 39.06 -20.25
N LEU A 342 -27.78 39.14 -21.44
CA LEU A 342 -26.44 38.67 -21.73
C LEU A 342 -25.42 39.75 -21.38
N ASN A 343 -24.48 39.43 -20.49
CA ASN A 343 -23.43 40.33 -20.03
C ASN A 343 -22.06 39.64 -20.19
N ILE A 344 -21.30 40.05 -21.20
CA ILE A 344 -20.03 39.41 -21.58
C ILE A 344 -18.89 40.40 -21.42
N TYR A 345 -17.85 39.98 -20.71
CA TYR A 345 -16.57 40.67 -20.67
C TYR A 345 -15.54 39.82 -21.41
N SER A 346 -14.75 40.41 -22.30
CA SER A 346 -13.65 39.71 -22.96
C SER A 346 -12.33 40.39 -22.65
N GLY A 347 -11.37 39.61 -22.18
CA GLY A 347 -10.02 40.04 -21.88
C GLY A 347 -9.05 39.50 -22.91
N GLY A 348 -8.21 40.36 -23.47
CA GLY A 348 -7.18 39.98 -24.43
C GLY A 348 -5.76 40.35 -24.01
N TYR A 349 -4.79 39.64 -24.59
CA TYR A 349 -3.36 39.78 -24.32
C TYR A 349 -2.55 39.57 -25.60
N PHE A 350 -1.65 40.49 -25.90
CA PHE A 350 -0.68 40.37 -26.99
C PHE A 350 0.66 39.85 -26.44
N GLY A 351 1.02 38.62 -26.78
CA GLY A 351 2.31 38.05 -26.43
C GLY A 351 3.41 38.46 -27.42
N LEU A 352 4.43 39.16 -26.92
CA LEU A 352 5.63 39.54 -27.70
C LEU A 352 6.80 38.53 -27.61
N LYS A 353 6.66 37.50 -26.77
CA LYS A 353 7.67 36.45 -26.57
C LYS A 353 7.15 35.09 -27.01
N ASN A 354 8.07 34.16 -27.26
CA ASN A 354 7.72 32.80 -27.63
C ASN A 354 6.81 32.16 -26.56
N TYR A 355 5.59 31.80 -26.93
CA TYR A 355 4.60 31.13 -26.07
C TYR A 355 5.19 29.91 -25.35
N SER A 356 6.10 29.21 -26.04
CA SER A 356 6.78 28.03 -25.52
C SER A 356 5.80 26.92 -25.08
N SER A 357 4.53 26.93 -25.47
CA SER A 357 3.53 25.87 -25.16
C SER A 357 3.19 25.67 -23.68
N LYS A 358 3.28 26.73 -22.88
CA LYS A 358 2.87 26.75 -21.45
C LYS A 358 1.35 26.68 -21.30
N TYR A 359 0.86 26.37 -20.10
CA TYR A 359 -0.54 26.62 -19.76
C TYR A 359 -0.70 28.11 -19.41
N PHE A 360 -1.86 28.70 -19.68
CA PHE A 360 -2.21 30.01 -19.13
C PHE A 360 -3.40 29.83 -18.21
N TYR A 361 -3.29 30.40 -17.01
CA TYR A 361 -4.41 30.46 -16.07
C TYR A 361 -5.17 31.76 -16.29
N TYR A 362 -6.46 31.63 -16.57
CA TYR A 362 -7.39 32.74 -16.76
C TYR A 362 -8.34 32.76 -15.59
N SER A 363 -8.37 33.84 -14.84
CA SER A 363 -9.21 33.91 -13.65
C SER A 363 -9.89 35.24 -13.51
N PHE A 364 -10.92 35.24 -12.66
CA PHE A 364 -11.53 36.45 -12.13
C PHE A 364 -11.45 36.42 -10.62
N GLN A 365 -11.14 37.57 -10.04
CA GLN A 365 -11.03 37.76 -8.60
C GLN A 365 -11.98 38.89 -8.19
N GLN A 366 -12.89 38.65 -7.24
CA GLN A 366 -13.62 39.72 -6.55
C GLN A 366 -12.86 40.13 -5.29
N ARG A 367 -13.14 41.33 -4.74
CA ARG A 367 -12.53 41.77 -3.47
C ARG A 367 -12.87 40.85 -2.29
N SER A 368 -14.08 40.30 -2.27
CA SER A 368 -14.61 39.50 -1.16
C SER A 368 -14.72 38.00 -1.44
N SER A 369 -14.39 37.54 -2.66
CA SER A 369 -14.54 36.13 -3.06
C SER A 369 -13.22 35.52 -3.50
N GLU A 370 -13.20 34.20 -3.59
CA GLU A 370 -12.09 33.45 -4.16
C GLU A 370 -11.89 33.74 -5.64
N GLU A 371 -10.64 33.61 -6.07
CA GLU A 371 -10.25 33.62 -7.47
C GLU A 371 -10.79 32.35 -8.15
N ILE A 372 -11.66 32.53 -9.14
CA ILE A 372 -12.20 31.41 -9.92
C ILE A 372 -11.64 31.53 -11.32
N GLY A 373 -11.11 30.45 -11.85
CA GLY A 373 -10.45 30.47 -13.14
C GLY A 373 -10.39 29.12 -13.81
N VAL A 374 -9.80 29.12 -14.99
CA VAL A 374 -9.59 27.95 -15.82
C VAL A 374 -8.15 27.96 -16.33
N SER A 375 -7.54 26.79 -16.34
CA SER A 375 -6.28 26.56 -17.04
C SER A 375 -6.54 25.60 -18.19
N LEU A 376 -6.36 26.09 -19.42
CA LEU A 376 -6.51 25.27 -20.62
C LEU A 376 -5.27 25.46 -21.49
N PRO A 377 -4.79 24.38 -22.14
CA PRO A 377 -3.70 24.49 -23.09
C PRO A 377 -4.19 25.15 -24.40
N PHE A 378 -3.23 25.46 -25.27
CA PHE A 378 -3.52 25.76 -26.68
C PHE A 378 -4.47 24.70 -27.28
N PRO A 379 -5.47 25.09 -28.08
CA PRO A 379 -5.68 26.42 -28.66
C PRO A 379 -6.58 27.38 -27.86
N PHE A 380 -7.00 27.07 -26.64
CA PHE A 380 -7.96 27.91 -25.91
C PHE A 380 -7.47 29.35 -25.75
N GLY A 381 -8.29 30.30 -26.21
CA GLY A 381 -8.02 31.74 -26.14
C GLY A 381 -7.15 32.29 -27.27
N PHE A 382 -6.46 31.47 -28.08
CA PHE A 382 -5.59 31.97 -29.16
C PHE A 382 -6.41 32.41 -30.38
N VAL A 383 -6.57 33.72 -30.56
CA VAL A 383 -7.44 34.28 -31.61
C VAL A 383 -6.68 34.64 -32.90
N TRP A 384 -5.39 34.93 -32.82
CA TRP A 384 -4.60 35.34 -33.97
C TRP A 384 -3.10 35.16 -33.73
N GLY A 385 -2.33 34.77 -34.76
CA GLY A 385 -0.87 34.85 -34.78
C GLY A 385 -0.16 33.51 -34.87
N ASN A 386 1.03 33.42 -34.31
CA ASN A 386 1.82 32.19 -34.15
C ASN A 386 2.57 32.22 -32.81
N ASN A 387 3.32 31.17 -32.45
CA ASN A 387 3.99 31.11 -31.15
C ASN A 387 5.02 32.23 -30.91
N SER A 388 5.55 32.86 -31.96
CA SER A 388 6.49 33.98 -31.85
C SER A 388 5.79 35.30 -31.54
N TYR A 389 4.60 35.51 -32.11
CA TYR A 389 3.75 36.68 -31.88
C TYR A 389 2.28 36.28 -31.96
N TYR A 390 1.58 36.30 -30.82
CA TYR A 390 0.21 35.83 -30.70
C TYR A 390 -0.67 36.84 -29.96
N HIS A 391 -1.95 36.81 -30.30
CA HIS A 391 -3.00 37.51 -29.59
C HIS A 391 -3.96 36.47 -29.01
N MET A 392 -4.23 36.61 -27.72
CA MET A 392 -5.19 35.81 -26.98
C MET A 392 -6.39 36.67 -26.61
N ASN A 393 -7.59 36.08 -26.58
CA ASN A 393 -8.80 36.71 -26.10
C ASN A 393 -9.77 35.65 -25.57
N VAL A 394 -10.29 35.85 -24.36
CA VAL A 394 -11.24 34.94 -23.71
C VAL A 394 -12.43 35.73 -23.19
N SER A 395 -13.64 35.24 -23.48
CA SER A 395 -14.90 35.82 -23.01
C SER A 395 -15.37 35.17 -21.71
N LYS A 396 -16.01 35.97 -20.85
CA LYS A 396 -16.64 35.56 -19.59
C LYS A 396 -18.07 36.07 -19.53
N LEU A 397 -18.96 35.18 -19.10
CA LEU A 397 -20.33 35.53 -18.76
C LEU A 397 -20.36 36.09 -17.32
N SER A 398 -21.01 37.24 -17.13
CA SER A 398 -21.18 37.88 -15.82
C SER A 398 -22.65 38.01 -15.46
N SER A 399 -22.95 38.16 -14.17
CA SER A 399 -24.31 38.48 -13.70
C SER A 399 -24.65 39.93 -14.03
N LEU A 400 -25.95 40.23 -14.14
CA LEU A 400 -26.43 41.62 -14.20
C LEU A 400 -26.38 42.32 -12.85
N TYR A 401 -26.51 41.53 -11.79
CA TYR A 401 -26.54 41.97 -10.40
C TYR A 401 -25.38 41.32 -9.69
N LEU A 402 -24.44 42.14 -9.23
CA LEU A 402 -23.29 41.69 -8.42
C LEU A 402 -23.23 42.50 -7.13
N ALA A 403 -22.71 41.89 -6.08
CA ALA A 403 -22.48 42.57 -4.81
C ALA A 403 -21.24 43.49 -4.82
N ASP A 404 -20.24 43.21 -5.68
CA ASP A 404 -18.94 43.90 -5.66
C ASP A 404 -18.24 43.92 -7.05
N GLU A 405 -17.18 44.72 -7.18
CA GLU A 405 -16.28 44.78 -8.34
C GLU A 405 -15.45 43.49 -8.50
N PHE A 406 -15.02 43.19 -9.74
CA PHE A 406 -14.13 42.07 -10.04
C PHE A 406 -13.01 42.42 -11.01
N THR A 407 -11.90 41.68 -10.97
CA THR A 407 -10.72 41.88 -11.82
C THR A 407 -10.50 40.64 -12.68
N LEU A 408 -10.24 40.81 -13.98
CA LEU A 408 -9.76 39.72 -14.86
C LEU A 408 -8.24 39.61 -14.80
N ILE A 409 -7.74 38.38 -14.66
CA ILE A 409 -6.33 38.08 -14.43
C ILE A 409 -5.86 37.01 -15.43
N PHE A 410 -4.70 37.26 -16.05
CA PHE A 410 -3.92 36.22 -16.74
C PHE A 410 -2.70 35.89 -15.89
N LYS A 411 -2.44 34.61 -15.66
CA LYS A 411 -1.29 34.18 -14.86
C LYS A 411 -0.47 33.14 -15.60
N ASP A 412 0.86 33.30 -15.54
CA ASP A 412 1.81 32.29 -15.97
C ASP A 412 1.98 31.30 -14.82
N PRO A 413 1.58 30.03 -14.98
CA PRO A 413 1.71 29.04 -13.93
C PRO A 413 3.18 28.82 -13.52
N ILE A 414 4.13 28.98 -14.45
CA ILE A 414 5.53 28.64 -14.23
C ILE A 414 6.25 29.75 -13.45
N THR A 415 6.06 31.01 -13.85
CA THR A 415 6.72 32.15 -13.18
C THR A 415 5.90 32.72 -12.03
N GLY A 416 4.64 32.32 -11.90
CA GLY A 416 3.68 32.88 -10.94
C GLY A 416 3.25 34.32 -11.24
N GLN A 417 3.78 34.93 -12.30
CA GLN A 417 3.48 36.31 -12.66
C GLN A 417 2.05 36.45 -13.16
N GLU A 418 1.39 37.53 -12.74
CA GLU A 418 0.02 37.85 -13.09
C GLU A 418 -0.10 39.20 -13.80
N MET A 419 -1.00 39.29 -14.77
CA MET A 419 -1.42 40.51 -15.44
C MET A 419 -2.89 40.76 -15.12
N LYS A 420 -3.19 41.89 -14.48
CA LYS A 420 -4.55 42.35 -14.16
C LYS A 420 -5.02 43.34 -15.20
N LEU A 421 -6.13 43.05 -15.87
CA LEU A 421 -6.62 43.85 -17.01
C LEU A 421 -7.26 45.18 -16.59
N ALA A 422 -8.14 45.16 -15.58
CA ALA A 422 -8.75 46.31 -14.88
C ALA A 422 -9.78 45.80 -13.85
N ASN A 423 -10.19 46.66 -12.91
CA ASN A 423 -11.39 46.43 -12.11
C ASN A 423 -12.64 46.74 -12.93
N ILE A 424 -13.59 45.81 -12.93
CA ILE A 424 -14.83 45.86 -13.70
C ILE A 424 -15.97 46.17 -12.73
N ILE A 425 -16.66 47.29 -12.98
CA ILE A 425 -17.82 47.71 -12.20
C ILE A 425 -19.06 46.98 -12.75
N PRO A 426 -19.85 46.29 -11.90
CA PRO A 426 -21.09 45.66 -12.30
C PRO A 426 -22.10 46.64 -12.90
N VAL A 427 -22.98 46.16 -13.78
CA VAL A 427 -24.07 46.98 -14.36
C VAL A 427 -25.07 47.42 -13.28
N ASN A 428 -25.42 46.53 -12.35
CA ASN A 428 -26.26 46.86 -11.19
C ASN A 428 -25.64 46.28 -9.90
N ILE A 429 -25.54 47.10 -8.85
CA ILE A 429 -25.07 46.69 -7.52
C ILE A 429 -26.27 46.39 -6.62
N VAL A 430 -26.27 45.21 -5.99
CA VAL A 430 -27.31 44.83 -5.02
C VAL A 430 -27.03 45.46 -3.66
N THR A 431 -27.98 46.22 -3.11
CA THR A 431 -27.86 46.85 -1.77
C THR A 431 -28.60 46.10 -0.66
N ASN A 432 -29.51 45.17 -0.98
CA ASN A 432 -30.26 44.38 0.00
C ASN A 432 -29.69 42.94 0.08
N TYR A 433 -28.97 42.66 1.17
CA TYR A 433 -28.26 41.39 1.38
C TYR A 433 -29.12 40.42 2.21
N ASP A 434 -30.14 39.82 1.58
CA ASP A 434 -30.79 38.65 2.17
C ASP A 434 -29.90 37.42 1.95
N PHE A 435 -29.31 36.92 3.04
CA PHE A 435 -28.44 35.77 3.03
C PHE A 435 -29.21 34.46 2.76
N PRO A 436 -28.62 33.48 2.05
CA PRO A 436 -29.21 32.15 1.95
C PRO A 436 -29.26 31.45 3.31
N GLU A 437 -30.33 30.71 3.55
CA GLU A 437 -30.63 30.01 4.81
C GLU A 437 -30.67 28.49 4.60
N ILE A 438 -30.11 27.72 5.54
CA ILE A 438 -30.28 26.27 5.60
C ILE A 438 -31.54 25.98 6.43
N ILE A 439 -32.56 25.39 5.81
CA ILE A 439 -33.82 25.03 6.48
C ILE A 439 -33.69 23.68 7.20
N ASN A 440 -33.00 22.73 6.57
CA ASN A 440 -32.85 21.36 7.02
C ASN A 440 -31.50 20.79 6.55
N PHE A 441 -30.83 20.02 7.40
CA PHE A 441 -29.57 19.36 7.12
C PHE A 441 -29.64 17.90 7.61
N GLN A 442 -29.53 16.94 6.69
CA GLN A 442 -29.67 15.53 7.00
C GLN A 442 -28.51 14.72 6.41
N THR A 443 -28.05 13.72 7.16
CA THR A 443 -27.01 12.77 6.71
C THR A 443 -27.49 11.33 6.84
N ILE A 444 -27.18 10.48 5.86
CA ILE A 444 -27.55 9.07 5.84
C ILE A 444 -26.29 8.23 5.58
N ASP A 445 -25.97 7.30 6.48
CA ASP A 445 -24.89 6.34 6.29
C ASP A 445 -25.33 5.23 5.31
N ILE A 446 -24.55 5.05 4.24
CA ILE A 446 -24.78 3.99 3.24
C ILE A 446 -23.66 2.93 3.24
N GLY A 447 -22.80 2.96 4.25
CA GLY A 447 -21.68 2.05 4.47
C GLY A 447 -20.45 2.35 3.61
N LYS A 448 -19.34 1.63 3.84
CA LYS A 448 -18.09 1.75 3.07
C LYS A 448 -17.53 3.19 3.06
N PHE A 449 -17.63 3.86 4.21
CA PHE A 449 -17.24 5.25 4.43
C PHE A 449 -17.97 6.29 3.58
N LYS A 450 -19.10 5.93 2.97
CA LYS A 450 -19.90 6.86 2.18
C LYS A 450 -21.16 7.28 2.90
N PHE A 451 -21.51 8.55 2.70
CA PHE A 451 -22.72 9.15 3.24
C PHE A 451 -23.49 9.87 2.14
N ILE A 452 -24.80 9.92 2.28
CA ILE A 452 -25.64 10.86 1.54
C ILE A 452 -25.83 12.08 2.44
N VAL A 453 -25.55 13.26 1.93
CA VAL A 453 -25.84 14.54 2.59
C VAL A 453 -26.98 15.21 1.84
N ARG A 454 -27.99 15.63 2.57
CA ARG A 454 -29.16 16.34 2.06
C ARG A 454 -29.30 17.68 2.76
N ILE A 455 -29.33 18.76 1.98
CA ILE A 455 -29.43 20.13 2.50
C ILE A 455 -30.60 20.82 1.81
N ASN A 456 -31.54 21.33 2.61
CA ASN A 456 -32.61 22.19 2.12
C ASN A 456 -32.19 23.64 2.30
N ILE A 457 -32.11 24.40 1.21
CA ILE A 457 -31.61 25.78 1.20
C ILE A 457 -32.67 26.69 0.59
N LYS A 458 -32.90 27.84 1.23
CA LYS A 458 -33.75 28.91 0.74
C LYS A 458 -32.94 30.18 0.51
N SER A 459 -33.21 30.87 -0.59
CA SER A 459 -32.54 32.12 -0.95
C SER A 459 -33.46 32.96 -1.82
N GLN A 460 -33.58 34.25 -1.53
CA GLN A 460 -34.32 35.18 -2.41
C GLN A 460 -33.59 35.45 -3.73
N TRP A 461 -32.26 35.38 -3.73
CA TRP A 461 -31.40 35.61 -4.89
C TRP A 461 -31.07 34.35 -5.68
N GLY A 462 -31.54 33.18 -5.21
CA GLY A 462 -31.25 31.88 -5.81
C GLY A 462 -29.83 31.41 -5.49
N VAL A 463 -29.70 30.15 -5.08
CA VAL A 463 -28.40 29.51 -4.82
C VAL A 463 -27.67 29.29 -6.14
N ASN A 464 -26.43 29.78 -6.25
CA ASN A 464 -25.53 29.55 -7.37
C ASN A 464 -24.74 28.26 -7.20
N PHE A 465 -24.16 28.06 -6.03
CA PHE A 465 -23.52 26.83 -5.55
C PHE A 465 -23.31 26.93 -4.05
N PHE A 466 -22.87 25.84 -3.45
CA PHE A 466 -22.22 25.92 -2.15
C PHE A 466 -20.99 25.03 -2.13
N SER A 467 -20.02 25.38 -1.30
CA SER A 467 -18.82 24.58 -1.11
C SER A 467 -18.73 24.07 0.32
N ILE A 468 -18.15 22.87 0.45
CA ILE A 468 -17.62 22.38 1.71
C ILE A 468 -16.12 22.65 1.66
N ASP A 469 -15.64 23.43 2.63
CA ASP A 469 -14.28 23.96 2.64
C ASP A 469 -13.44 23.18 3.65
N PRO A 470 -12.49 22.35 3.19
CA PRO A 470 -11.50 21.72 4.07
C PRO A 470 -10.32 22.64 4.38
N ILE A 471 -9.67 22.44 5.54
CA ILE A 471 -8.58 23.29 6.05
C ILE A 471 -7.34 23.25 5.15
N GLU A 472 -7.00 22.06 4.62
CA GLU A 472 -5.76 21.83 3.83
C GLU A 472 -6.02 21.12 2.48
N GLN A 473 -7.26 21.12 1.99
CA GLN A 473 -7.60 20.38 0.76
C GLN A 473 -8.41 21.23 -0.22
N ILE A 474 -8.67 20.66 -1.40
CA ILE A 474 -9.50 21.28 -2.43
C ILE A 474 -10.96 21.29 -1.95
N LYS A 475 -11.64 22.43 -2.14
CA LYS A 475 -13.06 22.61 -1.84
C LYS A 475 -13.94 21.62 -2.60
N ILE A 476 -14.95 21.09 -1.92
CA ILE A 476 -15.98 20.27 -2.57
C ILE A 476 -17.11 21.20 -3.01
N ILE A 477 -17.18 21.49 -4.31
CA ILE A 477 -18.20 22.36 -4.88
C ILE A 477 -19.46 21.54 -5.20
N ILE A 478 -20.59 21.96 -4.66
CA ILE A 478 -21.91 21.39 -4.91
C ILE A 478 -22.72 22.35 -5.80
N ASN A 479 -22.83 21.96 -7.06
CA ASN A 479 -23.53 22.69 -8.11
C ASN A 479 -24.97 22.15 -8.31
N HIS A 480 -25.72 22.75 -9.25
CA HIS A 480 -27.14 22.46 -9.49
C HIS A 480 -27.44 21.04 -9.99
N GLU A 481 -26.44 20.29 -10.46
CA GLU A 481 -26.63 18.86 -10.75
C GLU A 481 -27.04 18.06 -9.51
N HIS A 482 -26.79 18.56 -8.30
CA HIS A 482 -27.20 17.92 -7.05
C HIS A 482 -28.58 18.37 -6.54
N LEU A 483 -29.25 19.32 -7.20
CA LEU A 483 -30.61 19.71 -6.88
C LEU A 483 -31.57 18.55 -7.24
N ILE A 484 -32.30 18.04 -6.25
CA ILE A 484 -33.22 16.89 -6.40
C ILE A 484 -34.70 17.26 -6.25
N SER A 485 -35.02 18.41 -5.65
CA SER A 485 -36.39 18.88 -5.46
C SER A 485 -36.43 20.40 -5.31
N GLY A 486 -37.54 21.03 -5.67
CA GLY A 486 -37.73 22.47 -5.56
C GLY A 486 -37.02 23.26 -6.65
N THR A 487 -36.59 24.48 -6.32
CA THR A 487 -35.90 25.41 -7.21
C THR A 487 -34.64 25.96 -6.54
N ILE A 488 -33.80 26.71 -7.26
CA ILE A 488 -32.64 27.38 -6.67
C ILE A 488 -33.01 28.40 -5.58
N TYR A 489 -34.25 28.86 -5.52
CA TYR A 489 -34.73 29.81 -4.51
C TYR A 489 -35.24 29.10 -3.23
N ASN A 490 -35.66 27.84 -3.35
CA ASN A 490 -36.09 26.98 -2.26
C ASN A 490 -36.02 25.55 -2.75
N GLY A 491 -34.95 24.84 -2.38
CA GLY A 491 -34.58 23.58 -3.00
C GLY A 491 -33.87 22.64 -2.06
N ILE A 492 -33.88 21.36 -2.44
CA ILE A 492 -33.18 20.29 -1.72
C ILE A 492 -32.05 19.79 -2.60
N TRP A 493 -30.82 19.90 -2.09
CA TRP A 493 -29.63 19.33 -2.70
C TRP A 493 -29.29 18.01 -2.02
N GLU A 494 -28.92 17.00 -2.80
CA GLU A 494 -28.50 15.70 -2.31
C GLU A 494 -27.25 15.22 -3.07
N PHE A 495 -26.21 14.88 -2.33
CA PHE A 495 -24.94 14.44 -2.89
C PHE A 495 -24.29 13.37 -2.01
N THR A 496 -23.30 12.68 -2.56
CA THR A 496 -22.54 11.67 -1.83
C THR A 496 -21.21 12.22 -1.35
N LEU A 497 -20.88 11.96 -0.10
CA LEU A 497 -19.65 12.38 0.56
C LEU A 497 -18.84 11.17 0.98
N ASN A 498 -17.51 11.25 0.83
CA ASN A 498 -16.60 10.33 1.49
C ASN A 498 -16.34 10.83 2.92
N GLY A 499 -16.79 10.07 3.93
CA GLY A 499 -16.60 10.39 5.35
C GLY A 499 -15.19 10.10 5.88
N LEU A 500 -14.21 9.86 5.01
CA LEU A 500 -12.79 9.80 5.38
C LEU A 500 -12.07 11.16 5.38
N ILE A 501 -12.74 12.22 4.94
CA ILE A 501 -12.20 13.58 5.03
C ILE A 501 -12.85 14.22 6.25
N GLU A 502 -12.08 14.72 7.21
CA GLU A 502 -12.64 15.30 8.46
C GLU A 502 -12.35 16.78 8.70
N GLN A 503 -11.24 17.30 8.19
CA GLN A 503 -10.87 18.69 8.46
C GLN A 503 -11.65 19.61 7.55
N TYR A 504 -12.96 19.64 7.74
CA TYR A 504 -13.83 20.63 7.15
C TYR A 504 -14.00 21.77 8.14
N GLU A 505 -13.81 22.99 7.66
CA GLU A 505 -13.91 24.21 8.45
C GLU A 505 -15.34 24.75 8.42
N LYS A 506 -15.91 24.84 7.22
CA LYS A 506 -17.20 25.50 6.98
C LYS A 506 -17.92 25.04 5.70
N ILE A 507 -19.19 25.38 5.63
CA ILE A 507 -19.99 25.42 4.40
C ILE A 507 -20.13 26.88 3.97
N THR A 508 -19.82 27.16 2.71
CA THR A 508 -20.01 28.48 2.10
C THR A 508 -21.15 28.41 1.09
N LEU A 509 -22.28 29.05 1.39
CA LEU A 509 -23.40 29.19 0.45
C LEU A 509 -23.20 30.43 -0.41
N VAL A 510 -23.27 30.31 -1.73
CA VAL A 510 -23.11 31.44 -2.66
C VAL A 510 -24.37 31.59 -3.52
N THR A 511 -24.90 32.81 -3.62
CA THR A 511 -26.08 33.13 -4.41
C THR A 511 -25.74 33.59 -5.83
N LEU A 512 -26.73 33.75 -6.71
CA LEU A 512 -26.49 34.23 -8.08
C LEU A 512 -25.97 35.67 -8.15
N CYS A 513 -26.19 36.49 -7.13
CA CYS A 513 -25.62 37.85 -7.02
C CYS A 513 -24.24 37.89 -6.34
N ASP A 514 -23.67 36.71 -6.05
CA ASP A 514 -22.39 36.51 -5.34
C ASP A 514 -22.40 36.97 -3.86
N SER A 515 -23.58 37.24 -3.28
CA SER A 515 -23.69 37.27 -1.82
C SER A 515 -23.48 35.86 -1.25
N PHE A 516 -22.83 35.76 -0.09
CA PHE A 516 -22.50 34.48 0.53
C PHE A 516 -22.83 34.46 2.02
N HIS A 517 -23.08 33.25 2.55
CA HIS A 517 -23.26 33.00 3.98
C HIS A 517 -22.35 31.82 4.38
N LEU A 518 -21.60 32.01 5.47
CA LEU A 518 -20.69 31.02 6.03
C LEU A 518 -21.36 30.31 7.21
N PHE A 519 -21.30 28.99 7.22
CA PHE A 519 -21.69 28.17 8.36
C PHE A 519 -20.50 27.32 8.80
N TYR A 520 -20.00 27.53 10.00
CA TYR A 520 -18.93 26.70 10.56
C TYR A 520 -19.50 25.37 11.08
N PHE A 521 -18.71 24.30 11.00
CA PHE A 521 -19.17 23.02 11.55
C PHE A 521 -19.33 23.10 13.07
N GLY A 522 -20.50 22.69 13.56
CA GLY A 522 -20.94 22.88 14.94
C GLY A 522 -21.97 24.00 15.14
N ASP A 523 -22.16 24.87 14.14
CA ASP A 523 -23.14 25.94 14.15
C ASP A 523 -24.57 25.39 14.12
N LEU A 524 -25.46 26.10 14.81
CA LEU A 524 -26.91 25.96 14.67
C LEU A 524 -27.35 26.63 13.37
N PHE A 525 -28.34 26.04 12.70
CA PHE A 525 -28.73 26.52 11.37
C PHE A 525 -30.21 26.85 11.22
N SER A 526 -31.08 26.32 12.10
CA SER A 526 -32.52 26.46 11.95
C SER A 526 -33.23 26.45 13.30
N ILE A 527 -34.10 27.43 13.51
CA ILE A 527 -35.00 27.49 14.68
C ILE A 527 -35.97 26.32 14.75
N ASN A 528 -36.25 25.65 13.63
CA ASN A 528 -37.09 24.47 13.58
C ASN A 528 -36.36 23.20 14.06
N TYR A 529 -35.03 23.24 14.08
CA TYR A 529 -34.15 22.14 14.53
C TYR A 529 -33.12 22.68 15.53
N PRO A 530 -33.54 23.26 16.67
CA PRO A 530 -32.66 24.03 17.55
C PRO A 530 -31.62 23.17 18.30
N SER A 531 -31.79 21.85 18.31
CA SER A 531 -30.81 20.88 18.83
C SER A 531 -29.83 20.38 17.76
N GLU A 532 -30.10 20.65 16.47
CA GLU A 532 -29.29 20.14 15.37
C GLU A 532 -28.24 21.16 14.95
N THR A 533 -27.10 20.64 14.49
CA THR A 533 -25.95 21.44 14.10
C THR A 533 -25.48 21.01 12.73
N ILE A 534 -24.86 21.93 12.00
CA ILE A 534 -24.19 21.59 10.75
C ILE A 534 -22.95 20.79 11.11
N ASN A 535 -23.00 19.48 10.89
CA ASN A 535 -21.88 18.58 11.07
C ASN A 535 -21.87 17.61 9.91
N LEU A 536 -20.78 17.56 9.16
CA LEU A 536 -20.65 16.52 8.15
C LEU A 536 -20.59 15.15 8.83
N PRO A 537 -21.18 14.13 8.20
CA PRO A 537 -21.21 12.82 8.79
C PRO A 537 -19.80 12.26 8.84
N LYS A 538 -19.40 11.85 10.03
CA LYS A 538 -18.17 11.11 10.27
C LYS A 538 -18.52 9.65 10.46
N THR A 539 -17.62 8.78 10.05
CA THR A 539 -17.74 7.35 10.35
C THR A 539 -17.79 7.19 11.86
N LYS A 540 -18.94 6.77 12.39
CA LYS A 540 -19.11 6.61 13.84
C LYS A 540 -18.19 5.49 14.31
N PHE A 541 -17.21 5.87 15.11
CA PHE A 541 -16.30 4.94 15.76
C PHE A 541 -16.80 4.70 17.19
N LYS A 542 -17.40 3.53 17.46
CA LYS A 542 -17.69 3.13 18.84
C LYS A 542 -16.36 2.94 19.59
N ASN A 543 -16.31 3.26 20.89
CA ASN A 543 -15.14 3.09 21.76
C ASN A 543 -14.48 1.71 21.58
N PHE A 544 -13.48 1.63 20.68
CA PHE A 544 -12.81 0.41 20.27
C PHE A 544 -11.38 0.42 20.79
N ASN A 545 -10.94 -0.68 21.41
CA ASN A 545 -9.56 -0.85 21.82
C ASN A 545 -8.92 -1.92 20.92
N TYR A 546 -8.67 -1.57 19.66
CA TYR A 546 -8.20 -2.55 18.66
C TYR A 546 -6.94 -3.29 19.10
N ILE A 547 -6.03 -2.66 19.84
CA ILE A 547 -4.81 -3.29 20.35
C ILE A 547 -5.16 -4.47 21.28
N LYS A 548 -6.25 -4.37 22.06
CA LYS A 548 -6.74 -5.45 22.92
C LYS A 548 -7.74 -6.38 22.23
N ASP A 549 -8.57 -5.84 21.35
CA ASP A 549 -9.73 -6.53 20.79
C ASP A 549 -9.35 -7.35 19.53
N LEU A 550 -8.32 -6.93 18.79
CA LEU A 550 -7.84 -7.63 17.61
C LEU A 550 -7.21 -8.97 18.00
N LYS A 551 -7.93 -10.05 17.72
CA LYS A 551 -7.55 -11.41 18.13
C LYS A 551 -6.59 -12.07 17.13
N ASN A 552 -6.81 -11.89 15.83
CA ASN A 552 -5.99 -12.51 14.79
C ASN A 552 -6.17 -11.82 13.42
N ILE A 553 -5.10 -11.81 12.63
CA ILE A 553 -5.12 -11.59 11.18
C ILE A 553 -4.41 -12.78 10.52
N SER A 554 -5.07 -13.38 9.53
CA SER A 554 -4.46 -14.42 8.70
C SER A 554 -4.82 -14.22 7.23
N PHE A 555 -4.15 -14.98 6.36
CA PHE A 555 -4.34 -14.89 4.91
C PHE A 555 -4.62 -16.27 4.33
N PHE A 556 -5.41 -16.32 3.26
CA PHE A 556 -5.71 -17.56 2.54
C PHE A 556 -4.43 -18.17 1.95
N TYR A 557 -3.60 -17.34 1.32
CA TYR A 557 -2.21 -17.66 1.00
C TYR A 557 -1.28 -16.80 1.86
N ASN A 558 -0.29 -17.42 2.48
CA ASN A 558 0.80 -16.74 3.17
C ASN A 558 2.14 -17.16 2.52
N ASN A 559 3.16 -16.31 2.56
CA ASN A 559 4.46 -16.55 1.90
C ASN A 559 4.34 -16.85 0.40
N ILE A 560 4.08 -15.82 -0.42
CA ILE A 560 3.63 -15.98 -1.82
C ILE A 560 4.68 -15.50 -2.82
N SER A 561 4.89 -16.21 -3.93
CA SER A 561 5.69 -15.70 -5.06
C SER A 561 4.83 -14.90 -6.03
N ALA A 562 4.95 -13.58 -5.99
CA ALA A 562 4.31 -12.64 -6.92
C ALA A 562 5.13 -12.43 -8.21
N THR A 563 6.00 -13.38 -8.59
CA THR A 563 6.81 -13.26 -9.81
C THR A 563 5.92 -13.37 -11.05
N ASN A 564 5.87 -12.32 -11.87
CA ASN A 564 5.17 -12.26 -13.15
C ASN A 564 3.67 -12.63 -13.11
N GLN A 565 3.03 -12.59 -11.93
CA GLN A 565 1.61 -12.88 -11.77
C GLN A 565 1.00 -12.01 -10.67
N THR A 566 -0.18 -11.44 -10.96
CA THR A 566 -1.04 -10.82 -9.94
C THR A 566 -1.79 -11.92 -9.20
N ILE A 567 -1.80 -11.88 -7.87
CA ILE A 567 -2.40 -12.94 -7.03
C ILE A 567 -3.61 -12.40 -6.28
N SER A 568 -4.75 -13.07 -6.41
CA SER A 568 -5.89 -12.82 -5.55
C SER A 568 -5.73 -13.55 -4.21
N ASN A 569 -5.94 -12.81 -3.13
CA ASN A 569 -5.82 -13.32 -1.76
C ASN A 569 -7.01 -12.86 -0.90
N ILE A 570 -7.19 -13.53 0.23
CA ILE A 570 -8.22 -13.20 1.22
C ILE A 570 -7.53 -12.97 2.55
N MET A 571 -7.76 -11.82 3.18
CA MET A 571 -7.41 -11.56 4.57
C MET A 571 -8.59 -11.96 5.44
N PHE A 572 -8.33 -12.69 6.52
CA PHE A 572 -9.29 -13.01 7.56
C PHE A 572 -8.95 -12.23 8.82
N LEU A 573 -9.97 -11.60 9.42
CA LEU A 573 -9.83 -10.70 10.56
C LEU A 573 -10.82 -11.09 11.66
N ASN A 574 -10.33 -11.25 12.89
CA ASN A 574 -11.16 -11.67 14.02
C ASN A 574 -10.94 -10.79 15.26
N PHE A 575 -12.03 -10.56 16.00
CA PHE A 575 -12.06 -9.76 17.23
C PHE A 575 -12.55 -10.60 18.41
N THR A 576 -12.04 -10.33 19.62
CA THR A 576 -12.50 -10.99 20.86
C THR A 576 -13.99 -10.74 21.13
N ASN A 577 -14.45 -9.51 20.90
CA ASN A 577 -15.85 -9.08 21.05
C ASN A 577 -16.54 -8.87 19.69
N ILE A 578 -16.49 -9.89 18.81
CA ILE A 578 -16.93 -9.75 17.41
C ILE A 578 -18.33 -9.14 17.22
N ASN A 579 -19.28 -9.39 18.14
CA ASN A 579 -20.63 -8.82 18.10
C ASN A 579 -20.65 -7.28 18.10
N ASP A 580 -19.68 -6.64 18.76
CA ASP A 580 -19.59 -5.18 18.82
C ASP A 580 -19.08 -4.58 17.50
N TYR A 581 -18.46 -5.41 16.65
CA TYR A 581 -17.82 -4.99 15.40
C TYR A 581 -18.56 -5.42 14.14
N LYS A 582 -19.57 -6.32 14.19
CA LYS A 582 -20.19 -6.93 12.99
C LYS A 582 -20.63 -5.93 11.91
N ASP A 583 -21.10 -4.76 12.33
CA ASP A 583 -21.61 -3.70 11.45
C ASP A 583 -20.54 -2.62 11.13
N GLN A 584 -19.31 -2.77 11.64
CA GLN A 584 -18.22 -1.82 11.43
C GLN A 584 -17.70 -1.90 9.99
N THR A 585 -17.54 -0.74 9.35
CA THR A 585 -16.82 -0.66 8.08
C THR A 585 -15.31 -0.73 8.32
N ILE A 586 -14.65 -1.65 7.61
CA ILE A 586 -13.18 -1.84 7.65
C ILE A 586 -12.66 -1.81 6.21
N GLY A 587 -11.71 -0.91 5.93
CA GLY A 587 -11.06 -0.79 4.63
C GLY A 587 -9.59 -1.23 4.69
N LEU A 588 -9.19 -2.12 3.80
CA LEU A 588 -7.80 -2.53 3.58
C LEU A 588 -7.21 -1.75 2.41
N ASN A 589 -6.00 -1.23 2.58
CA ASN A 589 -5.17 -0.75 1.48
C ASN A 589 -3.74 -1.29 1.63
N LEU A 590 -3.11 -1.64 0.50
CA LEU A 590 -1.69 -2.01 0.46
C LEU A 590 -0.86 -0.72 0.43
N ILE A 591 0.18 -0.65 1.25
CA ILE A 591 0.98 0.57 1.45
C ILE A 591 2.46 0.38 1.06
N ASP A 592 2.74 -0.62 0.22
CA ASP A 592 4.04 -0.80 -0.43
C ASP A 592 4.21 0.14 -1.64
N SER A 593 5.45 0.44 -2.03
CA SER A 593 5.74 1.34 -3.16
C SER A 593 5.05 0.97 -4.47
N LYS A 594 4.81 -0.32 -4.74
CA LYS A 594 4.11 -0.73 -5.97
C LYS A 594 2.64 -0.36 -5.91
N SER A 595 1.98 -0.60 -4.77
CA SER A 595 0.54 -0.37 -4.60
C SER A 595 0.15 1.09 -4.34
N LEU A 596 1.00 1.85 -3.65
CA LEU A 596 0.76 3.28 -3.40
C LEU A 596 0.95 4.17 -4.63
N ARG A 597 1.57 3.63 -5.69
CA ARG A 597 2.00 4.41 -6.84
C ARG A 597 0.82 5.06 -7.57
N ASP A 598 0.70 6.36 -7.39
CA ASP A 598 -0.08 7.26 -8.23
C ASP A 598 0.67 8.61 -8.37
N LEU A 599 0.04 9.57 -9.05
CA LEU A 599 0.61 10.91 -9.26
C LEU A 599 1.03 11.62 -7.95
N THR A 600 0.38 11.29 -6.82
CA THR A 600 0.66 11.89 -5.52
C THR A 600 1.82 11.22 -4.80
N TYR A 601 2.00 9.90 -4.97
CA TYR A 601 3.08 9.15 -4.31
C TYR A 601 4.49 9.60 -4.73
N ASP A 602 4.75 9.74 -6.03
CA ASP A 602 6.07 10.17 -6.55
C ASP A 602 6.46 11.57 -6.04
N SER A 603 5.47 12.45 -5.82
CA SER A 603 5.69 13.85 -5.43
C SER A 603 5.93 14.06 -3.94
N TYR A 604 5.19 13.36 -3.08
CA TYR A 604 5.14 13.67 -1.64
C TYR A 604 6.42 13.23 -0.92
N PHE A 605 6.99 12.10 -1.34
CA PHE A 605 8.26 11.60 -0.80
C PHE A 605 9.49 12.31 -1.36
N GLY A 606 9.38 12.95 -2.53
CA GLY A 606 10.43 13.80 -3.09
C GLY A 606 10.67 15.09 -2.29
N ALA A 607 9.72 15.54 -1.47
CA ALA A 607 9.81 16.78 -0.70
C ALA A 607 9.81 16.59 0.84
N GLY A 608 9.80 15.34 1.33
CA GLY A 608 9.78 15.05 2.77
C GLY A 608 8.43 15.26 3.46
N GLY A 609 7.32 15.27 2.71
CA GLY A 609 5.97 15.33 3.29
C GLY A 609 5.50 13.97 3.84
N SER A 610 4.70 13.98 4.90
CA SER A 610 3.91 12.80 5.33
C SER A 610 2.60 12.78 4.56
N LEU A 611 2.30 11.70 3.81
CA LEU A 611 0.98 11.55 3.19
C LEU A 611 -0.12 11.72 4.26
N ASN A 612 -1.09 12.59 4.01
CA ASN A 612 -2.32 12.64 4.80
C ASN A 612 -3.14 11.36 4.48
N ASP A 613 -3.68 10.69 5.50
CA ASP A 613 -4.41 9.42 5.36
C ASP A 613 -5.60 9.51 4.38
N ALA A 614 -6.11 10.72 4.13
CA ALA A 614 -7.15 11.04 3.14
C ALA A 614 -6.78 10.69 1.68
N GLN A 615 -5.50 10.45 1.35
CA GLN A 615 -5.07 10.13 -0.01
C GLN A 615 -5.15 8.64 -0.37
N LEU A 616 -5.50 7.75 0.58
CA LEU A 616 -5.79 6.34 0.30
C LEU A 616 -7.09 6.23 -0.52
N LYS A 617 -7.02 6.42 -1.84
CA LYS A 617 -8.20 6.48 -2.72
C LYS A 617 -8.89 5.13 -2.93
N GLN A 618 -8.22 4.01 -2.63
CA GLN A 618 -8.70 2.68 -3.01
C GLN A 618 -8.68 1.71 -1.82
N TYR A 619 -9.85 1.42 -1.27
CA TYR A 619 -10.02 0.41 -0.24
C TYR A 619 -10.64 -0.88 -0.79
N TYR A 620 -10.11 -2.01 -0.34
CA TYR A 620 -10.82 -3.29 -0.32
C TYR A 620 -11.60 -3.36 1.00
N PHE A 621 -12.93 -3.42 0.92
CA PHE A 621 -13.77 -3.42 2.11
C PHE A 621 -14.00 -4.82 2.65
N ALA A 622 -14.01 -4.95 3.97
CA ALA A 622 -14.35 -6.19 4.64
C ALA A 622 -15.83 -6.56 4.47
N GLU A 623 -16.07 -7.86 4.37
CA GLU A 623 -17.39 -8.47 4.46
C GLU A 623 -17.43 -9.35 5.70
N PHE A 624 -18.51 -9.26 6.46
CA PHE A 624 -18.70 -10.15 7.61
C PHE A 624 -19.21 -11.51 7.13
N ASP A 625 -18.44 -12.57 7.37
CA ASP A 625 -18.86 -13.94 7.14
C ASP A 625 -19.57 -14.47 8.39
N SER A 626 -20.91 -14.54 8.33
CA SER A 626 -21.73 -15.02 9.43
C SER A 626 -21.59 -16.52 9.70
N VAL A 627 -21.09 -17.31 8.75
CA VAL A 627 -20.89 -18.76 8.90
C VAL A 627 -19.65 -19.04 9.74
N ASN A 628 -18.55 -18.36 9.41
CA ASN A 628 -17.27 -18.50 10.14
C ASN A 628 -17.11 -17.49 11.29
N ASN A 629 -18.07 -16.58 11.46
CA ASN A 629 -18.10 -15.53 12.49
C ASN A 629 -16.80 -14.69 12.51
N GLN A 630 -16.35 -14.27 11.33
CA GLN A 630 -15.13 -13.48 11.12
C GLN A 630 -15.28 -12.53 9.93
N PHE A 631 -14.42 -11.52 9.83
CA PHE A 631 -14.32 -10.67 8.65
C PHE A 631 -13.44 -11.32 7.58
N GLN A 632 -13.81 -11.12 6.31
CA GLN A 632 -13.00 -11.47 5.16
C GLN A 632 -12.81 -10.24 4.25
N ILE A 633 -11.60 -10.04 3.75
CA ILE A 633 -11.28 -8.96 2.80
C ILE A 633 -10.59 -9.58 1.60
N ARG A 634 -11.17 -9.43 0.41
CA ARG A 634 -10.59 -9.92 -0.85
C ARG A 634 -9.78 -8.81 -1.49
N PHE A 635 -8.54 -9.10 -1.87
CA PHE A 635 -7.63 -8.12 -2.46
C PHE A 635 -6.70 -8.79 -3.47
N ASN A 636 -6.09 -7.98 -4.34
CA ASN A 636 -5.09 -8.44 -5.31
C ASN A 636 -3.72 -7.93 -4.90
N ILE A 637 -2.72 -8.81 -4.97
CA ILE A 637 -1.30 -8.49 -4.78
C ILE A 637 -0.71 -8.25 -6.18
N PRO A 638 -0.14 -7.08 -6.46
CA PRO A 638 0.42 -6.77 -7.76
C PRO A 638 1.63 -7.68 -8.07
N ALA A 639 1.79 -8.06 -9.35
CA ALA A 639 2.97 -8.79 -9.80
C ALA A 639 4.25 -7.97 -9.64
N ASN A 640 5.38 -8.65 -9.45
CA ASN A 640 6.72 -8.06 -9.45
C ASN A 640 6.87 -6.87 -8.47
N THR A 641 6.19 -6.97 -7.32
CA THR A 641 6.33 -6.04 -6.19
C THR A 641 7.68 -6.21 -5.47
N ILE A 642 7.92 -5.46 -4.40
CA ILE A 642 9.13 -5.57 -3.58
C ILE A 642 9.04 -6.85 -2.72
N PRO A 643 10.09 -7.69 -2.66
CA PRO A 643 10.13 -8.84 -1.76
C PRO A 643 10.15 -8.43 -0.28
N GLY A 644 9.76 -9.38 0.58
CA GLY A 644 9.74 -9.21 2.02
C GLY A 644 8.32 -9.07 2.57
N ARG A 645 8.17 -8.25 3.61
CA ARG A 645 6.89 -7.95 4.24
C ARG A 645 6.07 -7.01 3.34
N LEU A 646 4.88 -7.44 2.93
CA LEU A 646 3.95 -6.61 2.16
C LEU A 646 3.11 -5.79 3.13
N ASP A 647 3.51 -4.52 3.32
CA ASP A 647 2.85 -3.63 4.26
C ASP A 647 1.43 -3.27 3.80
N PHE A 648 0.48 -3.35 4.73
CA PHE A 648 -0.91 -2.91 4.57
C PHE A 648 -1.37 -2.01 5.72
N VAL A 649 -2.49 -1.31 5.51
CA VAL A 649 -3.21 -0.52 6.52
C VAL A 649 -4.67 -0.96 6.60
N LEU A 650 -5.18 -1.18 7.81
CA LEU A 650 -6.60 -1.31 8.10
C LEU A 650 -7.14 0.03 8.59
N SER A 651 -8.09 0.59 7.87
CA SER A 651 -8.75 1.84 8.21
C SER A 651 -10.15 1.54 8.72
N PHE A 652 -10.51 2.17 9.84
CA PHE A 652 -11.85 2.07 10.46
C PHE A 652 -12.57 3.42 10.41
N SER A 653 -11.79 4.49 10.37
CA SER A 653 -12.17 5.86 10.07
C SER A 653 -10.98 6.54 9.37
N ASN A 654 -11.02 7.85 9.24
CA ASN A 654 -9.91 8.68 8.76
C ASN A 654 -8.80 8.95 9.78
N LYS A 655 -9.05 8.65 11.05
CA LYS A 655 -8.11 8.82 12.15
C LYS A 655 -7.62 7.48 12.66
N VAL A 656 -8.49 6.48 12.63
CA VAL A 656 -8.17 5.16 13.18
C VAL A 656 -7.63 4.26 12.08
N HIS A 657 -6.32 4.17 12.06
CA HIS A 657 -5.55 3.31 11.17
C HIS A 657 -4.70 2.34 11.96
N ILE A 658 -4.68 1.08 11.52
CA ILE A 658 -3.74 0.07 11.99
C ILE A 658 -2.78 -0.22 10.85
N TYR A 659 -1.53 0.22 11.01
CA TYR A 659 -0.47 -0.13 10.07
C TYR A 659 0.06 -1.50 10.44
N SER A 660 0.10 -2.40 9.45
CA SER A 660 0.58 -3.77 9.65
C SER A 660 1.93 -3.87 10.35
N PRO A 661 2.95 -3.00 10.15
CA PRO A 661 4.23 -3.16 10.85
C PRO A 661 4.16 -3.01 12.38
N SER A 662 3.07 -2.43 12.89
CA SER A 662 2.81 -2.35 14.34
C SER A 662 2.24 -3.64 14.94
N LEU A 663 1.89 -4.60 14.09
CA LEU A 663 1.24 -5.86 14.45
C LEU A 663 2.27 -6.99 14.63
N PRO A 664 1.93 -8.06 15.38
CA PRO A 664 2.79 -9.21 15.55
C PRO A 664 3.24 -9.84 14.22
N ASN A 665 4.43 -10.43 14.18
CA ASN A 665 4.98 -11.08 12.98
C ASN A 665 4.06 -12.16 12.38
N SER A 666 3.23 -12.81 13.22
CA SER A 666 2.24 -13.80 12.77
C SER A 666 1.09 -13.22 11.93
N TYR A 667 0.88 -11.90 11.97
CA TYR A 667 -0.19 -11.19 11.24
C TYR A 667 0.30 -10.59 9.92
N GLN A 668 1.58 -10.74 9.62
CA GLN A 668 2.20 -10.16 8.44
C GLN A 668 2.00 -11.05 7.21
N LEU A 669 1.95 -10.41 6.05
CA LEU A 669 1.95 -11.06 4.75
C LEU A 669 3.34 -10.92 4.13
N TYR A 670 3.92 -12.03 3.69
CA TYR A 670 5.23 -12.03 3.03
C TYR A 670 5.10 -12.42 1.55
N VAL A 671 5.85 -11.70 0.72
CA VAL A 671 5.94 -11.92 -0.73
C VAL A 671 7.39 -12.10 -1.16
N TYR A 672 7.63 -12.98 -2.13
CA TYR A 672 8.96 -13.31 -2.65
C TYR A 672 8.98 -13.36 -4.19
N PRO A 673 8.76 -12.22 -4.87
CA PRO A 673 8.99 -12.16 -6.31
C PRO A 673 10.50 -12.25 -6.62
N LEU A 674 10.82 -12.89 -7.75
CA LEU A 674 12.18 -12.91 -8.28
C LEU A 674 12.55 -11.59 -8.96
N ASN A 675 11.56 -10.93 -9.57
CA ASN A 675 11.73 -9.68 -10.31
C ASN A 675 10.97 -8.55 -9.60
N ILE A 676 11.58 -7.38 -9.59
CA ILE A 676 10.98 -6.13 -9.13
C ILE A 676 10.84 -5.23 -10.35
N ASP A 677 9.67 -4.64 -10.55
CA ASP A 677 9.48 -3.61 -11.55
C ASP A 677 8.38 -2.62 -11.15
N ILE A 678 8.83 -1.41 -10.85
CA ILE A 678 8.00 -0.22 -10.63
C ILE A 678 8.39 0.92 -11.58
N GLN A 679 9.19 0.70 -12.64
CA GLN A 679 9.58 1.78 -13.55
C GLN A 679 8.47 2.08 -14.55
N GLY A 680 7.92 1.03 -15.15
CA GLY A 680 7.16 1.12 -16.39
C GLY A 680 8.09 1.33 -17.61
N PRO A 681 7.53 1.35 -18.83
CA PRO A 681 8.34 1.28 -20.05
C PRO A 681 9.13 2.57 -20.32
N VAL A 682 10.37 2.45 -20.78
CA VAL A 682 11.27 3.60 -21.01
C VAL A 682 11.89 3.57 -22.42
N PHE A 683 12.35 4.72 -22.90
CA PHE A 683 13.11 4.79 -24.15
C PHE A 683 14.55 4.35 -23.90
N THR A 684 15.03 3.34 -24.64
CA THR A 684 16.44 2.90 -24.58
C THR A 684 17.25 3.32 -25.79
N ASN A 685 16.59 3.69 -26.89
CA ASN A 685 17.23 4.30 -28.05
C ASN A 685 16.27 5.29 -28.73
N ILE A 686 16.81 6.39 -29.27
CA ILE A 686 16.05 7.41 -29.99
C ILE A 686 16.87 7.86 -31.20
N ILE A 687 16.36 7.63 -32.40
CA ILE A 687 16.97 8.11 -33.65
C ILE A 687 16.11 9.23 -34.20
N LYS A 688 16.72 10.41 -34.37
CA LYS A 688 16.09 11.58 -35.00
C LYS A 688 16.18 11.47 -36.52
N ASN A 689 15.10 11.79 -37.21
CA ASN A 689 14.99 11.81 -38.66
C ASN A 689 15.50 10.53 -39.37
N PRO A 690 15.07 9.33 -38.93
CA PRO A 690 15.57 8.05 -39.45
C PRO A 690 15.24 7.92 -40.95
N ASN A 691 16.24 7.54 -41.75
CA ASN A 691 16.12 7.37 -43.21
C ASN A 691 15.54 8.60 -43.95
N GLY A 692 15.68 9.80 -43.38
CA GLY A 692 15.14 11.04 -43.95
C GLY A 692 13.66 11.30 -43.66
N ASN A 693 12.98 10.42 -42.92
CA ASN A 693 11.61 10.65 -42.47
C ASN A 693 11.60 11.64 -41.31
N LEU A 694 10.73 12.67 -41.35
CA LEU A 694 10.60 13.62 -40.27
C LEU A 694 9.96 12.96 -39.05
N GLY A 695 10.71 12.80 -37.96
CA GLY A 695 10.20 12.19 -36.74
C GLY A 695 11.28 11.48 -35.91
N TRP A 696 10.81 10.54 -35.11
CA TRP A 696 11.67 9.69 -34.28
C TRP A 696 11.41 8.22 -34.55
N LEU A 697 12.46 7.41 -34.56
CA LEU A 697 12.36 5.98 -34.30
C LEU A 697 12.78 5.77 -32.83
N VAL A 698 11.84 5.33 -32.00
CA VAL A 698 12.07 5.11 -30.56
C VAL A 698 12.05 3.63 -30.25
N THR A 699 13.04 3.15 -29.51
CA THR A 699 13.02 1.81 -28.93
C THR A 699 12.46 1.91 -27.52
N ILE A 700 11.30 1.29 -27.28
CA ILE A 700 10.68 1.19 -25.96
C ILE A 700 11.00 -0.18 -25.38
N GLU A 701 11.45 -0.19 -24.13
CA GLU A 701 11.85 -1.41 -23.42
C GLU A 701 11.21 -1.46 -22.03
N ASP A 702 10.71 -2.64 -21.70
CA ASP A 702 10.28 -3.06 -20.38
C ASP A 702 10.53 -4.56 -20.30
N SER A 703 11.62 -4.96 -19.65
CA SER A 703 12.08 -6.35 -19.66
C SER A 703 11.29 -7.28 -18.73
N VAL A 704 10.44 -6.74 -17.84
CA VAL A 704 9.81 -7.52 -16.76
C VAL A 704 8.31 -7.64 -16.95
N ASN A 705 7.61 -6.54 -17.23
CA ASN A 705 6.16 -6.52 -17.44
C ASN A 705 5.77 -6.35 -18.91
N GLY A 706 6.63 -5.71 -19.71
CA GLY A 706 6.39 -5.43 -21.13
C GLY A 706 5.32 -4.37 -21.36
N LEU A 707 5.43 -3.64 -22.47
CA LEU A 707 4.50 -2.58 -22.89
C LEU A 707 3.08 -3.14 -23.12
N ASP A 708 2.07 -2.46 -22.58
CA ASP A 708 0.65 -2.66 -22.91
C ASP A 708 0.19 -1.64 -23.96
N TYR A 709 0.27 -0.35 -23.63
CA TYR A 709 0.02 0.74 -24.55
C TYR A 709 0.70 2.03 -24.11
N GLY A 710 0.74 3.03 -24.99
CA GLY A 710 1.23 4.35 -24.65
C GLY A 710 0.66 5.44 -25.55
N VAL A 711 0.80 6.68 -25.11
CA VAL A 711 0.40 7.87 -25.84
C VAL A 711 1.56 8.84 -25.89
N ILE A 712 1.83 9.39 -27.08
CA ILE A 712 2.89 10.36 -27.32
C ILE A 712 2.29 11.54 -28.07
N SER A 713 2.55 12.76 -27.61
CA SER A 713 2.14 13.98 -28.31
C SER A 713 3.36 14.81 -28.73
N VAL A 714 3.41 15.12 -30.01
CA VAL A 714 4.42 15.98 -30.64
C VAL A 714 3.78 17.31 -30.99
N TYR A 715 4.51 18.43 -30.85
CA TYR A 715 4.03 19.73 -31.33
C TYR A 715 5.05 20.53 -32.14
N GLY A 716 4.55 21.38 -33.04
CA GLY A 716 5.34 22.36 -33.79
C GLY A 716 5.64 23.62 -32.98
N LEU A 717 6.90 24.04 -32.92
CA LEU A 717 7.33 25.19 -32.12
C LEU A 717 6.86 26.55 -32.66
N ILE A 718 6.51 26.65 -33.94
CA ILE A 718 6.00 27.91 -34.54
C ILE A 718 4.48 27.97 -34.48
N ASP A 719 3.80 26.90 -34.86
CA ASP A 719 2.35 26.92 -35.10
C ASP A 719 1.51 26.19 -34.04
N SER A 720 2.15 25.60 -33.02
CA SER A 720 1.50 24.77 -31.99
C SER A 720 0.69 23.59 -32.53
N SER A 721 0.90 23.19 -33.80
CA SER A 721 0.26 22.02 -34.38
C SER A 721 0.57 20.79 -33.55
N THR A 722 -0.43 19.96 -33.26
CA THR A 722 -0.31 18.83 -32.33
C THR A 722 -0.58 17.51 -33.05
N TYR A 723 0.28 16.53 -32.81
CA TYR A 723 0.20 15.19 -33.39
C TYR A 723 0.23 14.16 -32.28
N ASN A 724 -0.84 13.36 -32.17
CA ASN A 724 -0.99 12.36 -31.14
C ASN A 724 -0.78 10.96 -31.74
N PHE A 725 0.06 10.18 -31.09
CA PHE A 725 0.40 8.81 -31.46
C PHE A 725 -0.06 7.87 -30.34
N THR A 726 -0.76 6.80 -30.73
CA THR A 726 -1.06 5.69 -29.83
C THR A 726 -0.12 4.55 -30.15
N ILE A 727 0.63 4.10 -29.16
CA ILE A 727 1.60 3.02 -29.26
C ILE A 727 1.02 1.78 -28.59
N LYS A 728 1.09 0.64 -29.27
CA LYS A 728 0.79 -0.69 -28.73
C LYS A 728 1.82 -1.68 -29.27
N PRO A 729 2.06 -2.83 -28.62
CA PRO A 729 2.95 -3.86 -29.15
C PRO A 729 2.70 -4.23 -30.62
N SER A 730 1.44 -4.22 -31.06
CA SER A 730 1.05 -4.48 -32.45
C SER A 730 1.54 -3.43 -33.46
N ASN A 731 1.95 -2.24 -33.01
CA ASN A 731 2.48 -1.16 -33.85
C ASN A 731 4.02 -1.20 -33.98
N ALA A 732 4.69 -2.17 -33.37
CA ALA A 732 6.15 -2.29 -33.45
C ALA A 732 6.58 -2.62 -34.89
N VAL A 733 7.48 -1.84 -35.46
CA VAL A 733 8.10 -2.13 -36.76
C VAL A 733 9.12 -3.25 -36.63
N LYS A 734 9.68 -3.41 -35.43
CA LYS A 734 10.58 -4.50 -35.05
C LYS A 734 10.45 -4.79 -33.56
N GLY A 735 10.57 -6.06 -33.18
CA GLY A 735 10.55 -6.48 -31.78
C GLY A 735 9.16 -6.89 -31.29
N ASP A 736 8.96 -6.85 -29.98
CA ASP A 736 7.75 -7.30 -29.30
C ASP A 736 7.41 -6.37 -28.13
N LYS A 737 6.55 -6.81 -27.21
CA LYS A 737 6.15 -6.02 -26.04
C LYS A 737 7.29 -5.78 -25.03
N TRP A 738 8.32 -6.62 -25.01
CA TRP A 738 9.44 -6.50 -24.06
C TRP A 738 10.45 -5.48 -24.56
N LYS A 739 10.68 -5.47 -25.87
CA LYS A 739 11.51 -4.50 -26.56
C LYS A 739 11.05 -4.31 -28.00
N GLY A 740 10.61 -3.11 -28.33
CA GLY A 740 10.05 -2.81 -29.65
C GLY A 740 10.52 -1.46 -30.19
N ASP A 741 10.69 -1.38 -31.50
CA ASP A 741 10.97 -0.14 -32.24
C ASP A 741 9.66 0.42 -32.81
N TYR A 742 9.39 1.69 -32.51
CA TYR A 742 8.15 2.38 -32.88
C TYR A 742 8.44 3.67 -33.64
N GLU A 743 7.68 3.88 -34.71
CA GLU A 743 7.81 5.06 -35.57
C GLU A 743 6.87 6.18 -35.10
N ILE A 744 7.47 7.33 -34.78
CA ILE A 744 6.78 8.58 -34.45
C ILE A 744 7.06 9.54 -35.60
N TYR A 745 6.47 9.27 -36.77
CA TYR A 745 6.69 10.06 -37.97
C TYR A 745 5.57 11.06 -38.20
N LEU A 746 5.97 12.26 -38.58
CA LEU A 746 5.08 13.33 -38.99
C LEU A 746 4.87 13.22 -40.50
N SER A 747 3.65 12.89 -40.93
CA SER A 747 3.26 13.01 -42.34
C SER A 747 3.01 14.49 -42.64
N ASN A 748 3.80 15.11 -43.52
CA ASN A 748 3.49 16.46 -43.96
C ASN A 748 3.83 16.66 -45.44
N SER A 749 2.79 16.75 -46.28
CA SER A 749 2.91 17.06 -47.72
C SER A 749 3.25 18.53 -47.96
N ILE A 750 2.77 19.41 -47.07
CA ILE A 750 2.98 20.86 -47.09
C ILE A 750 3.54 21.29 -45.73
N CYS A 751 4.70 21.94 -45.71
CA CYS A 751 5.41 22.26 -44.47
C CYS A 751 5.98 23.68 -44.43
N ILE A 752 6.22 24.16 -43.21
CA ILE A 752 7.00 25.37 -42.89
C ILE A 752 8.29 24.96 -42.17
N THR A 753 9.38 25.73 -42.31
CA THR A 753 10.59 25.51 -41.52
C THR A 753 10.27 25.79 -40.05
N GLN A 754 10.28 24.73 -39.26
CA GLN A 754 10.10 24.83 -37.81
C GLN A 754 10.73 23.62 -37.12
N ASP A 755 10.83 23.75 -35.81
CA ASP A 755 11.15 22.63 -34.93
C ASP A 755 9.89 21.91 -34.48
N TYR A 756 10.01 20.61 -34.27
CA TYR A 756 9.01 19.78 -33.61
C TYR A 756 9.61 19.18 -32.35
N ILE A 757 8.80 19.03 -31.31
CA ILE A 757 9.24 18.48 -30.04
C ILE A 757 8.18 17.57 -29.42
N ILE A 758 8.61 16.49 -28.78
CA ILE A 758 7.74 15.63 -27.96
C ILE A 758 7.39 16.40 -26.67
N LYS A 759 6.11 16.72 -26.47
CA LYS A 759 5.59 17.45 -25.30
C LYS A 759 5.09 16.53 -24.21
N PHE A 760 4.52 15.39 -24.59
CA PHE A 760 3.86 14.48 -23.68
C PHE A 760 4.18 13.04 -24.06
N VAL A 761 4.47 12.23 -23.05
CA VAL A 761 4.61 10.78 -23.17
C VAL A 761 3.96 10.16 -21.95
N GLN A 762 3.13 9.15 -22.15
CA GLN A 762 2.67 8.27 -21.08
C GLN A 762 2.67 6.83 -21.61
N LEU A 763 3.52 5.98 -21.05
CA LEU A 763 3.66 4.57 -21.43
C LEU A 763 3.19 3.71 -20.26
N PHE A 764 2.39 2.68 -20.53
CA PHE A 764 1.87 1.73 -19.54
C PHE A 764 2.39 0.31 -19.83
N ASP A 765 2.81 -0.40 -18.79
CA ASP A 765 3.12 -1.83 -18.88
C ASP A 765 1.88 -2.72 -18.62
N THR A 766 2.04 -4.04 -18.78
CA THR A 766 0.93 -5.00 -18.54
C THR A 766 0.50 -5.14 -17.08
N GLN A 767 1.25 -4.57 -16.13
CA GLN A 767 0.91 -4.55 -14.70
C GLN A 767 0.44 -3.16 -14.22
N GLY A 768 0.22 -2.22 -15.15
CA GLY A 768 -0.28 -0.88 -14.86
C GLY A 768 0.76 0.13 -14.38
N ASN A 769 2.06 -0.20 -14.36
CA ASN A 769 3.10 0.81 -14.14
C ASN A 769 3.09 1.81 -15.28
N SER A 770 3.37 3.08 -14.99
CA SER A 770 3.47 4.10 -16.03
C SER A 770 4.74 4.92 -15.95
N ALA A 771 5.34 5.20 -17.12
CA ALA A 771 6.38 6.20 -17.29
C ALA A 771 5.79 7.44 -17.96
N THR A 772 5.95 8.62 -17.36
CA THR A 772 5.31 9.85 -17.81
C THR A 772 6.32 10.99 -18.02
N PHE A 773 6.25 11.66 -19.17
CA PHE A 773 6.94 12.92 -19.43
C PHE A 773 5.93 14.00 -19.81
N ILE A 774 6.07 15.18 -19.21
CA ILE A 774 5.25 16.37 -19.49
C ILE A 774 6.22 17.55 -19.59
N LYS A 775 6.26 18.22 -20.74
CA LYS A 775 7.17 19.37 -20.95
C LYS A 775 6.80 20.57 -20.06
N TYR A 776 5.51 20.86 -19.89
CA TYR A 776 4.98 21.91 -19.02
C TYR A 776 3.75 21.39 -18.28
N MET A 777 3.78 21.41 -16.95
CA MET A 777 2.65 20.98 -16.12
C MET A 777 1.64 22.11 -15.94
N ASP A 778 0.37 21.74 -15.78
CA ASP A 778 -0.65 22.66 -15.30
C ASP A 778 -0.49 22.85 -13.78
N LEU A 779 -0.38 24.10 -13.31
CA LEU A 779 -0.21 24.45 -11.89
C LEU A 779 -1.43 25.19 -11.32
N SER A 780 -2.58 25.17 -12.01
CA SER A 780 -3.75 25.90 -11.54
C SER A 780 -4.30 25.42 -10.20
N ASP A 781 -4.09 24.15 -9.87
CA ASP A 781 -4.31 23.66 -8.52
C ASP A 781 -3.07 23.99 -7.70
N SER A 782 -3.22 24.86 -6.70
CA SER A 782 -2.21 25.26 -5.71
C SER A 782 -1.77 24.09 -4.79
N GLY A 783 -1.63 22.89 -5.33
CA GLY A 783 -1.07 21.74 -4.66
C GLY A 783 0.46 21.83 -4.54
N PRO A 784 1.07 20.98 -3.68
CA PRO A 784 2.52 20.91 -3.55
C PRO A 784 3.19 20.64 -4.90
N ILE A 785 4.39 21.21 -5.11
CA ILE A 785 5.21 21.07 -6.33
C ILE A 785 5.43 19.57 -6.65
N PHE A 786 4.85 19.08 -7.75
CA PHE A 786 4.90 17.67 -8.13
C PHE A 786 6.12 17.35 -9.02
N PHE A 787 7.23 16.85 -8.47
CA PHE A 787 8.34 16.35 -9.31
C PHE A 787 7.98 15.00 -9.95
N ARG A 788 8.07 14.89 -11.29
CA ARG A 788 7.81 13.63 -12.06
C ARG A 788 9.09 12.97 -12.57
N THR A 789 10.16 13.14 -11.81
CA THR A 789 11.52 12.83 -12.23
C THR A 789 11.82 11.33 -12.34
N ILE A 790 11.36 10.54 -11.36
CA ILE A 790 11.72 9.12 -11.20
C ILE A 790 11.20 8.24 -12.35
N THR A 791 10.03 8.60 -12.90
CA THR A 791 9.28 7.79 -13.85
C THR A 791 9.32 8.39 -15.26
N ASN A 792 10.36 9.17 -15.56
CA ASN A 792 10.51 9.81 -16.86
C ASN A 792 10.94 8.79 -17.94
N PRO A 793 10.20 8.61 -19.05
CA PRO A 793 10.57 7.71 -20.14
C PRO A 793 11.90 8.09 -20.82
N PHE A 794 12.37 9.33 -20.65
CA PHE A 794 13.68 9.81 -21.12
C PHE A 794 14.81 9.66 -20.08
N ILE A 795 14.66 8.78 -19.09
CA ILE A 795 15.64 8.60 -18.00
C ILE A 795 17.09 8.38 -18.47
N TYR A 796 17.30 7.77 -19.64
CA TYR A 796 18.64 7.54 -20.23
C TYR A 796 19.17 8.70 -21.09
N PHE A 797 18.40 9.77 -21.27
CA PHE A 797 18.72 10.88 -22.18
C PHE A 797 18.80 12.25 -21.50
N TYR A 798 18.89 12.32 -20.17
CA TYR A 798 19.01 13.59 -19.42
C TYR A 798 20.18 14.48 -19.87
N ASN A 799 21.22 13.91 -20.47
CA ASN A 799 22.36 14.64 -21.01
C ASN A 799 22.09 15.33 -22.37
N ASP A 800 21.10 14.88 -23.16
CA ASP A 800 20.70 15.54 -24.42
C ASP A 800 19.35 16.24 -24.23
N THR A 801 19.40 17.52 -23.86
CA THR A 801 18.20 18.34 -23.65
C THR A 801 17.40 18.59 -24.93
N ASN A 802 17.95 18.25 -26.10
CA ASN A 802 17.30 18.35 -27.40
C ASN A 802 16.89 16.97 -27.94
N ILE A 803 17.01 15.87 -27.17
CA ILE A 803 16.71 14.51 -27.65
C ILE A 803 15.26 14.39 -28.16
N ASN A 804 14.36 15.12 -27.51
CA ASN A 804 12.95 15.19 -27.82
C ASN A 804 12.63 16.21 -28.92
N LYS A 805 13.62 16.88 -29.54
CA LYS A 805 13.46 17.93 -30.57
C LYS A 805 14.08 17.52 -31.91
N ILE A 806 13.38 17.83 -33.00
CA ILE A 806 13.83 17.71 -34.40
C ILE A 806 13.52 19.00 -35.17
N SER A 807 14.22 19.22 -36.28
CA SER A 807 14.03 20.38 -37.15
C SER A 807 13.72 19.94 -38.58
N ILE A 808 12.85 20.66 -39.26
CA ILE A 808 12.66 20.56 -40.71
C ILE A 808 12.97 21.89 -41.39
N THR A 809 13.59 21.84 -42.56
CA THR A 809 13.73 22.99 -43.48
C THR A 809 12.93 22.71 -44.74
N CYS A 810 11.92 23.54 -45.01
CA CYS A 810 11.02 23.36 -46.14
C CYS A 810 11.57 24.11 -47.36
N LYS A 811 11.71 23.42 -48.50
CA LYS A 811 12.31 24.01 -49.72
C LYS A 811 11.40 25.03 -50.41
N ASN A 812 10.09 24.85 -50.31
CA ASN A 812 9.07 25.72 -50.88
C ASN A 812 8.14 26.19 -49.75
N GLU A 813 8.63 27.09 -48.89
CA GLU A 813 7.76 27.69 -47.87
C GLU A 813 6.67 28.51 -48.55
N ILE A 814 5.43 28.20 -48.22
CA ILE A 814 4.29 28.96 -48.70
C ILE A 814 4.05 30.10 -47.71
N PHE A 815 4.66 31.25 -47.99
CA PHE A 815 4.28 32.50 -47.32
C PHE A 815 3.10 33.12 -48.08
N GLY A 816 1.98 33.31 -47.39
CA GLY A 816 0.90 34.14 -47.91
C GLY A 816 1.41 35.56 -48.14
N SER A 817 1.00 36.19 -49.25
CA SER A 817 1.38 37.56 -49.61
C SER A 817 0.96 38.61 -48.56
N ASN A 818 0.05 38.25 -47.67
CA ASN A 818 -0.18 38.87 -46.37
C ASN A 818 -0.38 37.73 -45.36
N SER A 819 0.33 37.75 -44.24
CA SER A 819 0.24 36.78 -43.14
C SER A 819 -1.12 36.83 -42.43
N ILE A 820 -2.18 36.45 -43.12
CA ILE A 820 -3.56 36.43 -42.63
C ILE A 820 -3.85 35.00 -42.16
N PRO A 821 -4.18 34.77 -40.88
CA PRO A 821 -4.58 33.45 -40.39
C PRO A 821 -5.99 33.06 -40.90
N PRO A 822 -6.41 31.80 -40.72
CA PRO A 822 -7.70 31.32 -41.22
C PRO A 822 -8.89 32.18 -40.80
N GLN A 823 -9.83 32.36 -41.71
CA GLN A 823 -11.09 33.06 -41.48
C GLN A 823 -12.21 32.07 -41.20
N LEU A 824 -13.14 32.46 -40.30
CA LEU A 824 -14.37 31.73 -40.04
C LEU A 824 -15.48 32.28 -40.94
N LEU A 825 -16.05 31.43 -41.78
CA LEU A 825 -17.13 31.78 -42.72
C LEU A 825 -18.53 31.54 -42.16
N SER A 826 -18.68 30.53 -41.30
CA SER A 826 -19.94 30.18 -40.65
C SER A 826 -19.67 29.49 -39.34
N PHE A 827 -20.56 29.67 -38.35
CA PHE A 827 -20.56 28.89 -37.12
C PHE A 827 -21.98 28.79 -36.56
N SER A 828 -22.45 27.56 -36.39
CA SER A 828 -23.82 27.27 -35.95
C SER A 828 -23.85 26.17 -34.90
N SER A 829 -24.77 26.32 -33.96
CA SER A 829 -25.14 25.30 -32.96
C SER A 829 -26.51 24.73 -33.30
N SER A 830 -26.74 23.45 -33.02
CA SER A 830 -28.03 22.79 -33.27
C SER A 830 -29.19 23.36 -32.43
N THR A 831 -28.89 24.13 -31.40
CA THR A 831 -29.87 24.82 -30.54
C THR A 831 -29.31 26.12 -29.97
N SER A 832 -30.20 27.04 -29.62
CA SER A 832 -29.94 28.28 -28.88
C SER A 832 -30.49 28.26 -27.45
N GLN A 833 -31.27 27.23 -27.08
CA GLN A 833 -31.83 27.04 -25.74
C GLN A 833 -31.80 25.57 -25.34
N LEU A 834 -31.51 25.28 -24.08
CA LEU A 834 -31.35 23.91 -23.59
C LEU A 834 -31.86 23.73 -22.16
N ASP A 835 -32.68 22.72 -21.91
CA ASP A 835 -32.98 22.23 -20.55
C ASP A 835 -31.85 21.30 -20.11
N VAL A 836 -30.86 21.86 -19.40
CA VAL A 836 -29.70 21.11 -18.89
C VAL A 836 -30.03 20.21 -17.69
N GLY A 837 -31.31 20.06 -17.33
CA GLY A 837 -31.79 18.98 -16.47
C GLY A 837 -31.93 17.64 -17.22
N LEU A 838 -31.99 17.67 -18.55
CA LEU A 838 -32.07 16.50 -19.43
C LEU A 838 -30.68 16.04 -19.92
N ILE A 839 -30.59 14.79 -20.40
CA ILE A 839 -29.42 14.33 -21.16
C ILE A 839 -29.51 14.94 -22.56
N ASN A 840 -28.58 15.83 -22.88
CA ASN A 840 -28.60 16.58 -24.13
C ASN A 840 -27.36 16.33 -24.96
N LYS A 841 -27.52 16.36 -26.28
CA LYS A 841 -26.43 16.38 -27.24
C LYS A 841 -26.56 17.63 -28.11
N VAL A 842 -25.48 18.39 -28.22
CA VAL A 842 -25.40 19.58 -29.07
C VAL A 842 -24.42 19.31 -30.20
N ASP A 843 -24.86 19.61 -31.43
CA ASP A 843 -24.03 19.54 -32.62
C ASP A 843 -23.58 20.95 -33.02
N PHE A 844 -22.35 21.05 -33.52
CA PHE A 844 -21.78 22.28 -34.06
C PHE A 844 -21.29 22.05 -35.48
N ASP A 845 -21.67 22.93 -36.39
CA ASP A 845 -21.26 22.94 -37.79
C ASP A 845 -20.68 24.32 -38.14
N PHE A 846 -19.49 24.34 -38.73
CA PHE A 846 -18.77 25.58 -39.05
C PHE A 846 -17.84 25.43 -40.25
N ASP A 847 -17.66 26.52 -41.00
CA ASP A 847 -16.83 26.58 -42.21
C ASP A 847 -15.68 27.57 -42.03
N SER A 848 -14.53 27.24 -42.59
CA SER A 848 -13.34 28.10 -42.60
C SER A 848 -12.81 28.34 -44.00
N PHE A 849 -12.06 29.41 -44.19
CA PHE A 849 -11.36 29.75 -45.42
C PHE A 849 -9.94 30.25 -45.12
N ASP A 850 -8.97 29.78 -45.90
CA ASP A 850 -7.60 30.30 -45.89
C ASP A 850 -6.98 30.13 -47.28
N ASP A 851 -6.29 31.15 -47.78
CA ASP A 851 -5.66 31.13 -49.11
C ASP A 851 -4.54 30.10 -49.24
N LEU A 852 -3.91 29.72 -48.13
CA LEU A 852 -2.87 28.69 -48.05
C LEU A 852 -3.46 27.30 -47.76
N GLY A 853 -4.76 27.21 -47.54
CA GLY A 853 -5.43 25.99 -47.07
C GLY A 853 -5.19 25.72 -45.57
N ILE A 854 -6.07 24.90 -45.02
CA ILE A 854 -6.00 24.47 -43.61
C ILE A 854 -5.02 23.30 -43.48
N LYS A 855 -4.21 23.34 -42.43
CA LYS A 855 -3.22 22.31 -42.12
C LYS A 855 -3.88 20.96 -41.85
N GLU A 856 -3.40 19.92 -42.51
CA GLU A 856 -3.93 18.56 -42.34
C GLU A 856 -3.79 18.06 -40.90
N ASN A 857 -4.74 17.21 -40.47
CA ASN A 857 -4.80 16.60 -39.13
C ASN A 857 -4.82 17.61 -37.96
N GLN A 858 -5.10 18.88 -38.22
CA GLN A 858 -5.35 19.90 -37.20
C GLN A 858 -6.84 20.22 -37.19
N PHE A 859 -7.47 20.05 -36.03
CA PHE A 859 -8.92 20.19 -35.87
C PHE A 859 -9.24 21.29 -34.86
N PRO A 860 -9.96 22.35 -35.27
CA PRO A 860 -10.44 23.36 -34.34
C PRO A 860 -11.32 22.74 -33.25
N ILE A 861 -11.28 23.33 -32.07
CA ILE A 861 -11.99 22.85 -30.89
C ILE A 861 -13.05 23.88 -30.52
N VAL A 862 -14.29 23.42 -30.38
CA VAL A 862 -15.38 24.22 -29.84
C VAL A 862 -15.36 24.11 -28.32
N TYR A 863 -15.35 25.24 -27.62
CA TYR A 863 -15.38 25.33 -26.17
C TYR A 863 -16.71 25.91 -25.70
N LEU A 864 -17.27 25.26 -24.70
CA LEU A 864 -18.49 25.68 -24.02
C LEU A 864 -18.07 26.10 -22.61
N SER A 865 -18.31 27.36 -22.24
CA SER A 865 -17.88 27.92 -20.95
C SER A 865 -19.04 28.52 -20.16
N THR A 866 -19.10 28.26 -18.86
CA THR A 866 -20.14 28.80 -17.96
C THR A 866 -19.69 30.13 -17.33
N ARG A 867 -20.60 30.77 -16.58
CA ARG A 867 -20.27 31.94 -15.72
C ARG A 867 -19.11 31.66 -14.74
N LYS A 868 -18.98 30.41 -14.28
CA LYS A 868 -17.95 29.96 -13.33
C LYS A 868 -16.63 29.56 -14.01
N TYR A 869 -16.47 29.77 -15.32
CA TYR A 869 -15.36 29.24 -16.12
C TYR A 869 -15.25 27.71 -16.14
N GLU A 870 -16.29 26.98 -15.77
CA GLU A 870 -16.34 25.55 -16.10
C GLU A 870 -16.37 25.44 -17.62
N THR A 871 -15.39 24.75 -18.20
CA THR A 871 -15.22 24.65 -19.65
C THR A 871 -15.16 23.19 -20.08
N ILE A 872 -15.96 22.84 -21.08
CA ILE A 872 -15.91 21.54 -21.77
C ILE A 872 -15.56 21.76 -23.25
N GLN A 873 -14.95 20.74 -23.88
CA GLN A 873 -14.40 20.84 -25.22
C GLN A 873 -14.97 19.79 -26.18
N CYS A 874 -15.19 20.21 -27.43
CA CYS A 874 -15.73 19.41 -28.51
C CYS A 874 -14.74 19.46 -29.68
N ILE A 875 -13.94 18.38 -29.83
CA ILE A 875 -12.94 18.27 -30.90
C ILE A 875 -13.68 18.00 -32.22
N SER A 876 -13.45 18.85 -33.22
CA SER A 876 -14.11 18.74 -34.51
C SER A 876 -13.48 17.68 -35.42
N ARG A 877 -14.20 17.38 -36.50
CA ARG A 877 -13.76 16.56 -37.63
C ARG A 877 -14.10 17.32 -38.91
N ASN A 878 -13.27 17.22 -39.93
CA ASN A 878 -13.62 17.76 -41.25
C ASN A 878 -14.63 16.85 -41.95
N THR A 879 -15.66 17.44 -42.58
CA THR A 879 -16.67 16.70 -43.36
C THR A 879 -16.47 16.86 -44.86
N SER A 880 -15.89 17.98 -45.29
CA SER A 880 -15.48 18.25 -46.66
C SER A 880 -14.27 19.18 -46.68
N ILE A 881 -13.25 18.83 -47.47
CA ILE A 881 -12.08 19.67 -47.74
C ILE A 881 -12.21 20.17 -49.18
N PHE A 882 -12.35 21.48 -49.34
CA PHE A 882 -12.06 22.18 -50.59
C PHE A 882 -10.68 22.83 -50.46
N ASP A 883 -9.95 22.99 -51.56
CA ASP A 883 -8.54 23.45 -51.59
C ASP A 883 -8.25 24.63 -50.63
N LYS A 884 -9.17 25.59 -50.54
CA LYS A 884 -9.08 26.77 -49.65
C LYS A 884 -10.17 26.89 -48.58
N SER A 885 -11.18 26.01 -48.58
CA SER A 885 -12.27 26.07 -47.60
C SER A 885 -12.55 24.71 -46.99
N THR A 886 -12.70 24.66 -45.67
CA THR A 886 -12.90 23.40 -44.95
C THR A 886 -14.11 23.50 -44.04
N ARG A 887 -14.99 22.50 -44.12
CA ARG A 887 -16.14 22.34 -43.24
C ARG A 887 -15.81 21.40 -42.10
N PHE A 888 -16.13 21.83 -40.88
CA PHE A 888 -15.95 21.09 -39.66
C PHE A 888 -17.28 20.81 -38.97
N ARG A 889 -17.34 19.68 -38.26
CA ARG A 889 -18.45 19.33 -37.38
C ARG A 889 -17.94 18.67 -36.10
N CYS A 890 -18.60 18.94 -34.98
CA CYS A 890 -18.38 18.23 -33.73
C CYS A 890 -19.72 18.01 -33.00
N SER A 891 -19.76 17.02 -32.11
CA SER A 891 -20.92 16.76 -31.26
C SER A 891 -20.48 16.48 -29.83
N ILE A 892 -21.18 17.03 -28.86
CA ILE A 892 -20.86 16.88 -27.43
C ILE A 892 -22.12 16.62 -26.61
N GLU A 893 -22.02 15.73 -25.61
CA GLU A 893 -23.03 15.56 -24.58
C GLU A 893 -22.84 16.63 -23.50
N ILE A 894 -23.90 17.38 -23.20
CA ILE A 894 -23.84 18.46 -22.21
C ILE A 894 -24.03 17.87 -20.81
N PRO A 895 -23.09 18.06 -19.87
CA PRO A 895 -23.27 17.61 -18.50
C PRO A 895 -24.53 18.22 -17.88
N ILE A 896 -25.22 17.45 -17.06
CA ILE A 896 -26.40 17.93 -16.36
C ILE A 896 -26.04 19.10 -15.45
N GLY A 897 -26.87 20.15 -15.43
CA GLY A 897 -26.64 21.37 -14.65
C GLY A 897 -25.64 22.34 -15.27
N PHE A 898 -24.93 21.96 -16.34
CA PHE A 898 -23.88 22.79 -16.94
C PHE A 898 -24.42 24.13 -17.44
N GLY A 899 -23.94 25.22 -16.85
CA GLY A 899 -24.36 26.58 -17.18
C GLY A 899 -25.74 26.98 -16.63
N TYR A 900 -26.42 26.17 -15.83
CA TYR A 900 -27.70 26.57 -15.24
C TYR A 900 -27.53 27.65 -14.15
N PRO A 901 -28.43 28.64 -14.03
CA PRO A 901 -29.43 29.09 -15.01
C PRO A 901 -28.89 30.15 -16.00
N ASN A 902 -27.60 30.49 -15.93
CA ASN A 902 -27.04 31.66 -16.60
C ASN A 902 -26.79 31.49 -18.11
N GLY A 903 -26.68 30.26 -18.60
CA GLY A 903 -26.36 29.91 -19.98
C GLY A 903 -24.91 29.52 -20.21
N ILE A 904 -24.60 29.24 -21.47
CA ILE A 904 -23.33 28.68 -21.92
C ILE A 904 -22.78 29.55 -23.05
N LEU A 905 -21.56 30.06 -22.88
CA LEU A 905 -20.83 30.76 -23.92
C LEU A 905 -20.16 29.77 -24.89
N LEU A 906 -20.20 30.08 -26.18
CA LEU A 906 -19.59 29.30 -27.24
C LEU A 906 -18.35 30.02 -27.76
N SER A 907 -17.28 29.29 -28.02
CA SER A 907 -16.08 29.81 -28.68
C SER A 907 -15.43 28.70 -29.50
N VAL A 908 -14.62 29.04 -30.49
CA VAL A 908 -13.92 28.06 -31.33
C VAL A 908 -12.50 28.52 -31.60
N TYR A 909 -11.51 27.69 -31.29
CA TYR A 909 -10.09 28.03 -31.50
C TYR A 909 -9.34 26.88 -32.17
N GLY A 910 -8.19 27.18 -32.77
CA GLY A 910 -7.28 26.17 -33.31
C GLY A 910 -7.43 25.91 -34.80
N PHE A 911 -7.87 26.91 -35.57
CA PHE A 911 -7.68 26.87 -37.02
C PHE A 911 -6.21 27.14 -37.29
N ILE A 912 -5.52 26.25 -38.03
CA ILE A 912 -4.10 26.40 -38.35
C ILE A 912 -3.96 26.31 -39.87
N ASN A 913 -3.33 27.30 -40.52
CA ASN A 913 -3.05 27.23 -41.95
C ASN A 913 -1.69 26.59 -42.26
N ASN A 914 -1.48 26.29 -43.53
CA ASN A 914 -0.20 25.75 -44.01
C ASN A 914 0.98 26.74 -43.91
N GLY A 915 0.72 28.02 -43.62
CA GLY A 915 1.74 29.05 -43.39
C GLY A 915 2.21 29.18 -41.94
N GLY A 916 1.69 28.35 -41.03
CA GLY A 916 2.09 28.35 -39.62
C GLY A 916 1.41 29.39 -38.73
N TYR A 917 0.30 29.94 -39.19
CA TYR A 917 -0.52 30.87 -38.42
C TYR A 917 -1.79 30.19 -37.94
N PHE A 918 -2.22 30.56 -36.74
CA PHE A 918 -3.47 30.11 -36.15
C PHE A 918 -4.46 31.26 -35.93
N SER A 919 -5.74 30.89 -35.87
CA SER A 919 -6.82 31.76 -35.43
C SER A 919 -7.81 31.04 -34.54
N GLY A 920 -8.66 31.85 -33.92
CA GLY A 920 -9.79 31.44 -33.11
C GLY A 920 -10.69 32.64 -32.82
N PHE A 921 -11.87 32.34 -32.27
CA PHE A 921 -12.97 33.27 -32.16
C PHE A 921 -13.62 33.07 -30.79
N CYS A 922 -13.45 34.06 -29.91
CA CYS A 922 -14.14 34.09 -28.63
C CYS A 922 -15.63 34.38 -28.82
N SER A 923 -16.42 34.22 -27.76
CA SER A 923 -17.88 34.38 -27.82
C SER A 923 -18.30 35.77 -28.28
N GLN A 924 -17.59 36.81 -27.85
CA GLN A 924 -17.86 38.17 -28.31
C GLN A 924 -17.60 38.34 -29.82
N GLN A 925 -16.52 37.77 -30.35
CA GLN A 925 -16.24 37.85 -31.80
C GLN A 925 -17.28 37.08 -32.62
N LEU A 926 -17.71 35.90 -32.15
CA LEU A 926 -18.81 35.17 -32.79
C LEU A 926 -20.11 35.98 -32.80
N LEU A 927 -20.39 36.70 -31.72
CA LEU A 927 -21.55 37.60 -31.62
C LEU A 927 -21.43 38.76 -32.62
N GLU A 928 -20.29 39.44 -32.68
CA GLU A 928 -20.03 40.55 -33.62
C GLU A 928 -20.13 40.11 -35.09
N MET A 929 -19.84 38.84 -35.37
CA MET A 929 -20.00 38.20 -36.68
C MET A 929 -21.41 37.67 -36.95
N ASN A 930 -22.37 37.86 -36.03
CA ASN A 930 -23.74 37.31 -36.07
C ASN A 930 -23.81 35.77 -36.17
N PHE A 931 -22.89 35.07 -35.51
CA PHE A 931 -22.90 33.60 -35.38
C PHE A 931 -23.41 33.13 -34.02
N SER A 932 -23.70 31.83 -33.90
CA SER A 932 -24.06 31.20 -32.63
C SER A 932 -22.95 31.44 -31.60
N ASN A 933 -23.27 32.15 -30.52
CA ASN A 933 -22.30 32.55 -29.49
C ASN A 933 -22.72 32.17 -28.06
N PHE A 934 -24.00 31.84 -27.88
CA PHE A 934 -24.60 31.60 -26.57
C PHE A 934 -25.75 30.60 -26.66
N ILE A 935 -25.87 29.73 -25.66
CA ILE A 935 -27.01 28.82 -25.46
C ILE A 935 -27.66 29.17 -24.11
N SER A 936 -28.93 29.55 -24.15
CA SER A 936 -29.70 29.86 -22.94
C SER A 936 -30.07 28.59 -22.17
N THR A 937 -29.89 28.60 -20.85
CA THR A 937 -30.30 27.54 -19.91
C THR A 937 -31.27 28.04 -18.84
N ASN A 938 -31.81 29.25 -18.99
CA ASN A 938 -32.68 29.90 -18.00
C ASN A 938 -34.13 29.37 -17.98
N GLY A 939 -34.45 28.39 -18.84
CA GLY A 939 -35.77 27.79 -18.95
C GLY A 939 -36.05 26.75 -17.86
N THR A 940 -36.77 25.69 -18.25
CA THR A 940 -37.03 24.54 -17.37
C THR A 940 -35.72 23.85 -16.99
N PHE A 941 -35.65 23.39 -15.74
CA PHE A 941 -34.60 22.48 -15.26
C PHE A 941 -35.26 21.18 -14.79
N THR A 942 -35.29 20.19 -15.68
CA THR A 942 -35.96 18.92 -15.39
C THR A 942 -35.24 18.12 -14.30
N LEU A 943 -35.95 17.70 -13.25
CA LEU A 943 -35.38 17.01 -12.08
C LEU A 943 -35.54 15.48 -12.10
N ASP A 944 -36.45 14.96 -12.92
CA ASP A 944 -36.82 13.53 -12.98
C ASP A 944 -36.09 12.74 -14.08
N GLN A 945 -35.09 13.33 -14.72
CA GLN A 945 -34.17 12.64 -15.64
C GLN A 945 -33.15 11.81 -14.84
N PRO A 946 -33.23 10.47 -14.86
CA PRO A 946 -32.22 9.65 -14.21
C PRO A 946 -30.89 9.75 -14.94
N TYR A 947 -29.78 9.84 -14.20
CA TYR A 947 -28.43 9.82 -14.76
C TYR A 947 -27.48 9.12 -13.80
N ILE A 948 -26.70 8.16 -14.31
CA ILE A 948 -25.72 7.40 -13.53
C ILE A 948 -24.35 8.03 -13.73
N LYS A 949 -23.78 8.59 -12.65
CA LYS A 949 -22.48 9.25 -12.61
C LYS A 949 -21.35 8.29 -12.26
N SER A 950 -21.57 7.42 -11.27
CA SER A 950 -20.56 6.45 -10.81
C SER A 950 -21.19 5.25 -10.09
N SER A 951 -20.36 4.31 -9.64
CA SER A 951 -20.75 3.20 -8.77
C SER A 951 -19.68 2.91 -7.73
N ASN A 952 -19.99 2.10 -6.72
CA ASN A 952 -18.90 1.42 -6.00
C ASN A 952 -18.30 0.32 -6.88
N LYS A 953 -17.08 -0.10 -6.53
CA LYS A 953 -16.47 -1.29 -7.14
C LYS A 953 -17.21 -2.55 -6.69
N ILE A 954 -17.34 -3.50 -7.61
CA ILE A 954 -17.91 -4.84 -7.37
C ILE A 954 -16.92 -5.90 -7.89
N SER A 955 -16.94 -7.09 -7.29
CA SER A 955 -16.09 -8.20 -7.70
C SER A 955 -16.77 -9.08 -8.75
N ASN A 956 -16.00 -9.94 -9.41
CA ASN A 956 -16.51 -10.98 -10.30
C ASN A 956 -17.41 -12.02 -9.61
N LEU A 957 -17.45 -12.04 -8.27
CA LEU A 957 -18.37 -12.87 -7.47
C LEU A 957 -19.76 -12.24 -7.31
N GLY A 958 -19.98 -11.02 -7.81
CA GLY A 958 -21.26 -10.32 -7.71
C GLY A 958 -21.50 -9.70 -6.33
N GLY A 959 -22.77 -9.62 -5.93
CA GLY A 959 -23.19 -9.07 -4.63
C GLY A 959 -23.94 -7.73 -4.74
N ASN A 960 -23.72 -6.84 -3.77
CA ASN A 960 -24.41 -5.55 -3.66
C ASN A 960 -23.68 -4.45 -4.41
N LEU A 961 -24.40 -3.75 -5.30
CA LEU A 961 -23.88 -2.63 -6.09
C LEU A 961 -24.70 -1.36 -5.80
N TRP A 962 -24.03 -0.36 -5.26
CA TRP A 962 -24.46 1.03 -5.22
C TRP A 962 -24.13 1.73 -6.54
N ILE A 963 -25.14 2.34 -7.13
CA ILE A 963 -24.98 3.32 -8.21
C ILE A 963 -25.26 4.72 -7.67
N PHE A 964 -24.51 5.70 -8.13
CA PHE A 964 -24.54 7.09 -7.71
C PHE A 964 -24.81 7.99 -8.90
N GLY A 965 -25.63 9.02 -8.69
CA GLY A 965 -26.08 9.89 -9.77
C GLY A 965 -27.17 10.83 -9.29
N ARG A 966 -28.20 11.03 -10.12
CA ARG A 966 -29.36 11.87 -9.79
C ARG A 966 -30.63 11.43 -10.53
N GLY A 967 -31.76 12.01 -10.16
CA GLY A 967 -33.05 11.80 -10.82
C GLY A 967 -33.62 10.40 -10.61
N PHE A 968 -33.15 9.70 -9.56
CA PHE A 968 -33.61 8.37 -9.21
C PHE A 968 -34.92 8.47 -8.44
N GLY A 969 -36.04 8.57 -9.16
CA GLY A 969 -37.37 8.60 -8.56
C GLY A 969 -37.71 7.29 -7.85
N VAL A 970 -38.56 7.35 -6.83
CA VAL A 970 -39.01 6.16 -6.05
C VAL A 970 -39.62 5.04 -6.90
N ASN A 971 -40.14 5.36 -8.08
CA ASN A 971 -40.76 4.42 -9.02
C ASN A 971 -39.82 3.97 -10.16
N CYS A 972 -38.52 4.27 -10.08
CA CYS A 972 -37.58 3.86 -11.13
C CYS A 972 -37.30 2.35 -11.08
N THR A 973 -37.00 1.78 -12.25
CA THR A 973 -36.62 0.37 -12.41
C THR A 973 -35.20 0.29 -12.92
N VAL A 974 -34.41 -0.63 -12.36
CA VAL A 974 -33.02 -0.87 -12.77
C VAL A 974 -32.97 -2.04 -13.74
N TRP A 975 -32.24 -1.86 -14.84
CA TRP A 975 -32.10 -2.84 -15.90
C TRP A 975 -30.62 -3.10 -16.17
N VAL A 976 -30.25 -4.38 -16.26
CA VAL A 976 -28.86 -4.82 -16.47
C VAL A 976 -28.77 -5.70 -17.71
N ARG A 977 -27.76 -5.46 -18.55
CA ARG A 977 -27.40 -6.31 -19.70
C ARG A 977 -26.00 -6.84 -19.49
N TYR A 978 -25.88 -8.15 -19.29
CA TYR A 978 -24.60 -8.84 -19.31
C TYR A 978 -24.18 -9.13 -20.75
N ILE A 979 -22.90 -9.40 -20.99
CA ILE A 979 -22.37 -9.63 -22.34
C ILE A 979 -23.05 -10.80 -23.08
N ASP A 980 -23.50 -11.81 -22.32
CA ASP A 980 -24.19 -13.00 -22.84
C ASP A 980 -25.71 -12.80 -22.98
N ASP A 981 -26.25 -11.67 -22.52
CA ASP A 981 -27.69 -11.41 -22.57
C ASP A 981 -28.07 -10.78 -23.94
N ILE A 982 -29.16 -11.27 -24.54
CA ILE A 982 -29.72 -10.71 -25.78
C ILE A 982 -30.25 -9.28 -25.57
N GLY A 983 -30.60 -8.92 -24.34
CA GLY A 983 -31.16 -7.62 -23.98
C GLY A 983 -31.04 -7.31 -22.49
N PHE A 984 -31.70 -6.23 -22.07
CA PHE A 984 -31.69 -5.81 -20.67
C PHE A 984 -32.71 -6.60 -19.84
N ASN A 985 -32.28 -7.09 -18.68
CA ASN A 985 -33.12 -7.74 -17.67
C ASN A 985 -33.36 -6.82 -16.47
N GLN A 986 -34.58 -6.78 -15.95
CA GLN A 986 -34.90 -5.97 -14.77
C GLN A 986 -34.33 -6.61 -13.50
N CYS A 987 -33.66 -5.82 -12.66
CA CYS A 987 -33.12 -6.23 -11.36
C CYS A 987 -34.04 -5.83 -10.20
N VAL A 988 -33.91 -6.54 -9.09
CA VAL A 988 -34.57 -6.20 -7.82
C VAL A 988 -33.77 -5.11 -7.12
N THR A 989 -34.37 -3.94 -6.93
CA THR A 989 -33.82 -2.84 -6.12
C THR A 989 -34.27 -2.99 -4.67
N THR A 990 -33.40 -2.62 -3.73
CA THR A 990 -33.70 -2.72 -2.28
C THR A 990 -33.82 -1.35 -1.62
N THR A 991 -33.07 -0.36 -2.08
CA THR A 991 -33.09 0.99 -1.55
C THR A 991 -32.90 1.98 -2.69
N ILE A 992 -33.75 3.02 -2.75
CA ILE A 992 -33.73 4.06 -3.78
C ILE A 992 -33.76 5.41 -3.07
N TYR A 993 -32.69 6.19 -3.25
CA TYR A 993 -32.62 7.61 -2.94
C TYR A 993 -32.53 8.39 -4.26
N SER A 994 -32.74 9.71 -4.21
CA SER A 994 -32.70 10.55 -5.41
C SER A 994 -31.33 10.59 -6.08
N SER A 995 -30.25 10.39 -5.31
CA SER A 995 -28.86 10.38 -5.76
C SER A 995 -28.17 9.00 -5.76
N SER A 996 -28.81 7.97 -5.21
CA SER A 996 -28.21 6.62 -5.16
C SER A 996 -29.22 5.47 -5.13
N ILE A 997 -28.85 4.32 -5.69
CA ILE A 997 -29.66 3.10 -5.67
C ILE A 997 -28.80 1.91 -5.24
N LEU A 998 -29.32 1.08 -4.34
CA LEU A 998 -28.76 -0.22 -3.99
C LEU A 998 -29.40 -1.33 -4.83
N ILE A 999 -28.60 -1.87 -5.75
CA ILE A 999 -28.92 -3.07 -6.51
C ILE A 999 -28.39 -4.25 -5.71
N ALA A 1000 -29.30 -5.04 -5.15
CA ALA A 1000 -28.93 -6.27 -4.45
C ALA A 1000 -28.76 -7.41 -5.45
N ARG A 1001 -27.89 -8.38 -5.12
CA ARG A 1001 -27.77 -9.67 -5.83
C ARG A 1001 -27.40 -9.54 -7.33
N ILE A 1002 -26.44 -8.68 -7.65
CA ILE A 1002 -25.74 -8.77 -8.95
C ILE A 1002 -25.13 -10.18 -9.06
N LYS A 1003 -25.38 -10.86 -10.19
CA LYS A 1003 -24.87 -12.22 -10.41
C LYS A 1003 -23.35 -12.21 -10.65
N PRO A 1004 -22.62 -13.27 -10.27
CA PRO A 1004 -21.21 -13.42 -10.62
C PRO A 1004 -20.97 -13.29 -12.13
N THR A 1005 -19.93 -12.56 -12.53
CA THR A 1005 -19.50 -12.40 -13.92
C THR A 1005 -18.05 -11.93 -14.00
N ASN A 1006 -17.27 -12.48 -14.93
CA ASN A 1006 -15.91 -12.00 -15.21
C ASN A 1006 -15.88 -10.86 -16.24
N ASN A 1007 -16.99 -10.63 -16.94
CA ASN A 1007 -17.09 -9.66 -18.03
C ASN A 1007 -17.80 -8.39 -17.56
N SER A 1008 -17.52 -7.29 -18.24
CA SER A 1008 -18.24 -6.03 -18.05
C SER A 1008 -19.72 -6.18 -18.35
N PHE A 1009 -20.57 -5.41 -17.66
CA PHE A 1009 -22.01 -5.36 -17.90
C PHE A 1009 -22.53 -3.93 -17.87
N THR A 1010 -23.66 -3.69 -18.53
CA THR A 1010 -24.24 -2.35 -18.68
C THR A 1010 -25.48 -2.19 -17.81
N ILE A 1011 -25.61 -1.05 -17.13
CA ILE A 1011 -26.77 -0.67 -16.32
C ILE A 1011 -27.50 0.51 -16.97
N VAL A 1012 -28.83 0.45 -16.96
CA VAL A 1012 -29.73 1.56 -17.31
C VAL A 1012 -30.84 1.65 -16.26
N ILE A 1013 -31.18 2.87 -15.84
CA ILE A 1013 -32.36 3.16 -15.04
C ILE A 1013 -33.47 3.64 -15.96
N LYS A 1014 -34.69 3.14 -15.77
CA LYS A 1014 -35.88 3.58 -16.50
C LYS A 1014 -36.92 4.12 -15.53
N THR A 1015 -37.49 5.28 -15.84
CA THR A 1015 -38.73 5.78 -15.26
C THR A 1015 -39.89 5.50 -16.24
N GLN A 1016 -41.09 6.01 -15.99
CA GLN A 1016 -42.22 5.87 -16.94
C GLN A 1016 -42.00 6.68 -18.23
N SER A 1017 -41.26 7.79 -18.16
CA SER A 1017 -41.10 8.76 -19.26
C SER A 1017 -39.68 8.81 -19.83
N THR A 1018 -38.66 8.48 -19.05
CA THR A 1018 -37.24 8.70 -19.38
C THR A 1018 -36.36 7.48 -19.04
N LYS A 1019 -35.16 7.45 -19.63
CA LYS A 1019 -34.11 6.46 -19.32
C LYS A 1019 -32.80 7.18 -19.05
N SER A 1020 -31.93 6.56 -18.25
CA SER A 1020 -30.57 7.06 -18.02
C SER A 1020 -29.64 6.80 -19.20
N ASN A 1021 -28.43 7.33 -19.09
CA ASN A 1021 -27.27 6.86 -19.85
C ASN A 1021 -27.00 5.36 -19.61
N GLU A 1022 -26.33 4.71 -20.56
CA GLU A 1022 -25.77 3.37 -20.39
C GLU A 1022 -24.48 3.45 -19.57
N PHE A 1023 -24.46 2.83 -18.39
CA PHE A 1023 -23.29 2.84 -17.50
C PHE A 1023 -22.61 1.47 -17.46
N ILE A 1024 -21.34 1.40 -17.83
CA ILE A 1024 -20.56 0.15 -17.89
C ILE A 1024 -19.87 -0.10 -16.55
N ILE A 1025 -20.09 -1.29 -15.99
CA ILE A 1025 -19.40 -1.78 -14.79
C ILE A 1025 -18.33 -2.79 -15.20
N ASN A 1026 -17.11 -2.59 -14.71
CA ASN A 1026 -16.00 -3.54 -14.85
C ASN A 1026 -15.74 -4.22 -13.50
N PRO A 1027 -16.09 -5.52 -13.33
CA PRO A 1027 -15.84 -6.24 -12.10
C PRO A 1027 -14.34 -6.39 -11.79
N ILE A 1028 -13.98 -6.34 -10.51
CA ILE A 1028 -12.64 -6.77 -10.05
C ILE A 1028 -12.57 -8.29 -10.12
N GLY A 1029 -11.62 -8.81 -10.90
CA GLY A 1029 -11.35 -10.26 -10.95
C GLY A 1029 -10.62 -10.73 -9.69
N PHE A 1030 -11.22 -11.68 -8.97
CA PHE A 1030 -10.55 -12.48 -7.96
C PHE A 1030 -10.44 -13.94 -8.43
N TYR A 1031 -9.21 -14.43 -8.60
CA TYR A 1031 -8.90 -15.79 -9.07
C TYR A 1031 -7.94 -16.49 -8.10
N TYR A 1032 -8.48 -17.46 -7.34
CA TYR A 1032 -7.73 -18.21 -6.32
C TYR A 1032 -7.13 -19.50 -6.89
N ASN A 1033 -6.28 -19.36 -7.90
CA ASN A 1033 -5.60 -20.47 -8.58
C ASN A 1033 -4.07 -20.39 -8.44
N TYR A 1034 -3.58 -19.87 -7.32
CA TYR A 1034 -2.14 -19.78 -7.05
C TYR A 1034 -1.52 -21.16 -6.92
N THR A 1035 -0.59 -21.47 -7.82
CA THR A 1035 0.36 -22.57 -7.69
C THR A 1035 1.68 -22.03 -7.18
N ALA A 1036 2.07 -22.41 -5.96
CA ALA A 1036 3.39 -22.09 -5.43
C ALA A 1036 4.49 -22.65 -6.35
N PRO A 1037 5.63 -21.94 -6.53
CA PRO A 1037 6.76 -22.49 -7.25
C PRO A 1037 7.16 -23.82 -6.61
N THR A 1038 7.27 -24.88 -7.42
CA THR A 1038 7.71 -26.20 -6.95
C THR A 1038 9.10 -26.05 -6.34
N SER A 1039 9.21 -26.19 -5.02
CA SER A 1039 10.51 -26.42 -4.38
C SER A 1039 11.18 -27.60 -5.09
N PRO A 1040 12.51 -27.60 -5.32
CA PRO A 1040 13.19 -28.83 -5.71
C PRO A 1040 12.77 -29.94 -4.75
N PRO A 1041 12.53 -31.18 -5.24
CA PRO A 1041 11.98 -32.24 -4.42
C PRO A 1041 12.83 -32.38 -3.16
N LEU A 1042 12.19 -32.23 -2.00
CA LEU A 1042 12.86 -32.42 -0.72
C LEU A 1042 13.47 -33.84 -0.72
N PRO A 1043 14.74 -34.01 -0.28
CA PRO A 1043 15.38 -35.31 -0.33
C PRO A 1043 14.55 -36.32 0.46
N THR A 1044 14.21 -37.41 -0.22
CA THR A 1044 13.68 -38.62 0.38
C THR A 1044 14.80 -39.64 0.47
N ASN A 1045 14.77 -40.51 1.48
CA ASN A 1045 15.66 -41.66 1.48
C ASN A 1045 15.41 -42.50 0.21
N PRO A 1046 16.45 -43.10 -0.39
CA PRO A 1046 16.28 -43.97 -1.55
C PRO A 1046 15.38 -45.15 -1.19
N PRO A 1047 14.62 -45.71 -2.14
CA PRO A 1047 13.73 -46.83 -1.88
C PRO A 1047 14.46 -48.01 -1.23
N LYS A 1048 13.96 -48.49 -0.09
CA LYS A 1048 14.55 -49.62 0.66
C LYS A 1048 13.71 -50.89 0.58
N LYS A 1049 14.41 -52.02 0.63
CA LYS A 1049 13.81 -53.33 0.94
C LYS A 1049 13.74 -53.51 2.47
N CYS A 1050 12.73 -54.22 2.93
CA CYS A 1050 12.60 -54.61 4.32
C CYS A 1050 13.64 -55.70 4.67
N LEU A 1051 14.25 -55.57 5.85
CA LEU A 1051 15.30 -56.46 6.34
C LEU A 1051 14.79 -57.30 7.52
N GLY A 1052 15.60 -58.26 7.97
CA GLY A 1052 15.30 -59.13 9.11
C GLY A 1052 14.74 -60.51 8.73
N ASN A 1053 14.92 -61.47 9.65
CA ASN A 1053 14.29 -62.79 9.56
C ASN A 1053 13.78 -63.21 10.97
N PRO A 1054 12.46 -63.17 11.24
CA PRO A 1054 11.39 -62.75 10.32
C PRO A 1054 11.50 -61.28 9.87
N GLU A 1055 10.98 -60.96 8.68
CA GLU A 1055 11.00 -59.60 8.11
C GLU A 1055 10.43 -58.59 9.12
N CYS A 1056 11.16 -57.49 9.33
CA CYS A 1056 10.86 -56.45 10.33
C CYS A 1056 10.67 -56.98 11.75
N GLY A 1057 11.43 -58.01 12.14
CA GLY A 1057 11.35 -58.63 13.47
C GLY A 1057 10.06 -59.43 13.69
N GLY A 1058 9.22 -59.55 12.66
CA GLY A 1058 7.90 -60.17 12.72
C GLY A 1058 6.77 -59.19 13.01
N ARG A 1059 5.53 -59.66 12.85
CA ARG A 1059 4.31 -58.82 12.90
C ARG A 1059 4.06 -58.09 14.23
N ASN A 1060 4.75 -58.47 15.31
CA ASN A 1060 4.63 -57.81 16.62
C ASN A 1060 5.67 -56.70 16.81
N ASN A 1061 6.69 -56.65 15.96
CA ASN A 1061 7.82 -55.74 16.07
C ASN A 1061 7.74 -54.62 15.04
N GLY A 1062 7.21 -54.90 13.87
CA GLY A 1062 6.99 -53.91 12.83
C GLY A 1062 6.22 -54.47 11.64
N TYR A 1063 6.08 -53.64 10.62
CA TYR A 1063 5.55 -54.03 9.32
C TYR A 1063 6.41 -53.50 8.19
N CYS A 1064 6.41 -54.20 7.06
CA CYS A 1064 7.13 -53.77 5.88
C CYS A 1064 6.32 -52.74 5.09
N ASN A 1065 6.92 -51.58 4.80
CA ASN A 1065 6.37 -50.59 3.90
C ASN A 1065 7.22 -50.54 2.62
N ASN A 1066 6.64 -51.02 1.51
CA ASN A 1066 7.34 -51.15 0.23
C ASN A 1066 7.83 -49.78 -0.29
N GLY A 1067 9.15 -49.66 -0.43
CA GLY A 1067 9.82 -48.42 -0.85
C GLY A 1067 10.30 -47.54 0.31
N ILE A 1068 9.87 -47.79 1.55
CA ILE A 1068 10.30 -47.04 2.74
C ILE A 1068 11.20 -47.91 3.65
N GLY A 1069 10.90 -49.21 3.76
CA GLY A 1069 11.62 -50.18 4.60
C GLY A 1069 10.74 -50.66 5.77
N CYS A 1070 11.38 -51.19 6.82
CA CYS A 1070 10.66 -51.63 8.02
C CYS A 1070 10.22 -50.44 8.88
N VAL A 1071 8.91 -50.41 9.21
CA VAL A 1071 8.32 -49.44 10.15
C VAL A 1071 8.10 -50.14 11.49
N CYS A 1072 8.78 -49.68 12.53
CA CYS A 1072 8.80 -50.37 13.81
C CYS A 1072 7.69 -49.90 14.78
N TYR A 1073 7.05 -50.86 15.45
CA TYR A 1073 6.13 -50.58 16.56
C TYR A 1073 6.93 -50.31 17.82
N THR A 1074 6.59 -49.26 18.58
CA THR A 1074 7.21 -49.02 19.90
C THR A 1074 7.04 -50.26 20.78
N PRO A 1075 8.08 -50.70 21.51
CA PRO A 1075 9.39 -50.06 21.72
C PRO A 1075 10.52 -50.56 20.78
N TRP A 1076 10.19 -51.13 19.62
CA TRP A 1076 11.18 -51.63 18.65
C TRP A 1076 11.72 -50.52 17.74
N LEU A 1077 12.99 -50.66 17.37
CA LEU A 1077 13.78 -49.75 16.53
C LEU A 1077 14.79 -50.55 15.69
N GLY A 1078 15.45 -49.85 14.75
CA GLY A 1078 16.45 -50.41 13.85
C GLY A 1078 15.88 -50.74 12.48
N GLU A 1079 16.76 -50.97 11.50
CA GLU A 1079 16.38 -51.21 10.11
C GLU A 1079 15.58 -52.51 9.87
N ASP A 1080 15.57 -53.41 10.87
CA ASP A 1080 14.83 -54.67 10.89
C ASP A 1080 13.92 -54.83 12.12
N CYS A 1081 13.73 -53.78 12.92
CA CYS A 1081 12.91 -53.79 14.14
C CYS A 1081 13.30 -54.86 15.19
N THR A 1082 14.57 -55.22 15.28
CA THR A 1082 15.08 -56.20 16.27
C THR A 1082 15.72 -55.58 17.51
N SER A 1083 15.90 -54.26 17.54
CA SER A 1083 16.41 -53.54 18.71
C SER A 1083 15.25 -53.00 19.54
N LYS A 1084 15.36 -53.01 20.87
CA LYS A 1084 14.32 -52.54 21.79
C LYS A 1084 14.82 -51.37 22.63
N VAL A 1085 14.04 -50.30 22.74
CA VAL A 1085 14.36 -49.15 23.61
C VAL A 1085 14.46 -49.58 25.07
N ILE A 1086 15.54 -49.14 25.74
CA ILE A 1086 15.71 -49.29 27.19
C ILE A 1086 15.06 -48.10 27.88
N VAL A 1087 14.04 -48.35 28.69
CA VAL A 1087 13.45 -47.30 29.53
C VAL A 1087 14.31 -47.15 30.79
N ILE A 1088 14.97 -46.01 30.89
CA ILE A 1088 15.83 -45.61 32.00
C ILE A 1088 15.35 -44.27 32.59
N PRO A 1089 15.64 -44.01 33.88
CA PRO A 1089 15.41 -42.69 34.45
C PRO A 1089 16.23 -41.61 33.74
N GLN A 1090 15.77 -40.36 33.83
CA GLN A 1090 16.50 -39.21 33.30
C GLN A 1090 17.94 -39.18 33.86
N PRO A 1091 18.97 -39.06 33.01
CA PRO A 1091 20.35 -38.90 33.44
C PRO A 1091 20.57 -37.62 34.25
N SER A 1092 21.61 -37.61 35.09
CA SER A 1092 22.03 -36.39 35.79
C SER A 1092 22.48 -35.32 34.78
N THR A 1093 21.95 -34.10 34.92
CA THR A 1093 22.31 -32.95 34.07
C THR A 1093 23.78 -32.56 34.26
N ASN A 1094 24.56 -32.49 33.18
CA ASN A 1094 25.89 -31.89 33.21
C ASN A 1094 25.78 -30.37 33.08
N THR A 1095 26.04 -29.62 34.14
CA THR A 1095 25.91 -28.15 34.12
C THR A 1095 27.08 -27.42 33.46
N THR A 1096 28.09 -28.13 32.96
CA THR A 1096 29.30 -27.53 32.36
C THR A 1096 29.36 -27.65 30.84
N ASN A 1097 28.80 -28.71 30.29
CA ASN A 1097 28.84 -29.00 28.85
C ASN A 1097 27.52 -29.67 28.43
N PRO A 1098 27.06 -29.46 27.18
CA PRO A 1098 25.89 -30.13 26.62
C PRO A 1098 26.23 -31.58 26.30
N THR A 1099 26.53 -32.36 27.34
CA THR A 1099 26.85 -33.79 27.25
C THR A 1099 25.84 -34.60 28.01
N THR A 1100 25.44 -35.73 27.44
CA THR A 1100 24.61 -36.72 28.14
C THR A 1100 25.45 -37.94 28.45
N GLU A 1101 25.65 -38.20 29.74
CA GLU A 1101 26.25 -39.44 30.21
C GLU A 1101 25.17 -40.35 30.77
N ILE A 1102 25.10 -41.58 30.29
CA ILE A 1102 24.11 -42.54 30.77
C ILE A 1102 24.80 -43.81 31.27
N PRO A 1103 24.79 -44.07 32.59
CA PRO A 1103 25.20 -45.35 33.13
C PRO A 1103 24.07 -46.37 32.94
N ILE A 1104 24.38 -47.51 32.33
CA ILE A 1104 23.44 -48.64 32.18
C ILE A 1104 23.95 -49.78 33.06
N ASN A 1105 23.16 -50.16 34.05
CA ASN A 1105 23.39 -51.39 34.82
C ASN A 1105 22.91 -52.58 33.99
N GLY A 1106 23.80 -53.52 33.65
CA GLY A 1106 23.42 -54.78 33.00
C GLY A 1106 22.26 -55.45 33.75
N GLY A 1107 21.19 -55.81 33.04
CA GLY A 1107 19.90 -56.19 33.62
C GLY A 1107 19.91 -57.37 34.63
N ASN A 1108 18.81 -57.48 35.37
CA ASN A 1108 18.54 -58.29 36.58
C ASN A 1108 18.85 -59.81 36.60
N ASN A 1109 19.56 -60.39 35.63
CA ASN A 1109 19.87 -61.83 35.60
C ASN A 1109 21.35 -62.12 35.87
N THR A 1110 21.65 -62.51 37.11
CA THR A 1110 22.75 -63.41 37.54
C THR A 1110 24.19 -63.15 37.05
N LYS A 1111 25.03 -62.65 37.99
CA LYS A 1111 26.51 -62.76 38.10
C LYS A 1111 27.48 -61.93 37.22
N ASP A 1112 27.05 -61.18 36.22
CA ASP A 1112 27.95 -60.26 35.48
C ASP A 1112 27.61 -58.78 35.80
N ASN A 1113 28.38 -58.13 36.68
CA ASN A 1113 28.29 -56.68 36.97
C ASN A 1113 28.91 -55.85 35.84
N ASN A 1114 28.40 -55.97 34.61
CA ASN A 1114 28.88 -55.18 33.49
C ASN A 1114 28.18 -53.80 33.49
N LEU A 1115 28.98 -52.74 33.65
CA LEU A 1115 28.55 -51.36 33.55
C LEU A 1115 28.76 -50.89 32.10
N TYR A 1116 27.76 -50.23 31.52
CA TYR A 1116 27.94 -49.52 30.26
C TYR A 1116 27.84 -48.01 30.49
N ARG A 1117 28.62 -47.25 29.74
CA ARG A 1117 28.65 -45.79 29.76
C ARG A 1117 28.48 -45.30 28.34
N SER A 1118 27.42 -44.53 28.08
CA SER A 1118 27.30 -43.76 26.84
C SER A 1118 27.66 -42.29 27.08
N LEU A 1119 28.24 -41.65 26.07
CA LEU A 1119 28.53 -40.22 26.08
C LEU A 1119 28.17 -39.63 24.71
N ILE A 1120 27.34 -38.59 24.71
CA ILE A 1120 26.99 -37.78 23.53
C ILE A 1120 27.49 -36.36 23.78
N SER A 1121 28.14 -35.73 22.80
CA SER A 1121 28.68 -34.36 22.92
C SER A 1121 28.62 -33.57 21.62
N LEU A 1122 28.41 -32.26 21.72
CA LEU A 1122 28.82 -31.33 20.66
C LEU A 1122 30.33 -31.04 20.81
N VAL A 1123 31.07 -31.09 19.70
CA VAL A 1123 32.55 -31.03 19.73
C VAL A 1123 33.05 -29.70 19.19
N SER A 1124 32.69 -29.37 17.95
CA SER A 1124 33.24 -28.21 17.25
C SER A 1124 32.37 -27.77 16.07
N LEU A 1125 32.64 -26.56 15.59
CA LEU A 1125 32.12 -26.02 14.32
C LEU A 1125 33.29 -25.73 13.38
N ARG A 1126 33.26 -26.25 12.15
CA ARG A 1126 34.30 -25.95 11.15
C ARG A 1126 33.72 -25.39 9.86
N GLU A 1127 34.47 -24.53 9.20
CA GLU A 1127 34.17 -24.02 7.86
C GLU A 1127 34.98 -24.80 6.83
N LEU A 1128 34.32 -25.31 5.80
CA LEU A 1128 34.90 -26.04 4.69
C LEU A 1128 34.69 -25.27 3.39
N ASP A 1129 35.71 -25.24 2.52
CA ASP A 1129 35.58 -24.67 1.18
C ASP A 1129 34.80 -25.61 0.22
N PHE A 1130 34.61 -25.16 -1.03
CA PHE A 1130 33.93 -25.95 -2.07
C PHE A 1130 34.65 -27.26 -2.44
N ASN A 1131 35.91 -27.45 -2.02
CA ASN A 1131 36.67 -28.70 -2.16
C ASN A 1131 36.69 -29.53 -0.86
N ASN A 1132 35.86 -29.20 0.14
CA ASN A 1132 35.83 -29.80 1.47
C ASN A 1132 37.13 -29.62 2.28
N LYS A 1133 37.96 -28.63 1.96
CA LYS A 1133 39.16 -28.32 2.76
C LYS A 1133 38.78 -27.40 3.93
N GLN A 1134 39.29 -27.73 5.10
CA GLN A 1134 39.07 -26.91 6.30
C GLN A 1134 39.72 -25.53 6.18
N VAL A 1135 38.90 -24.50 6.34
CA VAL A 1135 39.28 -23.08 6.34
C VAL A 1135 39.39 -22.56 7.78
N LYS A 1136 38.40 -22.86 8.63
CA LYS A 1136 38.35 -22.47 10.04
C LYS A 1136 37.83 -23.61 10.91
N LEU A 1137 38.23 -23.64 12.19
CA LEU A 1137 37.78 -24.62 13.18
C LEU A 1137 37.62 -23.94 14.54
N PHE A 1138 36.47 -24.16 15.17
CA PHE A 1138 36.14 -23.63 16.49
C PHE A 1138 35.73 -24.79 17.39
N ASN A 1139 36.58 -25.14 18.36
CA ASN A 1139 36.26 -26.14 19.37
C ASN A 1139 35.39 -25.51 20.46
N PHE A 1140 34.36 -26.23 20.92
CA PHE A 1140 33.49 -25.75 21.98
C PHE A 1140 34.10 -26.08 23.34
N GLU A 1141 34.69 -25.09 24.01
CA GLU A 1141 35.40 -25.30 25.28
C GLU A 1141 34.58 -24.96 26.53
N LYS A 1142 33.71 -23.95 26.44
CA LYS A 1142 32.94 -23.42 27.59
C LYS A 1142 31.49 -23.14 27.19
N TRP A 1143 30.58 -23.48 28.09
CA TRP A 1143 29.15 -23.27 27.93
C TRP A 1143 28.56 -22.55 29.14
N VAL A 1144 27.62 -21.64 28.90
CA VAL A 1144 26.76 -21.01 29.90
C VAL A 1144 25.49 -21.85 30.01
N TYR A 1145 25.27 -22.45 31.17
CA TYR A 1145 24.14 -23.31 31.45
C TYR A 1145 22.95 -22.54 32.05
N SER A 1146 21.75 -22.94 31.66
CA SER A 1146 20.49 -22.52 32.30
C SER A 1146 19.45 -23.64 32.21
N GLU A 1147 18.72 -23.90 33.28
CA GLU A 1147 17.58 -24.83 33.28
C GLU A 1147 16.33 -24.13 32.72
N ILE A 1148 15.63 -24.75 31.77
CA ILE A 1148 14.32 -24.29 31.31
C ILE A 1148 13.23 -24.93 32.17
N ASN A 1149 13.35 -26.24 32.40
CA ASN A 1149 12.51 -27.05 33.29
C ASN A 1149 13.23 -28.37 33.61
N ASN A 1150 12.61 -29.20 34.46
CA ASN A 1150 13.19 -30.45 34.94
C ASN A 1150 13.66 -31.42 33.83
N THR A 1151 13.06 -31.39 32.64
CA THR A 1151 13.44 -32.28 31.51
C THR A 1151 14.16 -31.54 30.38
N THR A 1152 14.33 -30.22 30.48
CA THR A 1152 14.82 -29.36 29.39
C THR A 1152 15.90 -28.39 29.87
N ASN A 1153 17.09 -28.52 29.29
CA ASN A 1153 18.28 -27.77 29.68
C ASN A 1153 18.83 -26.97 28.50
N LYS A 1154 19.29 -25.74 28.74
CA LYS A 1154 19.83 -24.84 27.73
C LYS A 1154 21.30 -24.53 28.00
N TYR A 1155 22.09 -24.55 26.94
CA TYR A 1155 23.52 -24.24 26.93
C TYR A 1155 23.78 -23.19 25.86
N LEU A 1156 24.62 -22.21 26.17
CA LEU A 1156 25.04 -21.17 25.22
C LEU A 1156 26.56 -21.10 25.18
N THR A 1157 27.13 -21.05 23.98
CA THR A 1157 28.53 -20.68 23.76
C THR A 1157 28.60 -19.67 22.62
N THR A 1158 29.66 -18.88 22.59
CA THR A 1158 29.87 -17.83 21.60
C THR A 1158 31.24 -18.01 20.98
N ILE A 1159 31.30 -18.03 19.65
CA ILE A 1159 32.55 -18.05 18.90
C ILE A 1159 32.75 -16.67 18.26
N SER A 1160 33.97 -16.16 18.30
CA SER A 1160 34.32 -14.88 17.69
C SER A 1160 35.14 -15.12 16.44
N ASN A 1161 34.70 -14.58 15.30
CA ASN A 1161 35.34 -14.75 14.00
C ASN A 1161 35.48 -13.39 13.31
N LYS A 1162 36.50 -13.19 12.47
CA LYS A 1162 36.66 -11.94 11.73
C LYS A 1162 35.98 -11.99 10.36
N ASN A 1163 35.25 -10.94 10.01
CA ASN A 1163 34.72 -10.74 8.67
C ASN A 1163 35.82 -10.29 7.68
N SER A 1164 35.45 -10.13 6.40
CA SER A 1164 36.35 -9.71 5.32
C SER A 1164 37.05 -8.37 5.58
N VAL A 1165 36.46 -7.52 6.42
CA VAL A 1165 36.95 -6.17 6.78
C VAL A 1165 37.79 -6.20 8.08
N GLY A 1166 37.88 -7.35 8.75
CA GLY A 1166 38.67 -7.55 9.96
C GLY A 1166 37.92 -7.34 11.28
N GLU A 1167 36.63 -7.03 11.25
CA GLU A 1167 35.77 -6.83 12.42
C GLU A 1167 35.37 -8.17 13.04
N ILE A 1168 35.23 -8.19 14.36
CA ILE A 1168 34.87 -9.39 15.11
C ILE A 1168 33.34 -9.56 15.06
N VAL A 1169 32.89 -10.62 14.43
CA VAL A 1169 31.52 -11.12 14.44
C VAL A 1169 31.40 -12.22 15.49
N GLU A 1170 30.44 -12.07 16.39
CA GLU A 1170 30.10 -13.09 17.39
C GLU A 1170 28.98 -14.00 16.88
N THR A 1171 29.26 -15.30 16.78
CA THR A 1171 28.26 -16.31 16.47
C THR A 1171 27.87 -17.02 17.76
N ASN A 1172 26.60 -16.94 18.13
CA ASN A 1172 26.04 -17.61 19.29
C ASN A 1172 25.52 -19.00 18.89
N ILE A 1173 25.98 -20.02 19.61
CA ILE A 1173 25.51 -21.40 19.49
C ILE A 1173 24.70 -21.72 20.74
N THR A 1174 23.39 -21.84 20.59
CA THR A 1174 22.47 -22.24 21.64
C THR A 1174 22.06 -23.69 21.45
N VAL A 1175 22.23 -24.52 22.47
CA VAL A 1175 21.83 -25.92 22.46
C VAL A 1175 20.76 -26.14 23.52
N VAL A 1176 19.63 -26.73 23.13
CA VAL A 1176 18.57 -27.15 24.04
C VAL A 1176 18.49 -28.67 24.05
N LEU A 1177 18.77 -29.27 25.21
CA LEU A 1177 18.66 -30.71 25.47
C LEU A 1177 17.30 -30.97 26.09
N GLN A 1178 16.46 -31.76 25.43
CA GLN A 1178 15.15 -32.15 25.93
C GLN A 1178 15.09 -33.67 26.13
N TRP A 1179 14.79 -34.11 27.35
CA TRP A 1179 14.58 -35.51 27.70
C TRP A 1179 13.10 -35.90 27.58
N PHE A 1180 12.83 -37.04 26.94
CA PHE A 1180 11.48 -37.56 26.76
C PHE A 1180 11.24 -38.73 27.72
N GLU A 1181 10.49 -38.52 28.80
CA GLU A 1181 10.12 -39.60 29.73
C GLU A 1181 9.08 -40.57 29.16
N LYS A 1182 8.31 -40.12 28.18
CA LYS A 1182 7.22 -40.87 27.53
C LYS A 1182 7.31 -40.68 26.02
N ASN A 1183 6.60 -41.53 25.28
CA ASN A 1183 6.42 -41.32 23.85
C ASN A 1183 5.80 -39.95 23.58
N ASP A 1184 6.36 -39.24 22.61
CA ASP A 1184 5.84 -37.95 22.14
C ASP A 1184 6.06 -37.79 20.63
N THR A 1185 5.45 -36.76 20.05
CA THR A 1185 5.58 -36.41 18.65
C THR A 1185 6.07 -34.97 18.51
N VAL A 1186 7.21 -34.80 17.85
CA VAL A 1186 7.82 -33.49 17.59
C VAL A 1186 7.69 -33.17 16.11
N ILE A 1187 7.37 -31.91 15.78
CA ILE A 1187 7.40 -31.43 14.39
C ILE A 1187 8.65 -30.59 14.21
N PHE A 1188 9.50 -30.98 13.26
CA PHE A 1188 10.71 -30.24 12.92
C PHE A 1188 10.93 -30.23 11.41
N ALA A 1189 11.28 -29.07 10.84
CA ALA A 1189 11.57 -28.89 9.40
C ALA A 1189 10.53 -29.57 8.46
N GLY A 1190 9.25 -29.45 8.80
CA GLY A 1190 8.13 -30.03 8.05
C GLY A 1190 7.96 -31.54 8.17
N GLN A 1191 8.66 -32.19 9.11
CA GLN A 1191 8.56 -33.61 9.40
C GLN A 1191 7.98 -33.86 10.78
N THR A 1192 7.10 -34.87 10.87
CA THR A 1192 6.57 -35.38 12.13
C THR A 1192 7.47 -36.52 12.61
N LEU A 1193 8.14 -36.33 13.74
CA LEU A 1193 9.11 -37.25 14.31
C LEU A 1193 8.56 -37.84 15.60
N ARG A 1194 8.53 -39.17 15.68
CA ARG A 1194 8.22 -39.87 16.92
C ARG A 1194 9.46 -39.86 17.83
N MET A 1195 9.27 -39.47 19.08
CA MET A 1195 10.25 -39.59 20.16
C MET A 1195 9.84 -40.76 21.06
N ASN A 1196 10.76 -41.68 21.31
CA ASN A 1196 10.53 -42.83 22.20
C ASN A 1196 10.84 -42.43 23.66
N PRO A 1197 10.40 -43.19 24.67
CA PRO A 1197 10.72 -42.91 26.06
C PRO A 1197 12.23 -43.10 26.26
N SER A 1198 12.81 -42.32 27.16
CA SER A 1198 14.24 -42.29 27.42
C SER A 1198 15.10 -41.89 26.20
N SER A 1199 14.55 -41.04 25.34
CA SER A 1199 15.31 -40.38 24.27
C SER A 1199 15.70 -38.96 24.67
N ILE A 1200 16.81 -38.48 24.12
CA ILE A 1200 17.28 -37.11 24.30
C ILE A 1200 17.42 -36.42 22.94
N LYS A 1201 16.84 -35.24 22.84
CA LYS A 1201 16.85 -34.41 21.62
C LYS A 1201 17.75 -33.20 21.82
N TYR A 1202 18.55 -32.90 20.81
CA TYR A 1202 19.51 -31.80 20.78
C TYR A 1202 19.07 -30.77 19.74
N THR A 1203 18.42 -29.69 20.17
CA THR A 1203 18.11 -28.57 19.28
C THR A 1203 19.26 -27.57 19.29
N VAL A 1204 20.01 -27.50 18.20
CA VAL A 1204 21.16 -26.59 18.06
C VAL A 1204 20.79 -25.43 17.16
N ASN A 1205 20.80 -24.22 17.72
CA ASN A 1205 20.62 -22.96 17.02
C ASN A 1205 21.97 -22.27 16.88
N ILE A 1206 22.36 -21.91 15.65
CA ILE A 1206 23.58 -21.17 15.34
C ILE A 1206 23.14 -19.85 14.71
N THR A 1207 23.51 -18.71 15.30
CA THR A 1207 23.22 -17.40 14.71
C THR A 1207 24.16 -17.10 13.54
N SER A 1208 24.06 -15.90 12.97
CA SER A 1208 24.89 -15.42 11.86
C SER A 1208 26.37 -15.80 12.00
N TYR A 1209 26.94 -16.35 10.92
CA TYR A 1209 28.34 -16.77 10.86
C TYR A 1209 29.08 -16.09 9.72
N SER A 1210 30.26 -15.56 10.01
CA SER A 1210 31.09 -14.88 9.01
C SER A 1210 31.95 -15.87 8.22
N PHE A 1211 31.38 -16.37 7.11
CA PHE A 1211 32.06 -17.22 6.14
C PHE A 1211 33.24 -16.48 5.49
N ALA A 1212 34.36 -17.19 5.26
CA ALA A 1212 35.47 -16.68 4.48
C ALA A 1212 35.10 -16.48 3.01
N GLN A 1213 34.22 -17.32 2.45
CA GLN A 1213 33.68 -17.20 1.10
C GLN A 1213 32.25 -17.76 1.02
N ASN A 1214 31.41 -17.21 0.15
CA ASN A 1214 30.00 -17.62 0.01
C ASN A 1214 29.81 -19.03 -0.59
N LEU A 1215 30.87 -19.61 -1.17
CA LEU A 1215 30.86 -21.00 -1.66
C LEU A 1215 31.25 -22.00 -0.56
N ASN A 1216 31.62 -21.53 0.62
CA ASN A 1216 31.96 -22.36 1.75
C ASN A 1216 30.69 -22.82 2.47
N HIS A 1217 30.84 -23.83 3.31
CA HIS A 1217 29.77 -24.37 4.13
C HIS A 1217 30.29 -24.66 5.54
N LEU A 1218 29.39 -24.66 6.51
CA LEU A 1218 29.71 -25.07 7.88
C LEU A 1218 29.51 -26.56 8.04
N GLN A 1219 30.25 -27.13 8.98
CA GLN A 1219 30.01 -28.48 9.46
C GLN A 1219 30.00 -28.48 10.98
N LEU A 1220 28.83 -28.79 11.56
CA LEU A 1220 28.67 -29.01 12.99
C LEU A 1220 29.10 -30.43 13.33
N ILE A 1221 30.06 -30.57 14.24
CA ILE A 1221 30.64 -31.87 14.62
C ILE A 1221 30.10 -32.30 15.98
N MET A 1222 29.50 -33.49 16.01
CA MET A 1222 29.04 -34.18 17.22
C MET A 1222 29.80 -35.49 17.40
N SER A 1223 29.97 -35.93 18.65
CA SER A 1223 30.49 -37.26 18.96
C SER A 1223 29.46 -38.07 19.74
N ALA A 1224 29.49 -39.38 19.53
CA ALA A 1224 28.79 -40.36 20.33
C ALA A 1224 29.74 -41.50 20.65
N SER A 1225 29.66 -42.03 21.88
CA SER A 1225 30.40 -43.20 22.30
C SER A 1225 29.58 -44.12 23.22
N LEU A 1226 29.93 -45.40 23.19
CA LEU A 1226 29.43 -46.43 24.09
C LEU A 1226 30.61 -47.28 24.55
N GLN A 1227 30.78 -47.44 25.87
CA GLN A 1227 31.85 -48.22 26.48
C GLN A 1227 31.28 -49.22 27.49
N SER A 1228 31.85 -50.42 27.54
CA SER A 1228 31.60 -51.41 28.59
C SER A 1228 32.78 -51.50 29.55
N SER A 1229 32.51 -51.80 30.82
CA SER A 1229 33.54 -52.19 31.80
C SER A 1229 34.12 -53.58 31.54
N LYS A 1230 33.46 -54.40 30.71
CA LYS A 1230 33.93 -55.74 30.30
C LYS A 1230 34.85 -55.61 29.09
N THR A 1231 36.06 -56.18 29.19
CA THR A 1231 37.09 -56.11 28.13
C THR A 1231 37.27 -57.41 27.36
N ASP A 1232 36.90 -58.54 27.95
CA ASP A 1232 37.16 -59.89 27.41
C ASP A 1232 35.89 -60.51 26.80
N ASP A 1233 36.06 -61.32 25.74
CA ASP A 1233 34.96 -61.96 24.98
C ASP A 1233 33.82 -61.00 24.61
N ILE A 1234 34.19 -59.79 24.17
CA ILE A 1234 33.28 -58.72 23.79
C ILE A 1234 33.62 -58.21 22.39
N CYS A 1235 32.59 -57.75 21.69
CA CYS A 1235 32.73 -57.05 20.42
C CYS A 1235 32.02 -55.70 20.49
N SER A 1236 32.51 -54.78 19.67
CA SER A 1236 31.84 -53.56 19.30
C SER A 1236 31.51 -53.59 17.82
N SER A 1237 30.50 -52.84 17.40
CA SER A 1237 30.22 -52.58 16.00
C SER A 1237 29.63 -51.18 15.80
N LYS A 1238 29.67 -50.72 14.55
CA LYS A 1238 29.23 -49.39 14.13
C LYS A 1238 28.48 -49.50 12.82
N LEU A 1239 27.28 -48.92 12.80
CA LEU A 1239 26.46 -48.83 11.60
C LEU A 1239 26.02 -47.38 11.39
N PHE A 1240 26.08 -46.92 10.15
CA PHE A 1240 25.54 -45.63 9.73
C PHE A 1240 24.81 -45.79 8.41
N GLY A 1241 23.62 -45.21 8.32
CA GLY A 1241 22.78 -45.41 7.15
C GLY A 1241 21.57 -44.49 7.13
N ASN A 1242 20.62 -44.82 6.29
CA ASN A 1242 19.34 -44.12 6.14
C ASN A 1242 18.28 -44.77 7.04
N THR A 1243 17.42 -44.01 7.69
CA THR A 1243 16.26 -44.54 8.43
C THR A 1243 15.21 -45.17 7.50
N SER A 1244 14.35 -46.02 8.07
CA SER A 1244 13.25 -46.72 7.38
C SER A 1244 11.85 -46.34 7.87
N ASP A 1245 11.72 -45.40 8.82
CA ASP A 1245 10.43 -45.01 9.41
C ASP A 1245 9.72 -43.85 8.64
N GLY A 1246 10.20 -43.50 7.44
CA GLY A 1246 9.62 -42.42 6.61
C GLY A 1246 10.02 -41.00 7.02
N ASP A 1247 10.79 -40.84 8.09
CA ASP A 1247 11.35 -39.57 8.56
C ASP A 1247 12.53 -39.04 7.71
N ASN A 1248 12.95 -39.75 6.66
CA ASN A 1248 14.00 -39.32 5.73
C ASN A 1248 15.28 -38.80 6.41
N SER A 1249 15.73 -39.51 7.45
CA SER A 1249 16.91 -39.16 8.25
C SER A 1249 18.07 -40.11 7.97
N ASN A 1250 19.27 -39.74 8.41
CA ASN A 1250 20.35 -40.69 8.67
C ASN A 1250 20.21 -41.24 10.08
N PHE A 1251 20.69 -42.46 10.30
CA PHE A 1251 20.90 -42.99 11.65
C PHE A 1251 22.35 -43.40 11.84
N MET A 1252 22.74 -43.42 13.10
CA MET A 1252 24.02 -43.85 13.60
C MET A 1252 23.73 -44.83 14.74
N LYS A 1253 24.34 -46.01 14.72
CA LYS A 1253 24.18 -47.02 15.76
C LYS A 1253 25.56 -47.53 16.21
N LEU A 1254 25.90 -47.27 17.46
CA LEU A 1254 27.09 -47.79 18.13
C LEU A 1254 26.67 -48.92 19.04
N LYS A 1255 27.24 -50.10 18.84
CA LYS A 1255 26.88 -51.30 19.61
C LYS A 1255 28.11 -51.81 20.33
N VAL A 1256 27.94 -52.21 21.58
CA VAL A 1256 28.95 -52.91 22.39
C VAL A 1256 28.23 -54.03 23.11
N ASN A 1257 28.61 -55.27 22.84
CA ASN A 1257 27.84 -56.46 23.23
C ASN A 1257 26.36 -56.34 22.80
N ASP A 1258 25.41 -56.46 23.72
CA ASP A 1258 23.96 -56.41 23.50
C ASP A 1258 23.35 -55.01 23.70
N HIS A 1259 24.17 -53.98 23.94
CA HIS A 1259 23.70 -52.61 24.14
C HIS A 1259 24.09 -51.72 22.96
N SER A 1260 23.22 -50.79 22.59
CA SER A 1260 23.54 -49.78 21.57
C SER A 1260 23.06 -48.37 21.88
N VAL A 1261 23.85 -47.40 21.44
CA VAL A 1261 23.46 -45.98 21.31
C VAL A 1261 22.98 -45.79 19.88
N TYR A 1262 21.77 -45.30 19.72
CA TYR A 1262 21.16 -45.00 18.43
C TYR A 1262 20.93 -43.50 18.32
N GLY A 1263 21.54 -42.85 17.33
CA GLY A 1263 21.35 -41.45 16.99
C GLY A 1263 20.64 -41.29 15.66
N ARG A 1264 19.68 -40.37 15.58
CA ARG A 1264 19.00 -39.98 14.35
C ARG A 1264 19.39 -38.54 13.97
N PHE A 1265 19.76 -38.36 12.72
CA PHE A 1265 20.24 -37.11 12.14
C PHE A 1265 19.36 -36.74 10.95
N ILE A 1266 18.54 -35.72 11.11
CA ILE A 1266 17.58 -35.29 10.09
C ILE A 1266 18.35 -34.71 8.90
N LYS A 1267 17.96 -35.08 7.67
CA LYS A 1267 18.58 -34.54 6.44
C LYS A 1267 18.06 -33.15 6.06
N ARG A 1268 17.46 -32.45 7.02
CA ARG A 1268 16.83 -31.15 6.84
C ARG A 1268 17.18 -30.27 8.02
N ALA A 1269 17.38 -28.99 7.72
CA ALA A 1269 17.58 -27.94 8.71
C ALA A 1269 16.64 -26.78 8.40
N ILE A 1270 16.40 -25.92 9.38
CA ILE A 1270 15.79 -24.62 9.15
C ILE A 1270 16.93 -23.62 9.05
N VAL A 1271 17.16 -23.09 7.86
CA VAL A 1271 18.24 -22.14 7.57
C VAL A 1271 17.63 -20.88 7.00
N ASP A 1272 17.90 -19.73 7.64
CA ASP A 1272 17.28 -18.44 7.34
C ASP A 1272 15.74 -18.55 7.20
N ASN A 1273 15.13 -19.25 8.17
CA ASN A 1273 13.70 -19.58 8.23
C ASN A 1273 13.15 -20.44 7.07
N LYS A 1274 14.01 -21.07 6.27
CA LYS A 1274 13.63 -21.98 5.17
C LYS A 1274 14.03 -23.41 5.49
N ILE A 1275 13.17 -24.36 5.15
CA ILE A 1275 13.50 -25.78 5.20
C ILE A 1275 14.41 -26.09 4.02
N ILE A 1276 15.65 -26.48 4.32
CA ILE A 1276 16.63 -26.87 3.32
C ILE A 1276 17.16 -28.27 3.61
N SER A 1277 17.77 -28.89 2.60
CA SER A 1277 18.52 -30.13 2.80
C SER A 1277 19.85 -29.85 3.50
N VAL A 1278 20.23 -30.72 4.42
CA VAL A 1278 21.59 -30.82 4.98
C VAL A 1278 22.10 -32.24 4.80
N ASP A 1279 23.42 -32.40 4.75
CA ASP A 1279 24.05 -33.71 4.60
C ASP A 1279 24.71 -34.14 5.91
N ASN A 1280 24.63 -35.43 6.23
CA ASN A 1280 25.21 -35.99 7.45
C ASN A 1280 26.27 -37.03 7.06
N SER A 1281 27.48 -36.87 7.58
CA SER A 1281 28.63 -37.73 7.24
C SER A 1281 29.36 -38.21 8.48
N ILE A 1282 29.93 -39.42 8.41
CA ILE A 1282 30.89 -39.89 9.41
C ILE A 1282 32.24 -39.25 9.13
N LEU A 1283 32.90 -38.75 10.18
CA LEU A 1283 34.19 -38.06 10.10
C LEU A 1283 35.36 -38.88 10.66
N ASP A 1284 35.15 -40.16 10.92
CA ASP A 1284 36.09 -41.02 11.64
C ASP A 1284 37.45 -41.17 10.95
N ASP A 1285 37.50 -41.16 9.62
CA ASP A 1285 38.76 -41.21 8.86
C ASP A 1285 39.62 -39.96 9.09
N SER A 1286 39.00 -38.83 9.43
CA SER A 1286 39.67 -37.55 9.65
C SER A 1286 39.98 -37.25 11.11
N ILE A 1287 39.17 -37.77 12.05
CA ILE A 1287 39.28 -37.47 13.49
C ILE A 1287 39.89 -38.65 14.28
N ASN A 1288 39.89 -39.87 13.72
CA ASN A 1288 40.42 -41.10 14.32
C ASN A 1288 39.83 -41.39 15.72
N PRO A 1289 38.57 -41.85 15.82
CA PRO A 1289 37.94 -42.18 17.10
C PRO A 1289 38.67 -43.32 17.83
N ASP A 1290 38.64 -43.28 19.16
CA ASP A 1290 39.24 -44.30 20.02
C ASP A 1290 38.26 -45.48 20.21
N SER A 1291 38.14 -46.28 19.15
CA SER A 1291 37.29 -47.48 19.12
C SER A 1291 38.12 -48.76 19.29
N ASN A 1292 37.63 -49.67 20.13
CA ASN A 1292 38.20 -50.99 20.38
C ASN A 1292 37.07 -52.01 20.65
N SER A 1293 37.39 -53.23 21.10
CA SER A 1293 36.38 -54.27 21.32
C SER A 1293 35.32 -53.95 22.37
N HIS A 1294 35.62 -53.07 23.33
CA HIS A 1294 34.76 -52.72 24.46
C HIS A 1294 34.34 -51.24 24.45
N LYS A 1295 34.75 -50.47 23.44
CA LYS A 1295 34.40 -49.06 23.24
C LYS A 1295 34.13 -48.82 21.76
N SER A 1296 32.97 -48.28 21.43
CA SER A 1296 32.61 -47.83 20.08
C SER A 1296 32.41 -46.32 20.13
N GLU A 1297 33.12 -45.57 19.29
CA GLU A 1297 33.08 -44.11 19.24
C GLU A 1297 33.07 -43.64 17.79
N THR A 1298 32.34 -42.55 17.51
CA THR A 1298 32.29 -41.95 16.18
C THR A 1298 32.08 -40.44 16.25
N PHE A 1299 32.43 -39.76 15.17
CA PHE A 1299 32.15 -38.35 14.94
C PHE A 1299 31.24 -38.18 13.73
N ILE A 1300 30.15 -37.42 13.91
CA ILE A 1300 29.17 -37.10 12.87
C ILE A 1300 29.27 -35.61 12.54
N GLY A 1301 29.46 -35.30 11.25
CA GLY A 1301 29.42 -33.95 10.73
C GLY A 1301 28.08 -33.67 10.03
N ILE A 1302 27.38 -32.64 10.50
CA ILE A 1302 26.18 -32.08 9.84
C ILE A 1302 26.64 -30.91 8.97
N SER A 1303 26.64 -31.11 7.66
CA SER A 1303 27.05 -30.13 6.66
C SER A 1303 25.90 -29.17 6.34
N ILE A 1304 26.11 -27.91 6.69
CA ILE A 1304 25.16 -26.80 6.62
C ILE A 1304 25.65 -25.83 5.55
N PRO A 1305 24.90 -25.56 4.48
CA PRO A 1305 25.34 -24.63 3.43
C PRO A 1305 25.47 -23.20 3.96
N PHE A 1306 26.00 -22.31 3.11
CA PHE A 1306 26.02 -20.88 3.40
C PHE A 1306 24.65 -20.36 3.86
N TYR A 1307 24.67 -19.50 4.88
CA TYR A 1307 23.49 -18.84 5.45
C TYR A 1307 23.88 -17.49 6.03
N SER A 1308 22.89 -16.63 6.26
CA SER A 1308 23.13 -15.24 6.70
C SER A 1308 22.70 -15.01 8.16
N ASP A 1309 21.54 -15.57 8.55
CA ASP A 1309 20.87 -15.20 9.79
C ASP A 1309 20.99 -16.28 10.86
N SER A 1310 20.52 -17.49 10.56
CA SER A 1310 20.53 -18.58 11.54
C SER A 1310 20.30 -19.96 10.95
N VAL A 1311 20.73 -20.97 11.71
CA VAL A 1311 20.56 -22.40 11.41
C VAL A 1311 20.01 -23.11 12.64
N LEU A 1312 18.97 -23.91 12.44
CA LEU A 1312 18.43 -24.84 13.42
C LEU A 1312 18.59 -26.28 12.92
N VAL A 1313 19.21 -27.14 13.73
CA VAL A 1313 19.30 -28.60 13.53
C VAL A 1313 18.84 -29.34 14.78
N ASP A 1314 18.25 -30.53 14.62
CA ASP A 1314 17.54 -31.21 15.73
C ASP A 1314 17.80 -32.74 15.78
N PRO A 1315 19.06 -33.21 15.94
CA PRO A 1315 19.35 -34.63 16.13
C PRO A 1315 18.82 -35.17 17.46
N ASP A 1316 18.52 -36.47 17.50
CA ASP A 1316 18.05 -37.16 18.71
C ASP A 1316 18.78 -38.49 18.94
N PHE A 1317 18.83 -38.94 20.20
CA PHE A 1317 19.55 -40.14 20.63
C PHE A 1317 18.69 -40.99 21.56
N SER A 1318 18.81 -42.30 21.45
CA SER A 1318 18.13 -43.32 22.25
C SER A 1318 19.09 -44.43 22.63
N LEU A 1319 18.81 -45.13 23.73
CA LEU A 1319 19.52 -46.34 24.13
C LEU A 1319 18.69 -47.59 23.86
N LEU A 1320 19.32 -48.59 23.26
CA LEU A 1320 18.67 -49.83 22.85
C LEU A 1320 19.36 -51.05 23.45
N ILE A 1321 18.58 -52.10 23.69
CA ILE A 1321 19.05 -53.49 23.82
C ILE A 1321 18.81 -54.18 22.49
N ASP A 1322 19.86 -54.79 21.96
CA ASP A 1322 19.82 -55.59 20.74
C ASP A 1322 19.53 -57.07 21.06
N ASN A 1323 18.70 -57.71 20.24
CA ASN A 1323 18.39 -59.13 20.40
C ASN A 1323 19.62 -60.05 20.22
N SER A 1324 20.64 -59.60 19.49
CA SER A 1324 21.90 -60.31 19.28
C SER A 1324 23.07 -59.44 19.73
N PRO A 1325 24.06 -59.98 20.47
CA PRO A 1325 25.26 -59.22 20.81
C PRO A 1325 26.09 -58.90 19.56
N ALA A 1326 26.93 -57.88 19.65
CA ALA A 1326 27.85 -57.52 18.58
C ALA A 1326 28.75 -58.71 18.24
N SER A 1327 29.01 -58.91 16.96
CA SER A 1327 29.74 -60.08 16.47
C SER A 1327 30.67 -59.71 15.33
N SER A 1328 31.62 -60.59 15.00
CA SER A 1328 32.50 -60.43 13.84
C SER A 1328 31.77 -60.41 12.49
N ASN A 1329 30.48 -60.74 12.47
CA ASN A 1329 29.64 -60.66 11.27
C ASN A 1329 28.97 -59.29 11.11
N ASP A 1330 29.00 -58.46 12.15
CA ASP A 1330 28.44 -57.11 12.10
C ASP A 1330 29.39 -56.21 11.31
N GLU A 1331 28.84 -55.23 10.59
CA GLU A 1331 29.63 -54.23 9.87
C GLU A 1331 30.51 -53.41 10.82
N ASN A 1332 31.73 -53.13 10.38
CA ASN A 1332 32.74 -52.36 11.15
C ASN A 1332 32.94 -52.88 12.58
N SER A 1333 32.91 -54.21 12.77
CA SER A 1333 33.06 -54.82 14.09
C SER A 1333 34.51 -54.93 14.54
N ILE A 1334 34.73 -54.74 15.85
CA ILE A 1334 36.01 -54.94 16.53
C ILE A 1334 35.77 -55.91 17.68
N CYS A 1335 36.42 -57.06 17.68
CA CYS A 1335 36.23 -58.11 18.68
C CYS A 1335 37.52 -58.40 19.45
N ALA A 1336 37.42 -58.62 20.76
CA ALA A 1336 38.57 -58.91 21.64
C ALA A 1336 39.26 -60.24 21.25
N SER A 1337 38.49 -61.21 20.77
CA SER A 1337 38.98 -62.50 20.31
C SER A 1337 38.83 -62.65 18.80
N SER A 1338 39.93 -62.55 18.05
CA SER A 1338 40.00 -62.90 16.63
C SER A 1338 40.11 -64.42 16.46
N SER A 1339 39.07 -65.17 16.78
CA SER A 1339 39.02 -66.59 16.37
C SER A 1339 37.74 -66.84 15.62
N SER A 1340 37.89 -67.13 14.34
CA SER A 1340 36.90 -67.76 13.47
C SER A 1340 36.48 -69.10 14.07
N LYS A 1341 35.70 -69.08 15.13
CA LYS A 1341 35.01 -70.26 15.65
C LYS A 1341 33.64 -70.27 14.97
N LEU A 1342 33.37 -71.37 14.28
CA LEU A 1342 32.06 -71.68 13.69
C LEU A 1342 30.96 -71.38 14.72
N SER A 1343 29.85 -70.76 14.29
CA SER A 1343 28.72 -70.45 15.17
C SER A 1343 28.18 -71.72 15.85
N LYS A 1344 27.49 -71.62 16.99
CA LYS A 1344 26.87 -72.80 17.64
C LYS A 1344 25.97 -73.58 16.68
N VAL A 1345 25.32 -72.91 15.73
CA VAL A 1345 24.50 -73.52 14.67
C VAL A 1345 25.37 -74.19 13.61
N GLN A 1346 26.48 -73.59 13.19
CA GLN A 1346 27.44 -74.22 12.28
C GLN A 1346 28.14 -75.42 12.94
N ILE A 1347 28.50 -75.31 14.22
CA ILE A 1347 29.00 -76.42 15.04
C ILE A 1347 27.93 -77.51 15.13
N ALA A 1348 26.68 -77.17 15.44
CA ALA A 1348 25.59 -78.16 15.48
C ALA A 1348 25.37 -78.80 14.11
N GLY A 1349 25.36 -78.04 13.01
CA GLY A 1349 25.23 -78.56 11.65
C GLY A 1349 26.41 -79.42 11.22
N ILE A 1350 27.64 -79.04 11.58
CA ILE A 1350 28.86 -79.82 11.32
C ILE A 1350 28.90 -81.06 12.20
N ILE A 1351 28.49 -80.99 13.47
CA ILE A 1351 28.39 -82.15 14.37
C ILE A 1351 27.30 -83.10 13.86
N ILE A 1352 26.11 -82.62 13.51
CA ILE A 1352 25.02 -83.46 13.00
C ILE A 1352 25.41 -84.07 11.64
N GLY A 1353 26.01 -83.29 10.75
CA GLY A 1353 26.53 -83.75 9.46
C GLY A 1353 27.69 -84.75 9.61
N SER A 1354 28.63 -84.48 10.52
CA SER A 1354 29.76 -85.36 10.84
C SER A 1354 29.30 -86.66 11.49
N VAL A 1355 28.45 -86.59 12.51
CA VAL A 1355 27.91 -87.77 13.21
C VAL A 1355 27.06 -88.61 12.24
N GLY A 1356 26.24 -87.97 11.39
CA GLY A 1356 25.49 -88.64 10.33
C GLY A 1356 26.41 -89.33 9.32
N PHE A 1357 27.44 -88.63 8.82
CA PHE A 1357 28.42 -89.17 7.87
C PHE A 1357 29.25 -90.30 8.47
N THR A 1358 29.76 -90.13 9.70
CA THR A 1358 30.54 -91.15 10.43
C THR A 1358 29.68 -92.38 10.73
N ALA A 1359 28.41 -92.22 11.12
CA ALA A 1359 27.49 -93.34 11.31
C ALA A 1359 27.25 -94.11 9.99
N VAL A 1360 27.00 -93.42 8.88
CA VAL A 1360 26.84 -94.03 7.54
C VAL A 1360 28.13 -94.72 7.09
N ALA A 1361 29.29 -94.11 7.31
CA ALA A 1361 30.59 -94.68 6.97
C ALA A 1361 30.91 -95.93 7.81
N ILE A 1362 30.64 -95.92 9.12
CA ILE A 1362 30.83 -97.07 10.01
C ILE A 1362 29.88 -98.21 9.63
N ILE A 1363 28.59 -97.93 9.42
CA ILE A 1363 27.59 -98.94 9.00
C ILE A 1363 28.00 -99.56 7.65
N SER A 1364 28.42 -98.74 6.69
CA SER A 1364 28.89 -99.20 5.37
C SER A 1364 30.15 -100.05 5.49
N THR A 1365 31.11 -99.63 6.33
CA THR A 1365 32.37 -100.36 6.56
C THR A 1365 32.12 -101.70 7.26
N ILE A 1366 31.27 -101.74 8.30
CA ILE A 1366 30.86 -102.97 8.99
C ILE A 1366 30.15 -103.91 8.02
N TYR A 1367 29.23 -103.39 7.20
CA TYR A 1367 28.53 -104.19 6.19
C TYR A 1367 29.49 -104.79 5.15
N ILE A 1368 30.45 -104.01 4.65
CA ILE A 1368 31.47 -104.48 3.70
C ILE A 1368 32.39 -105.53 4.35
N ILE A 1369 32.84 -105.33 5.58
CA ILE A 1369 33.70 -106.29 6.30
C ILE A 1369 32.94 -107.59 6.58
N ARG A 1370 31.67 -107.50 7.00
CA ARG A 1370 30.82 -108.67 7.26
C ARG A 1370 30.57 -109.46 5.97
N LYS A 1371 30.24 -108.78 4.86
CA LYS A 1371 30.05 -109.40 3.55
C LYS A 1371 31.34 -110.06 3.02
N ARG A 1372 32.50 -109.42 3.21
CA ARG A 1372 33.81 -110.01 2.86
C ARG A 1372 34.14 -111.24 3.70
N LYS A 1373 33.87 -111.24 5.00
CA LYS A 1373 34.09 -112.42 5.86
C LYS A 1373 33.17 -113.59 5.50
N GLU A 1374 31.89 -113.34 5.21
CA GLU A 1374 30.96 -114.37 4.75
C GLU A 1374 31.40 -114.97 3.41
N GLN A 1375 31.82 -114.14 2.45
CA GLN A 1375 32.38 -114.60 1.16
C GLN A 1375 33.68 -115.40 1.34
N GLN A 1376 34.61 -114.96 2.20
CA GLN A 1376 35.85 -115.68 2.48
C GLN A 1376 35.58 -117.05 3.12
N THR A 1377 34.58 -117.13 4.00
CA THR A 1377 34.20 -118.38 4.67
C THR A 1377 33.56 -119.36 3.69
N ILE A 1378 32.74 -118.87 2.77
CA ILE A 1378 32.16 -119.68 1.68
C ILE A 1378 33.28 -120.16 0.72
N ILE A 1379 34.20 -119.30 0.32
CA ILE A 1379 35.35 -119.66 -0.54
C ILE A 1379 36.24 -120.70 0.14
N ASN A 1380 36.54 -120.54 1.44
CA ASN A 1380 37.35 -121.50 2.18
C ASN A 1380 36.64 -122.85 2.37
N LYS A 1381 35.31 -122.86 2.55
CA LYS A 1381 34.51 -124.10 2.55
C LYS A 1381 34.51 -124.77 1.17
N MET A 1382 34.36 -124.00 0.09
CA MET A 1382 34.42 -124.54 -1.28
C MET A 1382 35.81 -125.10 -1.61
N LYS A 1383 36.90 -124.43 -1.22
CA LYS A 1383 38.27 -124.94 -1.40
C LYS A 1383 38.55 -126.24 -0.66
N ARG A 1384 38.02 -126.38 0.57
CA ARG A 1384 38.14 -127.63 1.35
C ARG A 1384 37.34 -128.78 0.71
N VAL A 1385 36.14 -128.50 0.19
CA VAL A 1385 35.33 -129.51 -0.52
C VAL A 1385 35.98 -129.90 -1.85
N SER A 1386 36.56 -128.97 -2.61
CA SER A 1386 37.26 -129.31 -3.85
C SER A 1386 38.55 -130.12 -3.63
N GLN A 1387 39.23 -129.94 -2.49
CA GLN A 1387 40.42 -130.72 -2.13
C GLN A 1387 40.10 -132.11 -1.58
N SER A 1388 38.86 -132.37 -1.13
CA SER A 1388 38.44 -133.71 -0.70
C SER A 1388 37.85 -134.57 -1.83
N VAL A 1389 37.64 -133.99 -3.02
CA VAL A 1389 37.07 -134.68 -4.19
C VAL A 1389 38.15 -135.09 -5.21
N ASN A 1390 39.36 -134.54 -5.10
CA ASN A 1390 40.58 -135.07 -5.73
C ASN A 1390 41.34 -135.91 -4.71
#